data_AF-A0AAN6NAW1-F1
#
_entry.id   AF-A0AAN6NAW1-F1
#
_cell.length_a   1.000
_cell.length_b   1.000
_cell.length_c   1.000
_cell.angle_alpha   90.00
_cell.angle_beta   90.00
_cell.angle_gamma   90.00
#
_symmetry.space_group_name_H-M   'P 1'
#
loop_
_entity.id
_entity.type
_entity.pdbx_description
1 polymer ?
#
loop_
_entity_poly.entity_id
_entity_poly.type
_entity_poly.pdbx_seq_one_letter_code
_entity_poly.pdbx_strand_id
1 'polypeptide(L)'
;MTQQTRGHGGHSHSHHHHHDNNDAGVRITRIGLYSNLGMAIAKGVGGYVFNSQSMIADAWHSLTDLASDILTLATVSWSLKPPTERFPMGFGKVESLGSLGVSSMLLFGGLFMCMSSCQSLYAHFFLDPAAAAELLEHAHLHGHSHSHAFEGPSLHAAWLAAGTVAIKEWLYHATMKVARERKSSVLASNAVHHRVDSLTGIVTLAAILGANFLQDATWLDPVGGLLISLLVIRAGWGNTLSALFELADKSIDDEVKKSVRKQVVKGLMGVTESQEIELRDVSGIKSGQNYLIDLELAVPNMWTVEDCRGVEDAVRTQVGAKVRGVRRVRVRFVPKELAATEKPFDEFIPGDSDLTVLSDAKVDFDADFGSKYGITKGVLTNPAEGEVFAPVAMWLEALDLVLDRLQAKNTPLSRIRGISGSCQQHGSVYWSHEAEALLSTLRPERSLVDQLNPGAFSHPYAPNWQDHSTQAECDLFESRIGSPEKLAEVTGSSAHHRFTGTQIMRLRRKLPDMYAATSRISLVSSFLASLFLGSVAPMDISDACGMNLWDIPSNSWSAPLLDLVAGGGGGDDVAIELKRKLGDVRQDGGGSMGSISTYFQSRYGFSKECQIAPFTGDNPATILALPLRPGDAIVSLGTSTTFLMITPIYKPDPSYHYFNHPTTPGQYMFMLCYKNGGLAREKVRDVLPKADGGGGGGDAWETFNKCVMNTPPLDVEDPGRDKAKLGLYFYLPEIVPNIKAGTWRYACNASDGSGLEEVEEGWAVEKDARLIVESQALSMRLRSQKLVEKHDSDLPAQPRRVYLVGGGSLNPAIARVMGDVLGGVDGVYKLDVGGNACALGGAYKAVWALERGAGETFDELIGKRWKEEGAIQKVDDGYRQGMFEQYGTSVCCNAVQSHSTQNTVVYAVIQLPLGFIYERAFLRKKHQSPFVQRASLFEDFVIRCVRYAFANIKPNIGRVFLSKEVALRFLSWRMFRHGYLHPPIYWHEYHDAEDSFRGIWLVKNPMYKPDLVIYYAHGGGFSMGSSYFYLEFLMSWMSLLMSSGYLNPAIFALEYTLVPDASFPTQVHETIKGYAHVISVIGDSAGVVVSGDSAGATLMLILLLRIADGSAEANKGLKNRHCRLGNPGMAVLISPWTTLTSWRHKNTSSDYLNVKELHRYGLQFAGNNISKNDPLVSPGNCKDLDWWSRASPSRGFFVAYGKEEVLAPEIENLVQVLQKAGVVVESKGEPGGIHAWPVASLFLSSTHDERLKGLRAITENISQRVGSLGLR
;
A
#
# COMPACT_ATOMS: atom_id res chain seq x y z
N MET A 1 -83.69 -23.40 16.08
CA MET A 1 -84.62 -23.85 15.02
C MET A 1 -83.76 -24.09 13.78
N THR A 2 -83.30 -25.33 13.61
CA THR A 2 -83.74 -26.32 12.57
C THR A 2 -82.99 -26.11 11.25
N GLN A 3 -82.25 -27.07 10.67
CA GLN A 3 -82.10 -28.49 10.94
C GLN A 3 -80.83 -29.01 10.23
N GLN A 4 -80.08 -29.89 10.91
CA GLN A 4 -78.98 -30.68 10.36
C GLN A 4 -79.51 -31.84 9.51
N THR A 5 -78.74 -32.23 8.49
CA THR A 5 -78.58 -33.64 8.09
C THR A 5 -77.09 -33.99 8.07
N ARG A 6 -76.75 -35.05 8.80
CA ARG A 6 -75.41 -35.63 9.03
C ARG A 6 -75.37 -37.03 8.44
N GLY A 7 -74.16 -37.47 8.06
CA GLY A 7 -73.77 -38.88 7.88
C GLY A 7 -72.89 -39.06 6.64
N HIS A 8 -71.76 -39.76 6.62
CA HIS A 8 -71.04 -40.58 7.59
C HIS A 8 -69.54 -40.59 7.18
N GLY A 9 -68.70 -41.09 8.09
CA GLY A 9 -67.24 -41.01 8.04
C GLY A 9 -66.56 -41.60 6.80
N GLY A 10 -65.51 -40.91 6.37
CA GLY A 10 -64.46 -41.43 5.49
C GLY A 10 -63.13 -41.32 6.24
N HIS A 11 -62.50 -42.46 6.45
CA HIS A 11 -61.29 -42.65 7.23
C HIS A 11 -60.14 -41.71 6.84
N SER A 12 -59.59 -41.00 7.81
CA SER A 12 -58.28 -40.36 7.69
C SER A 12 -57.20 -41.46 7.68
N HIS A 13 -56.89 -41.97 6.49
CA HIS A 13 -55.60 -42.62 6.29
C HIS A 13 -54.55 -41.52 6.27
N SER A 14 -53.87 -41.31 7.40
CA SER A 14 -52.55 -40.70 7.37
C SER A 14 -51.65 -41.66 6.60
N HIS A 15 -51.59 -41.50 5.29
CA HIS A 15 -50.39 -41.91 4.57
C HIS A 15 -49.29 -40.97 5.04
N HIS A 16 -48.67 -41.31 6.17
CA HIS A 16 -47.23 -41.15 6.28
C HIS A 16 -46.67 -41.86 5.06
N HIS A 17 -46.46 -41.11 3.97
CA HIS A 17 -45.49 -41.50 2.97
C HIS A 17 -44.16 -41.51 3.72
N HIS A 18 -43.86 -42.66 4.32
CA HIS A 18 -42.49 -43.09 4.53
C HIS A 18 -41.74 -42.69 3.27
N HIS A 19 -40.73 -41.83 3.43
CA HIS A 19 -39.76 -41.50 2.39
C HIS A 19 -39.45 -42.79 1.64
N ASP A 20 -39.89 -42.86 0.39
CA ASP A 20 -39.65 -44.03 -0.44
C ASP A 20 -38.12 -44.15 -0.55
N ASN A 21 -37.55 -45.07 0.22
CA ASN A 21 -36.12 -45.29 0.39
C ASN A 21 -35.53 -45.96 -0.88
N ASN A 22 -36.25 -45.81 -2.00
CA ASN A 22 -36.17 -46.56 -3.24
C ASN A 22 -36.04 -45.63 -4.46
N ASP A 23 -35.72 -44.34 -4.26
CA ASP A 23 -35.28 -43.50 -5.37
C ASP A 23 -34.07 -44.14 -6.06
N ALA A 24 -34.18 -44.31 -7.37
CA ALA A 24 -33.17 -45.01 -8.16
C ALA A 24 -31.80 -44.29 -8.11
N GLY A 25 -31.80 -42.97 -7.99
CA GLY A 25 -30.60 -42.15 -7.82
C GLY A 25 -29.91 -42.40 -6.48
N VAL A 26 -30.67 -42.33 -5.37
CA VAL A 26 -30.15 -42.65 -4.03
C VAL A 26 -29.63 -44.10 -3.95
N ARG A 27 -30.34 -45.05 -4.58
CA ARG A 27 -29.95 -46.46 -4.58
C ARG A 27 -28.66 -46.70 -5.37
N ILE A 28 -28.50 -46.12 -6.57
CA ILE A 28 -27.28 -46.32 -7.36
C ILE A 28 -26.06 -45.66 -6.70
N THR A 29 -26.23 -44.49 -6.07
CA THR A 29 -25.15 -43.84 -5.31
C THR A 29 -24.75 -44.64 -4.08
N ARG A 30 -25.71 -45.26 -3.35
CA ARG A 30 -25.38 -46.18 -2.24
C ARG A 30 -24.61 -47.41 -2.71
N ILE A 31 -24.99 -47.97 -3.87
CA ILE A 31 -24.25 -49.10 -4.48
C ILE A 31 -22.81 -48.66 -4.80
N GLY A 32 -22.62 -47.49 -5.42
CA GLY A 32 -21.30 -46.92 -5.67
C GLY A 32 -20.46 -46.73 -4.40
N LEU A 33 -21.05 -46.12 -3.37
CA LEU A 33 -20.41 -45.89 -2.07
C LEU A 33 -19.94 -47.20 -1.42
N TYR A 34 -20.80 -48.22 -1.35
CA TYR A 34 -20.43 -49.50 -0.75
C TYR A 34 -19.41 -50.27 -1.59
N SER A 35 -19.48 -50.18 -2.92
CA SER A 35 -18.47 -50.75 -3.81
C SER A 35 -17.10 -50.09 -3.62
N ASN A 36 -17.03 -48.75 -3.54
CA ASN A 36 -15.78 -48.02 -3.28
C ASN A 36 -15.19 -48.34 -1.90
N LEU A 37 -16.04 -48.43 -0.87
CA LEU A 37 -15.60 -48.82 0.47
C LEU A 37 -15.04 -50.25 0.49
N GLY A 38 -15.71 -51.19 -0.18
CA GLY A 38 -15.24 -52.57 -0.33
C GLY A 38 -13.91 -52.66 -1.05
N MET A 39 -13.72 -51.88 -2.12
CA MET A 39 -12.44 -51.80 -2.85
C MET A 39 -11.32 -51.20 -2.00
N ALA A 40 -11.57 -50.14 -1.24
CA ALA A 40 -10.59 -49.53 -0.34
C ALA A 40 -10.10 -50.54 0.73
N ILE A 41 -11.03 -51.30 1.33
CA ILE A 41 -10.69 -52.34 2.31
C ILE A 41 -9.88 -53.46 1.65
N ALA A 42 -10.33 -53.96 0.48
CA ALA A 42 -9.63 -55.04 -0.23
C ALA A 42 -8.20 -54.65 -0.63
N LYS A 43 -8.01 -53.42 -1.12
CA LYS A 43 -6.69 -52.86 -1.44
C LYS A 43 -5.83 -52.64 -0.19
N GLY A 44 -6.40 -52.13 0.90
CA GLY A 44 -5.67 -51.92 2.16
C GLY A 44 -5.19 -53.24 2.78
N VAL A 45 -6.08 -54.25 2.86
CA VAL A 45 -5.73 -55.59 3.33
C VAL A 45 -4.71 -56.24 2.41
N GLY A 46 -4.89 -56.14 1.10
CA GLY A 46 -3.92 -56.62 0.14
C GLY A 46 -2.56 -55.93 0.30
N GLY A 47 -2.53 -54.61 0.48
CA GLY A 47 -1.31 -53.84 0.69
C GLY A 47 -0.54 -54.28 1.93
N TYR A 48 -1.25 -54.62 3.00
CA TYR A 48 -0.65 -55.19 4.21
C TYR A 48 -0.15 -56.62 4.00
N VAL A 49 -0.98 -57.51 3.43
CA VAL A 49 -0.66 -58.94 3.24
C VAL A 49 0.47 -59.14 2.22
N PHE A 50 0.50 -58.34 1.16
CA PHE A 50 1.50 -58.42 0.09
C PHE A 50 2.64 -57.41 0.27
N ASN A 51 2.73 -56.77 1.45
CA ASN A 51 3.74 -55.76 1.80
C ASN A 51 3.94 -54.67 0.72
N SER A 52 2.85 -54.23 0.10
CA SER A 52 2.86 -53.32 -1.05
C SER A 52 2.42 -51.92 -0.66
N GLN A 53 3.39 -51.01 -0.55
CA GLN A 53 3.15 -49.59 -0.29
C GLN A 53 2.32 -48.93 -1.40
N SER A 54 2.50 -49.36 -2.65
CA SER A 54 1.69 -48.88 -3.79
C SER A 54 0.21 -49.20 -3.63
N MET A 55 -0.11 -50.37 -3.06
CA MET A 55 -1.50 -50.79 -2.89
C MET A 55 -2.15 -50.16 -1.65
N ILE A 56 -1.37 -49.84 -0.62
CA ILE A 56 -1.81 -49.00 0.51
C ILE A 56 -2.12 -47.57 0.03
N ALA A 57 -1.29 -47.00 -0.85
CA ALA A 57 -1.54 -45.68 -1.44
C ALA A 57 -2.83 -45.67 -2.29
N ASP A 58 -3.07 -46.72 -3.08
CA ASP A 58 -4.31 -46.87 -3.86
C ASP A 58 -5.56 -47.11 -2.96
N ALA A 59 -5.37 -47.67 -1.76
CA ALA A 59 -6.43 -47.77 -0.75
C ALA A 59 -6.85 -46.38 -0.21
N TRP A 60 -5.87 -45.50 0.05
CA TRP A 60 -6.13 -44.10 0.44
C TRP A 60 -6.81 -43.29 -0.66
N HIS A 61 -6.46 -43.55 -1.92
CA HIS A 61 -7.13 -42.93 -3.06
C HIS A 61 -8.61 -43.38 -3.15
N SER A 62 -8.85 -44.68 -3.01
CA SER A 62 -10.22 -45.26 -2.99
C SER A 62 -11.06 -44.75 -1.79
N LEU A 63 -10.42 -44.33 -0.71
CA LEU A 63 -11.08 -43.65 0.41
C LEU A 63 -11.46 -42.21 0.07
N THR A 64 -10.64 -41.51 -0.73
CA THR A 64 -10.92 -40.14 -1.20
C THR A 64 -12.10 -40.12 -2.19
N ASP A 65 -12.25 -41.17 -3.01
CA ASP A 65 -13.41 -41.35 -3.89
C ASP A 65 -14.76 -41.35 -3.13
N LEU A 66 -14.76 -41.83 -1.88
CA LEU A 66 -15.97 -41.84 -1.05
C LEU A 66 -16.48 -40.42 -0.76
N ALA A 67 -15.61 -39.41 -0.76
CA ALA A 67 -16.01 -38.02 -0.55
C ALA A 67 -16.94 -37.52 -1.68
N SER A 68 -16.66 -37.90 -2.93
CA SER A 68 -17.52 -37.59 -4.09
C SER A 68 -18.88 -38.30 -3.98
N ASP A 69 -18.89 -39.57 -3.57
CA ASP A 69 -20.13 -40.33 -3.38
C ASP A 69 -21.00 -39.76 -2.25
N ILE A 70 -20.39 -39.34 -1.14
CA ILE A 70 -21.08 -38.70 -0.01
C ILE A 70 -21.67 -37.36 -0.44
N LEU A 71 -20.90 -36.54 -1.16
CA LEU A 71 -21.36 -35.25 -1.69
C LEU A 71 -22.54 -35.44 -2.67
N THR A 72 -22.43 -36.41 -3.58
CA THR A 72 -23.49 -36.81 -4.51
C THR A 72 -24.74 -37.25 -3.76
N LEU A 73 -24.60 -38.10 -2.74
CA LEU A 73 -25.73 -38.59 -1.94
C LEU A 73 -26.42 -37.47 -1.17
N ALA A 74 -25.65 -36.58 -0.54
CA ALA A 74 -26.17 -35.45 0.23
C ALA A 74 -26.96 -34.47 -0.66
N THR A 75 -26.40 -34.13 -1.81
CA THR A 75 -26.97 -33.13 -2.73
C THR A 75 -28.22 -33.65 -3.44
N VAL A 76 -28.22 -34.91 -3.88
CA VAL A 76 -29.42 -35.57 -4.43
C VAL A 76 -30.52 -35.70 -3.36
N SER A 77 -30.16 -36.04 -2.12
CA SER A 77 -31.15 -36.16 -1.04
C SER A 77 -31.79 -34.81 -0.67
N TRP A 78 -31.01 -33.72 -0.73
CA TRP A 78 -31.52 -32.37 -0.46
C TRP A 78 -32.30 -31.79 -1.64
N SER A 79 -31.92 -32.06 -2.89
CA SER A 79 -32.60 -31.51 -4.07
C SER A 79 -34.04 -32.00 -4.21
N LEU A 80 -34.34 -33.19 -3.65
CA LEU A 80 -35.67 -33.78 -3.63
C LEU A 80 -36.64 -33.15 -2.61
N LYS A 81 -36.18 -32.26 -1.71
CA LYS A 81 -37.04 -31.61 -0.72
C LYS A 81 -38.05 -30.64 -1.36
N PRO A 82 -39.30 -30.58 -0.85
CA PRO A 82 -40.31 -29.65 -1.35
C PRO A 82 -39.94 -28.18 -1.06
N PRO A 83 -40.53 -27.20 -1.79
CA PRO A 83 -40.36 -25.77 -1.52
C PRO A 83 -40.81 -25.38 -0.11
N THR A 84 -40.15 -24.37 0.46
CA THR A 84 -40.47 -23.77 1.77
C THR A 84 -40.62 -22.26 1.62
N GLU A 85 -41.13 -21.56 2.64
CA GLU A 85 -41.21 -20.07 2.61
C GLU A 85 -39.84 -19.42 2.37
N ARG A 86 -38.77 -20.02 2.90
CA ARG A 86 -37.40 -19.54 2.71
C ARG A 86 -36.81 -19.90 1.34
N PHE A 87 -37.29 -20.97 0.71
CA PHE A 87 -36.88 -21.43 -0.62
C PHE A 87 -38.12 -21.64 -1.51
N PRO A 88 -38.75 -20.55 -1.99
CA PRO A 88 -40.05 -20.59 -2.67
C PRO A 88 -40.00 -21.31 -4.03
N MET A 89 -38.82 -21.49 -4.59
CA MET A 89 -38.59 -22.23 -5.85
C MET A 89 -38.15 -23.68 -5.63
N GLY A 90 -38.03 -24.15 -4.37
CA GLY A 90 -37.54 -25.48 -4.02
C GLY A 90 -36.02 -25.61 -3.92
N PHE A 91 -35.54 -26.80 -3.56
CA PHE A 91 -34.12 -27.10 -3.35
C PHE A 91 -33.41 -27.66 -4.60
N GLY A 92 -34.03 -27.62 -5.77
CA GLY A 92 -33.49 -28.22 -7.01
C GLY A 92 -32.07 -27.75 -7.37
N LYS A 93 -31.73 -26.47 -7.13
CA LYS A 93 -30.40 -25.90 -7.38
C LYS A 93 -29.28 -26.48 -6.51
N VAL A 94 -29.61 -27.17 -5.40
CA VAL A 94 -28.60 -27.89 -4.58
C VAL A 94 -27.94 -29.01 -5.38
N GLU A 95 -28.65 -29.59 -6.35
CA GLU A 95 -28.09 -30.58 -7.26
C GLU A 95 -27.03 -29.92 -8.18
N SER A 96 -27.32 -28.76 -8.76
CA SER A 96 -26.36 -28.02 -9.59
C SER A 96 -25.08 -27.67 -8.80
N LEU A 97 -25.21 -27.32 -7.52
CA LEU A 97 -24.07 -27.12 -6.61
C LEU A 97 -23.27 -28.41 -6.34
N GLY A 98 -23.95 -29.54 -6.14
CA GLY A 98 -23.28 -30.83 -6.01
C GLY A 98 -22.52 -31.24 -7.27
N SER A 99 -23.08 -30.95 -8.44
CA SER A 99 -22.49 -31.26 -9.73
C SER A 99 -21.24 -30.42 -9.96
N LEU A 100 -21.29 -29.14 -9.57
CA LEU A 100 -20.14 -28.25 -9.56
C LEU A 100 -19.05 -28.78 -8.62
N GLY A 101 -19.40 -29.24 -7.40
CA GLY A 101 -18.44 -29.78 -6.45
C GLY A 101 -17.70 -31.02 -6.99
N VAL A 102 -18.44 -32.03 -7.47
CA VAL A 102 -17.85 -33.27 -8.03
C VAL A 102 -17.00 -32.98 -9.27
N SER A 103 -17.48 -32.12 -10.18
CA SER A 103 -16.72 -31.76 -11.40
C SER A 103 -15.49 -30.91 -11.12
N SER A 104 -15.52 -30.06 -10.09
CA SER A 104 -14.36 -29.29 -9.64
C SER A 104 -13.29 -30.20 -9.04
N MET A 105 -13.67 -31.18 -8.20
CA MET A 105 -12.73 -32.18 -7.65
C MET A 105 -12.00 -32.94 -8.77
N LEU A 106 -12.73 -33.36 -9.81
CA LEU A 106 -12.15 -33.99 -11.00
C LEU A 106 -11.19 -33.06 -11.75
N LEU A 107 -11.57 -31.80 -11.95
CA LEU A 107 -10.75 -30.83 -12.67
C LEU A 107 -9.43 -30.54 -11.94
N PHE A 108 -9.49 -30.31 -10.62
CA PHE A 108 -8.30 -30.09 -9.81
C PHE A 108 -7.40 -31.33 -9.76
N GLY A 109 -7.98 -32.53 -9.59
CA GLY A 109 -7.23 -33.79 -9.65
C GLY A 109 -6.52 -33.97 -11.00
N GLY A 110 -7.21 -33.70 -12.11
CA GLY A 110 -6.63 -33.76 -13.46
C GLY A 110 -5.49 -32.76 -13.69
N LEU A 111 -5.66 -31.51 -13.26
CA LEU A 111 -4.61 -30.48 -13.37
C LEU A 111 -3.37 -30.83 -12.54
N PHE A 112 -3.58 -31.34 -11.32
CA PHE A 112 -2.51 -31.77 -10.44
C PHE A 112 -1.74 -32.97 -11.04
N MET A 113 -2.45 -33.98 -11.56
CA MET A 113 -1.83 -35.10 -12.28
C MET A 113 -1.03 -34.64 -13.49
N CYS A 114 -1.57 -33.71 -14.28
CA CYS A 114 -0.88 -33.13 -15.44
C CYS A 114 0.42 -32.44 -15.04
N MET A 115 0.38 -31.60 -14.01
CA MET A 115 1.56 -30.91 -13.48
C MET A 115 2.63 -31.91 -12.98
N SER A 116 2.21 -32.94 -12.25
CA SER A 116 3.12 -33.99 -11.77
C SER A 116 3.76 -34.76 -12.93
N SER A 117 3.00 -35.18 -13.93
CA SER A 117 3.55 -35.87 -15.11
C SER A 117 4.50 -34.98 -15.92
N CYS A 118 4.22 -33.69 -16.06
CA CYS A 118 5.11 -32.73 -16.70
C CYS A 118 6.41 -32.52 -15.92
N GLN A 119 6.36 -32.46 -14.59
CA GLN A 119 7.55 -32.37 -13.74
C GLN A 119 8.42 -33.62 -13.86
N SER A 120 7.82 -34.81 -13.85
CA SER A 120 8.54 -36.08 -14.05
C SER A 120 9.19 -36.18 -15.44
N LEU A 121 8.49 -35.76 -16.51
CA LEU A 121 9.08 -35.69 -17.86
C LEU A 121 10.22 -34.67 -17.92
N TYR A 122 10.04 -33.49 -17.33
CA TYR A 122 11.06 -32.45 -17.32
C TYR A 122 12.33 -32.92 -16.59
N ALA A 123 12.18 -33.54 -15.42
CA ALA A 123 13.30 -34.10 -14.68
C ALA A 123 14.02 -35.22 -15.44
N HIS A 124 13.28 -36.07 -16.15
CA HIS A 124 13.85 -37.19 -16.92
C HIS A 124 14.63 -36.74 -18.16
N PHE A 125 14.21 -35.67 -18.84
CA PHE A 125 14.83 -35.22 -20.10
C PHE A 125 15.81 -34.04 -19.96
N PHE A 126 15.77 -33.26 -18.88
CA PHE A 126 16.48 -31.97 -18.79
C PHE A 126 17.41 -31.77 -17.57
N LEU A 127 17.44 -32.68 -16.58
CA LEU A 127 18.30 -32.55 -15.40
C LEU A 127 19.38 -33.64 -15.34
N ASP A 128 20.57 -33.29 -14.83
CA ASP A 128 21.69 -34.20 -14.56
C ASP A 128 21.23 -35.33 -13.61
N PRO A 129 21.64 -36.61 -13.76
CA PRO A 129 21.03 -37.74 -13.03
C PRO A 129 21.04 -37.61 -11.51
N ALA A 130 22.01 -36.88 -10.95
CA ALA A 130 22.09 -36.60 -9.52
C ALA A 130 21.11 -35.52 -9.04
N ALA A 131 20.87 -34.49 -9.86
CA ALA A 131 19.91 -33.41 -9.55
C ALA A 131 18.46 -33.85 -9.80
N ALA A 132 18.24 -34.74 -10.78
CA ALA A 132 16.94 -35.35 -11.02
C ALA A 132 16.50 -36.22 -9.83
N ALA A 133 17.43 -36.97 -9.20
CA ALA A 133 17.14 -37.83 -8.05
C ALA A 133 16.71 -37.04 -6.81
N GLU A 134 17.37 -35.91 -6.51
CA GLU A 134 17.07 -35.06 -5.34
C GLU A 134 15.73 -34.30 -5.47
N LEU A 135 15.37 -33.93 -6.71
CA LEU A 135 14.07 -33.30 -7.03
C LEU A 135 12.91 -34.32 -7.00
N LEU A 136 13.16 -35.56 -7.46
CA LEU A 136 12.20 -36.67 -7.38
C LEU A 136 11.91 -37.06 -5.92
N GLU A 137 12.91 -36.98 -5.03
CA GLU A 137 12.75 -37.30 -3.60
C GLU A 137 11.87 -36.28 -2.85
N HIS A 138 11.88 -35.00 -3.26
CA HIS A 138 11.08 -33.94 -2.64
C HIS A 138 9.67 -33.76 -3.24
N ALA A 139 9.38 -34.38 -4.40
CA ALA A 139 8.06 -34.32 -5.06
C ALA A 139 7.02 -35.30 -4.47
N HIS A 140 7.39 -36.11 -3.47
CA HIS A 140 6.54 -37.15 -2.86
C HIS A 140 5.42 -36.66 -1.92
N LEU A 141 4.99 -35.40 -2.04
CA LEU A 141 3.73 -34.93 -1.46
C LEU A 141 2.64 -34.93 -2.55
N HIS A 142 2.02 -36.09 -2.74
CA HIS A 142 0.77 -36.36 -3.47
C HIS A 142 0.78 -36.63 -4.98
N GLY A 143 1.93 -36.73 -5.67
CA GLY A 143 2.00 -37.13 -7.10
C GLY A 143 1.86 -38.64 -7.35
N HIS A 144 0.86 -39.07 -8.13
CA HIS A 144 0.68 -40.47 -8.57
C HIS A 144 1.69 -40.87 -9.68
N SER A 145 2.97 -40.98 -9.36
CA SER A 145 3.99 -41.60 -10.23
C SER A 145 4.36 -42.99 -9.70
N HIS A 146 4.12 -44.05 -10.48
CA HIS A 146 4.45 -45.43 -10.11
C HIS A 146 5.86 -45.81 -10.63
N SER A 147 6.88 -45.16 -10.09
CA SER A 147 8.28 -45.60 -10.14
C SER A 147 8.91 -45.23 -8.79
N HIS A 148 9.60 -46.09 -8.05
CA HIS A 148 10.86 -46.75 -8.42
C HIS A 148 11.22 -47.92 -7.48
N ALA A 149 12.04 -48.82 -8.06
CA ALA A 149 13.19 -49.53 -7.47
C ALA A 149 13.03 -50.54 -6.31
N PHE A 150 13.45 -51.78 -6.65
CA PHE A 150 13.98 -52.85 -5.79
C PHE A 150 13.03 -53.69 -4.90
N GLU A 151 12.03 -54.30 -5.54
CA GLU A 151 11.66 -55.74 -5.48
C GLU A 151 10.45 -55.92 -6.43
N GLY A 152 10.50 -56.86 -7.37
CA GLY A 152 9.50 -56.95 -8.45
C GLY A 152 8.05 -57.06 -7.92
N PRO A 153 7.06 -56.38 -8.53
CA PRO A 153 5.68 -56.41 -8.05
C PRO A 153 5.11 -57.83 -8.14
N SER A 154 4.47 -58.31 -7.07
CA SER A 154 3.83 -59.62 -7.08
C SER A 154 2.76 -59.70 -8.20
N LEU A 155 2.76 -60.80 -8.96
CA LEU A 155 1.76 -61.06 -10.01
C LEU A 155 0.31 -61.05 -9.47
N HIS A 156 0.15 -61.23 -8.15
CA HIS A 156 -1.12 -61.17 -7.45
C HIS A 156 -1.70 -59.76 -7.33
N ALA A 157 -0.87 -58.70 -7.31
CA ALA A 157 -1.35 -57.32 -7.28
C ALA A 157 -2.01 -56.89 -8.60
N ALA A 158 -1.58 -57.45 -9.73
CA ALA A 158 -2.17 -57.19 -11.05
C ALA A 158 -3.62 -57.68 -11.16
N TRP A 159 -3.96 -58.83 -10.55
CA TRP A 159 -5.32 -59.36 -10.55
C TRP A 159 -6.29 -58.49 -9.73
N LEU A 160 -5.81 -57.91 -8.62
CA LEU A 160 -6.62 -57.02 -7.79
C LEU A 160 -6.87 -55.67 -8.47
N ALA A 161 -5.88 -55.14 -9.19
CA ALA A 161 -6.02 -53.96 -10.04
C ALA A 161 -7.01 -54.19 -11.20
N ALA A 162 -6.91 -55.33 -11.90
CA ALA A 162 -7.86 -55.72 -12.94
C ALA A 162 -9.30 -55.86 -12.40
N GLY A 163 -9.49 -56.42 -11.22
CA GLY A 163 -10.80 -56.49 -10.56
C GLY A 163 -11.40 -55.10 -10.27
N THR A 164 -10.57 -54.15 -9.82
CA THR A 164 -10.99 -52.76 -9.56
C THR A 164 -11.45 -52.07 -10.85
N VAL A 165 -10.70 -52.22 -11.94
CA VAL A 165 -11.05 -51.66 -13.26
C VAL A 165 -12.42 -52.16 -13.73
N ALA A 166 -12.69 -53.46 -13.59
CA ALA A 166 -13.96 -54.07 -14.00
C ALA A 166 -15.14 -53.55 -13.18
N ILE A 167 -14.98 -53.39 -11.86
CA ILE A 167 -16.03 -52.87 -10.96
C ILE A 167 -16.33 -51.41 -11.28
N LYS A 168 -15.30 -50.56 -11.43
CA LYS A 168 -15.48 -49.13 -11.75
C LYS A 168 -16.14 -48.93 -13.12
N GLU A 169 -15.80 -49.76 -14.10
CA GLU A 169 -16.42 -49.72 -15.43
C GLU A 169 -17.90 -50.13 -15.41
N TRP A 170 -18.25 -51.12 -14.59
CA TRP A 170 -19.64 -51.49 -14.36
C TRP A 170 -20.41 -50.36 -13.66
N LEU A 171 -19.82 -49.74 -12.63
CA LEU A 171 -20.43 -48.60 -11.91
C LEU A 171 -20.66 -47.40 -12.83
N TYR A 172 -19.75 -47.11 -13.77
CA TYR A 172 -19.96 -46.09 -14.79
C TYR A 172 -21.23 -46.35 -15.59
N HIS A 173 -21.37 -47.54 -16.18
CA HIS A 173 -22.53 -47.87 -17.01
C HIS A 173 -23.84 -47.85 -16.22
N ALA A 174 -23.83 -48.40 -15.00
CA ALA A 174 -25.01 -48.45 -14.13
C ALA A 174 -25.43 -47.03 -13.69
N THR A 175 -24.48 -46.19 -13.26
CA THR A 175 -24.76 -44.82 -12.81
C THR A 175 -25.15 -43.91 -13.98
N MET A 176 -24.50 -44.03 -15.13
CA MET A 176 -24.81 -43.23 -16.33
C MET A 176 -26.21 -43.54 -16.86
N LYS A 177 -26.66 -44.80 -16.77
CA LYS A 177 -28.03 -45.18 -17.14
C LYS A 177 -29.05 -44.43 -16.27
N VAL A 178 -28.88 -44.47 -14.95
CA VAL A 178 -29.78 -43.78 -14.01
C VAL A 178 -29.69 -42.26 -14.17
N ALA A 179 -28.49 -41.71 -14.39
CA ALA A 179 -28.28 -40.28 -14.61
C ALA A 179 -29.07 -39.75 -15.83
N ARG A 180 -29.03 -40.48 -16.96
CA ARG A 180 -29.78 -40.14 -18.17
C ARG A 180 -31.28 -40.29 -17.97
N GLU A 181 -31.73 -41.36 -17.31
CA GLU A 181 -33.14 -41.57 -17.01
C GLU A 181 -33.70 -40.47 -16.09
N ARG A 182 -32.92 -39.95 -15.16
CA ARG A 182 -33.33 -38.92 -14.20
C ARG A 182 -32.96 -37.49 -14.60
N LYS A 183 -32.25 -37.29 -15.71
CA LYS A 183 -31.67 -36.00 -16.12
C LYS A 183 -30.86 -35.34 -15.00
N SER A 184 -30.20 -36.15 -14.16
CA SER A 184 -29.41 -35.67 -13.03
C SER A 184 -27.98 -35.36 -13.46
N SER A 185 -27.59 -34.09 -13.33
CA SER A 185 -26.23 -33.62 -13.62
C SER A 185 -25.22 -34.14 -12.60
N VAL A 186 -25.61 -34.25 -11.32
CA VAL A 186 -24.77 -34.80 -10.24
C VAL A 186 -24.44 -36.27 -10.48
N LEU A 187 -25.45 -37.09 -10.78
CA LEU A 187 -25.23 -38.51 -11.07
C LEU A 187 -24.42 -38.69 -12.35
N ALA A 188 -24.60 -37.84 -13.37
CA ALA A 188 -23.80 -37.88 -14.59
C ALA A 188 -22.32 -37.56 -14.29
N SER A 189 -22.06 -36.56 -13.44
CA SER A 189 -20.71 -36.21 -13.01
C SER A 189 -20.06 -37.34 -12.20
N ASN A 190 -20.80 -37.97 -11.29
CA ASN A 190 -20.29 -39.11 -10.51
C ASN A 190 -20.02 -40.35 -11.39
N ALA A 191 -20.85 -40.60 -12.41
CA ALA A 191 -20.60 -41.66 -13.37
C ALA A 191 -19.29 -41.41 -14.15
N VAL A 192 -19.07 -40.18 -14.63
CA VAL A 192 -17.83 -39.80 -15.31
C VAL A 192 -16.61 -39.96 -14.40
N HIS A 193 -16.74 -39.66 -13.10
CA HIS A 193 -15.69 -39.95 -12.11
C HIS A 193 -15.30 -41.43 -12.12
N HIS A 194 -16.27 -42.34 -12.02
CA HIS A 194 -15.99 -43.79 -12.07
C HIS A 194 -15.30 -44.22 -13.38
N ARG A 195 -15.62 -43.59 -14.50
CA ARG A 195 -14.99 -43.87 -15.80
C ARG A 195 -13.54 -43.40 -15.84
N VAL A 196 -13.24 -42.24 -15.26
CA VAL A 196 -11.88 -41.74 -15.12
C VAL A 196 -11.03 -42.71 -14.30
N ASP A 197 -11.54 -43.18 -13.16
CA ASP A 197 -10.83 -44.15 -12.30
C ASP A 197 -10.56 -45.49 -13.00
N SER A 198 -11.47 -45.93 -13.86
CA SER A 198 -11.29 -47.14 -14.65
C SER A 198 -10.17 -46.97 -15.70
N LEU A 199 -10.13 -45.82 -16.37
CA LEU A 199 -9.11 -45.51 -17.38
C LEU A 199 -7.71 -45.34 -16.78
N THR A 200 -7.59 -44.67 -15.62
CA THR A 200 -6.33 -44.57 -14.88
C THR A 200 -5.85 -45.95 -14.42
N GLY A 201 -6.77 -46.81 -13.95
CA GLY A 201 -6.47 -48.18 -13.58
C GLY A 201 -6.01 -49.06 -14.74
N ILE A 202 -6.55 -48.89 -15.95
CA ILE A 202 -6.11 -49.60 -17.17
C ILE A 202 -4.68 -49.23 -17.54
N VAL A 203 -4.34 -47.93 -17.50
CA VAL A 203 -2.97 -47.46 -17.77
C VAL A 203 -1.99 -48.01 -16.74
N THR A 204 -2.39 -48.02 -15.46
CA THR A 204 -1.59 -48.60 -14.37
C THR A 204 -1.36 -50.11 -14.59
N LEU A 205 -2.40 -50.84 -14.97
CA LEU A 205 -2.28 -52.27 -15.29
C LEU A 205 -1.34 -52.50 -16.50
N ALA A 206 -1.43 -51.66 -17.53
CA ALA A 206 -0.54 -51.72 -18.68
C ALA A 206 0.91 -51.37 -18.32
N ALA A 207 1.14 -50.43 -17.40
CA ALA A 207 2.47 -50.10 -16.89
C ALA A 207 3.08 -51.24 -16.06
N ILE A 208 2.30 -51.88 -15.17
CA ILE A 208 2.74 -53.05 -14.38
C ILE A 208 3.08 -54.23 -15.28
N LEU A 209 2.29 -54.49 -16.32
CA LEU A 209 2.59 -55.54 -17.30
C LEU A 209 3.81 -55.15 -18.17
N GLY A 210 3.87 -53.91 -18.65
CA GLY A 210 4.97 -53.41 -19.49
C GLY A 210 6.33 -53.43 -18.79
N ALA A 211 6.38 -53.05 -17.50
CA ALA A 211 7.60 -53.09 -16.69
C ALA A 211 8.16 -54.51 -16.49
N ASN A 212 7.32 -55.56 -16.63
CA ASN A 212 7.75 -56.95 -16.57
C ASN A 212 8.23 -57.52 -17.91
N PHE A 213 7.90 -56.89 -19.04
CA PHE A 213 8.21 -57.40 -20.39
C PHE A 213 9.19 -56.52 -21.19
N LEU A 214 9.40 -55.27 -20.80
CA LEU A 214 10.28 -54.31 -21.49
C LEU A 214 11.34 -53.75 -20.53
N GLN A 215 12.62 -54.04 -20.80
CA GLN A 215 13.75 -53.33 -20.17
C GLN A 215 13.92 -51.97 -20.87
N ASP A 216 14.13 -50.90 -20.09
CA ASP A 216 14.36 -49.49 -20.51
C ASP A 216 13.17 -48.63 -20.99
N ALA A 217 11.95 -48.91 -20.55
CA ALA A 217 10.76 -48.11 -20.89
C ALA A 217 10.20 -47.22 -19.75
N THR A 218 11.07 -46.68 -18.87
CA THR A 218 10.68 -45.88 -17.70
C THR A 218 9.98 -44.55 -18.02
N TRP A 219 10.12 -44.04 -19.25
CA TRP A 219 9.46 -42.81 -19.72
C TRP A 219 7.99 -43.02 -20.13
N LEU A 220 7.53 -44.27 -20.34
CA LEU A 220 6.15 -44.54 -20.75
C LEU A 220 5.12 -44.20 -19.67
N ASP A 221 5.51 -44.32 -18.39
CA ASP A 221 4.63 -44.06 -17.24
C ASP A 221 4.18 -42.58 -17.16
N PRO A 222 5.09 -41.58 -17.15
CA PRO A 222 4.67 -40.18 -17.10
C PRO A 222 4.01 -39.69 -18.41
N VAL A 223 4.31 -40.30 -19.58
CA VAL A 223 3.56 -40.02 -20.82
C VAL A 223 2.13 -40.54 -20.75
N GLY A 224 1.93 -41.76 -20.22
CA GLY A 224 0.60 -42.32 -19.98
C GLY A 224 -0.21 -41.48 -18.98
N GLY A 225 0.42 -41.06 -17.88
CA GLY A 225 -0.17 -40.16 -16.89
C GLY A 225 -0.61 -38.82 -17.50
N LEU A 226 0.21 -38.23 -18.36
CA LEU A 226 -0.10 -36.97 -19.04
C LEU A 226 -1.31 -37.12 -19.98
N LEU A 227 -1.38 -38.18 -20.80
CA LEU A 227 -2.51 -38.41 -21.71
C LEU A 227 -3.83 -38.57 -20.96
N ILE A 228 -3.82 -39.31 -19.84
CA ILE A 228 -5.02 -39.48 -19.03
C ILE A 228 -5.43 -38.17 -18.36
N SER A 229 -4.47 -37.42 -17.80
CA SER A 229 -4.77 -36.14 -17.15
C SER A 229 -5.49 -35.15 -18.08
N LEU A 230 -5.11 -35.10 -19.37
CA LEU A 230 -5.79 -34.27 -20.37
C LEU A 230 -7.25 -34.70 -20.62
N LEU A 231 -7.53 -36.00 -20.63
CA LEU A 231 -8.91 -36.51 -20.75
C LEU A 231 -9.74 -36.15 -19.52
N VAL A 232 -9.16 -36.23 -18.32
CA VAL A 232 -9.82 -35.84 -17.05
C VAL A 232 -10.12 -34.35 -17.04
N ILE A 233 -9.15 -33.49 -17.39
CA ILE A 233 -9.32 -32.04 -17.46
C ILE A 233 -10.45 -31.68 -18.42
N ARG A 234 -10.47 -32.27 -19.63
CA ARG A 234 -11.52 -32.01 -20.62
C ARG A 234 -12.92 -32.37 -20.08
N ALA A 235 -13.04 -33.50 -19.39
CA ALA A 235 -14.30 -33.95 -18.80
C ALA A 235 -14.74 -33.07 -17.61
N GLY A 236 -13.80 -32.75 -16.70
CA GLY A 236 -14.04 -31.88 -15.54
C GLY A 236 -14.45 -30.46 -15.96
N TRP A 237 -13.77 -29.88 -16.95
CA TRP A 237 -14.06 -28.55 -17.48
C TRP A 237 -15.46 -28.46 -18.10
N GLY A 238 -15.83 -29.41 -18.96
CA GLY A 238 -17.15 -29.44 -19.60
C GLY A 238 -18.30 -29.56 -18.60
N ASN A 239 -18.13 -30.39 -17.56
CA ASN A 239 -19.12 -30.55 -16.50
C ASN A 239 -19.21 -29.30 -15.61
N THR A 240 -18.07 -28.67 -15.28
CA THR A 240 -18.00 -27.44 -14.48
C THR A 240 -18.75 -26.30 -15.18
N LEU A 241 -18.47 -26.06 -16.47
CA LEU A 241 -19.17 -25.03 -17.25
C LEU A 241 -20.68 -25.30 -17.33
N SER A 242 -21.07 -26.56 -17.50
CA SER A 242 -22.49 -26.94 -17.54
C SER A 242 -23.20 -26.64 -16.21
N ALA A 243 -22.55 -26.93 -15.07
CA ALA A 243 -23.08 -26.63 -13.74
C ALA A 243 -23.15 -25.12 -13.46
N LEU A 244 -22.13 -24.35 -13.89
CA LEU A 244 -22.11 -22.89 -13.77
C LEU A 244 -23.22 -22.24 -14.61
N PHE A 245 -23.46 -22.70 -15.84
CA PHE A 245 -24.56 -22.19 -16.65
C PHE A 245 -25.94 -22.54 -16.07
N GLU A 246 -26.08 -23.70 -15.42
CA GLU A 246 -27.31 -24.07 -14.71
C GLU A 246 -27.53 -23.17 -13.47
N LEU A 247 -26.47 -22.77 -12.78
CA LEU A 247 -26.52 -21.81 -11.66
C LEU A 247 -26.81 -20.37 -12.12
N ALA A 248 -26.29 -19.98 -13.30
CA ALA A 248 -26.50 -18.68 -13.93
C ALA A 248 -27.86 -18.54 -14.64
N ASP A 249 -28.80 -19.45 -14.37
CA ASP A 249 -30.17 -19.43 -14.89
C ASP A 249 -30.23 -19.40 -16.43
N LYS A 250 -29.32 -20.15 -17.09
CA LYS A 250 -29.39 -20.37 -18.55
C LYS A 250 -30.78 -20.92 -18.92
N SER A 251 -31.40 -20.28 -19.90
CA SER A 251 -32.71 -20.66 -20.45
C SER A 251 -32.77 -22.14 -20.82
N ILE A 252 -33.96 -22.73 -20.71
CA ILE A 252 -34.27 -24.08 -21.20
C ILE A 252 -33.90 -24.27 -22.68
N ASP A 253 -33.47 -25.50 -23.01
CA ASP A 253 -33.08 -25.90 -24.37
C ASP A 253 -34.24 -25.80 -25.37
N ASP A 254 -33.91 -25.57 -26.64
CA ASP A 254 -34.90 -25.41 -27.72
C ASP A 254 -35.82 -26.62 -27.90
N GLU A 255 -35.35 -27.83 -27.60
CA GLU A 255 -36.20 -29.04 -27.62
C GLU A 255 -37.31 -28.98 -26.56
N VAL A 256 -36.98 -28.51 -25.36
CA VAL A 256 -37.95 -28.33 -24.27
C VAL A 256 -38.91 -27.20 -24.62
N LYS A 257 -38.40 -26.07 -25.15
CA LYS A 257 -39.25 -24.97 -25.66
C LYS A 257 -40.23 -25.44 -26.72
N LYS A 258 -39.79 -26.24 -27.71
CA LYS A 258 -40.67 -26.82 -28.75
C LYS A 258 -41.72 -27.75 -28.15
N SER A 259 -41.34 -28.60 -27.18
CA SER A 259 -42.27 -29.49 -26.50
C SER A 259 -43.33 -28.72 -25.70
N VAL A 260 -42.92 -27.70 -24.95
CA VAL A 260 -43.81 -26.80 -24.20
C VAL A 260 -44.77 -26.08 -25.16
N ARG A 261 -44.25 -25.41 -26.21
CA ARG A 261 -45.09 -24.74 -27.23
C ARG A 261 -46.14 -25.68 -27.82
N LYS A 262 -45.75 -26.91 -28.16
CA LYS A 262 -46.67 -27.93 -28.68
C LYS A 262 -47.78 -28.31 -27.69
N GLN A 263 -47.46 -28.43 -26.39
CA GLN A 263 -48.47 -28.77 -25.38
C GLN A 263 -49.34 -27.59 -24.99
N VAL A 264 -48.81 -26.36 -24.98
CA VAL A 264 -49.59 -25.13 -24.77
C VAL A 264 -50.66 -25.02 -25.85
N VAL A 265 -50.29 -25.12 -27.14
CA VAL A 265 -51.27 -25.08 -28.26
C VAL A 265 -52.35 -26.15 -28.11
N LYS A 266 -52.00 -27.37 -27.67
CA LYS A 266 -52.99 -28.43 -27.40
C LYS A 266 -53.88 -28.14 -26.20
N GLY A 267 -53.34 -27.52 -25.15
CA GLY A 267 -54.12 -27.09 -23.97
C GLY A 267 -55.12 -26.00 -24.34
N LEU A 268 -54.72 -25.09 -25.24
CA LEU A 268 -55.59 -24.02 -25.74
C LEU A 268 -56.75 -24.54 -26.60
N MET A 269 -56.55 -25.61 -27.40
CA MET A 269 -57.63 -26.24 -28.18
C MET A 269 -58.79 -26.78 -27.33
N GLY A 270 -58.60 -26.97 -26.02
CA GLY A 270 -59.63 -27.45 -25.10
C GLY A 270 -60.54 -26.35 -24.52
N VAL A 271 -60.30 -25.08 -24.84
CA VAL A 271 -61.05 -23.93 -24.30
C VAL A 271 -61.94 -23.32 -25.39
N THR A 272 -63.17 -22.94 -25.02
CA THR A 272 -64.30 -22.59 -25.90
C THR A 272 -64.05 -21.40 -26.86
N GLU A 273 -62.98 -20.62 -26.66
CA GLU A 273 -62.61 -19.44 -27.48
C GLU A 273 -61.13 -19.45 -27.93
N SER A 274 -60.58 -20.64 -28.21
CA SER A 274 -59.17 -20.84 -28.56
C SER A 274 -58.61 -20.03 -29.74
N GLN A 275 -59.46 -19.43 -30.59
CA GLN A 275 -59.03 -18.63 -31.75
C GLN A 275 -58.59 -17.21 -31.37
N GLU A 276 -58.86 -16.75 -30.15
CA GLU A 276 -58.52 -15.39 -29.73
C GLU A 276 -57.20 -15.29 -28.95
N ILE A 277 -56.65 -16.43 -28.49
CA ILE A 277 -55.45 -16.50 -27.65
C ILE A 277 -54.19 -16.75 -28.50
N GLU A 278 -53.13 -15.97 -28.29
CA GLU A 278 -51.83 -16.14 -28.96
C GLU A 278 -50.71 -16.40 -27.94
N LEU A 279 -49.89 -17.44 -28.16
CA LEU A 279 -48.68 -17.68 -27.37
C LEU A 279 -47.55 -16.78 -27.86
N ARG A 280 -47.20 -15.76 -27.08
CA ARG A 280 -46.15 -14.78 -27.41
C ARG A 280 -44.76 -15.33 -27.12
N ASP A 281 -44.54 -15.81 -25.90
CA ASP A 281 -43.24 -16.33 -25.49
C ASP A 281 -43.30 -17.55 -24.56
N VAL A 282 -42.22 -18.33 -24.61
CA VAL A 282 -41.96 -19.47 -23.72
C VAL A 282 -40.54 -19.33 -23.20
N SER A 283 -40.43 -18.96 -21.94
CA SER A 283 -39.19 -18.89 -21.20
C SER A 283 -39.22 -19.89 -20.05
N GLY A 284 -38.05 -20.12 -19.44
CA GLY A 284 -37.95 -21.03 -18.31
C GLY A 284 -36.53 -21.37 -17.96
N ILE A 285 -36.36 -21.85 -16.74
CA ILE A 285 -35.07 -22.22 -16.16
C ILE A 285 -35.09 -23.66 -15.68
N LYS A 286 -33.91 -24.27 -15.68
CA LYS A 286 -33.70 -25.60 -15.10
C LYS A 286 -33.29 -25.46 -13.62
N SER A 287 -33.86 -26.28 -12.76
CA SER A 287 -33.54 -26.36 -11.33
C SER A 287 -33.42 -27.83 -10.92
N GLY A 288 -32.20 -28.37 -11.01
CA GLY A 288 -31.93 -29.79 -10.84
C GLY A 288 -32.69 -30.62 -11.87
N GLN A 289 -33.51 -31.57 -11.42
CA GLN A 289 -34.36 -32.40 -12.29
C GLN A 289 -35.63 -31.69 -12.79
N ASN A 290 -35.92 -30.48 -12.31
CA ASN A 290 -37.16 -29.77 -12.58
C ASN A 290 -36.97 -28.63 -13.60
N TYR A 291 -38.00 -28.37 -14.40
CA TYR A 291 -38.14 -27.18 -15.23
C TYR A 291 -39.20 -26.25 -14.63
N LEU A 292 -38.86 -24.98 -14.54
CA LEU A 292 -39.71 -23.88 -14.12
C LEU A 292 -40.01 -23.06 -15.37
N ILE A 293 -41.25 -23.07 -15.82
CA ILE A 293 -41.66 -22.51 -17.11
C ILE A 293 -42.47 -21.24 -16.88
N ASP A 294 -42.16 -20.20 -17.63
CA ASP A 294 -42.94 -18.97 -17.70
C ASP A 294 -43.48 -18.81 -19.14
N LEU A 295 -44.78 -18.54 -19.24
CA LEU A 295 -45.52 -18.43 -20.50
C LEU A 295 -46.12 -17.03 -20.60
N GLU A 296 -46.04 -16.41 -21.77
CA GLU A 296 -46.75 -15.16 -22.06
C GLU A 296 -47.85 -15.43 -23.09
N LEU A 297 -49.10 -15.23 -22.71
CA LEU A 297 -50.29 -15.41 -23.54
C LEU A 297 -50.94 -14.06 -23.80
N ALA A 298 -51.16 -13.74 -25.07
CA ALA A 298 -51.94 -12.57 -25.46
C ALA A 298 -53.44 -12.92 -25.52
N VAL A 299 -54.26 -12.13 -24.84
CA VAL A 299 -55.72 -12.30 -24.71
C VAL A 299 -56.46 -10.98 -24.99
N PRO A 300 -57.77 -11.02 -25.34
CA PRO A 300 -58.58 -9.81 -25.55
C PRO A 300 -58.72 -8.93 -24.30
N ASN A 301 -58.77 -7.60 -24.49
CA ASN A 301 -58.91 -6.63 -23.38
C ASN A 301 -60.20 -6.75 -22.56
N MET A 302 -61.26 -7.36 -23.10
CA MET A 302 -62.56 -7.48 -22.42
C MET A 302 -62.72 -8.75 -21.59
N TRP A 303 -61.70 -9.60 -21.52
CA TRP A 303 -61.76 -10.85 -20.75
C TRP A 303 -61.75 -10.61 -19.24
N THR A 304 -62.53 -11.41 -18.52
CA THR A 304 -62.54 -11.38 -17.06
C THR A 304 -61.35 -12.16 -16.48
N VAL A 305 -61.05 -11.92 -15.21
CA VAL A 305 -60.04 -12.70 -14.47
C VAL A 305 -60.40 -14.19 -14.43
N GLU A 306 -61.69 -14.52 -14.44
CA GLU A 306 -62.18 -15.91 -14.42
C GLU A 306 -61.92 -16.61 -15.76
N ASP A 307 -62.07 -15.90 -16.89
CA ASP A 307 -61.73 -16.41 -18.23
C ASP A 307 -60.22 -16.69 -18.35
N CYS A 308 -59.38 -15.75 -17.90
CA CYS A 308 -57.94 -15.93 -17.84
C CYS A 308 -57.53 -17.12 -16.95
N ARG A 309 -58.19 -17.28 -15.79
CA ARG A 309 -57.93 -18.41 -14.88
C ARG A 309 -58.28 -19.75 -15.51
N GLY A 310 -59.36 -19.84 -16.27
CA GLY A 310 -59.73 -21.05 -17.02
C GLY A 310 -58.66 -21.46 -18.03
N VAL A 311 -58.08 -20.50 -18.75
CA VAL A 311 -56.96 -20.72 -19.67
C VAL A 311 -55.68 -21.11 -18.94
N GLU A 312 -55.35 -20.43 -17.84
CA GLU A 312 -54.19 -20.76 -17.01
C GLU A 312 -54.26 -22.21 -16.52
N ASP A 313 -55.41 -22.64 -15.99
CA ASP A 313 -55.59 -23.99 -15.46
C ASP A 313 -55.50 -25.06 -16.57
N ALA A 314 -56.07 -24.80 -17.75
CA ALA A 314 -55.98 -25.71 -18.89
C ALA A 314 -54.53 -25.89 -19.38
N VAL A 315 -53.81 -24.78 -19.55
CA VAL A 315 -52.41 -24.78 -20.01
C VAL A 315 -51.49 -25.41 -18.95
N ARG A 316 -51.64 -25.03 -17.69
CA ARG A 316 -50.85 -25.57 -16.58
C ARG A 316 -51.03 -27.08 -16.42
N THR A 317 -52.28 -27.56 -16.49
CA THR A 317 -52.59 -28.99 -16.39
C THR A 317 -52.01 -29.77 -17.56
N GLN A 318 -52.18 -29.28 -18.79
CA GLN A 318 -51.70 -29.95 -19.99
C GLN A 318 -50.17 -30.00 -20.06
N VAL A 319 -49.50 -28.88 -19.80
CA VAL A 319 -48.03 -28.80 -19.82
C VAL A 319 -47.43 -29.63 -18.67
N GLY A 320 -47.97 -29.51 -17.46
CA GLY A 320 -47.49 -30.29 -16.30
C GLY A 320 -47.68 -31.81 -16.45
N ALA A 321 -48.74 -32.26 -17.12
CA ALA A 321 -49.00 -33.68 -17.31
C ALA A 321 -48.21 -34.31 -18.46
N LYS A 322 -47.86 -33.54 -19.51
CA LYS A 322 -47.30 -34.07 -20.76
C LYS A 322 -45.85 -33.67 -21.03
N VAL A 323 -45.33 -32.61 -20.40
CA VAL A 323 -43.92 -32.20 -20.54
C VAL A 323 -43.13 -32.73 -19.34
N ARG A 324 -42.32 -33.77 -19.58
CA ARG A 324 -41.54 -34.43 -18.54
C ARG A 324 -40.57 -33.46 -17.86
N GLY A 325 -40.66 -33.37 -16.54
CA GLY A 325 -39.78 -32.54 -15.69
C GLY A 325 -40.33 -31.15 -15.40
N VAL A 326 -41.41 -30.70 -16.06
CA VAL A 326 -42.04 -29.42 -15.72
C VAL A 326 -42.75 -29.54 -14.38
N ARG A 327 -42.31 -28.76 -13.39
CA ARG A 327 -42.88 -28.78 -12.03
C ARG A 327 -43.63 -27.51 -11.67
N ARG A 328 -43.37 -26.42 -12.39
CA ARG A 328 -44.08 -25.15 -12.25
C ARG A 328 -44.28 -24.52 -13.62
N VAL A 329 -45.49 -24.03 -13.85
CA VAL A 329 -45.85 -23.20 -15.01
C VAL A 329 -46.46 -21.92 -14.44
N ARG A 330 -45.90 -20.77 -14.82
CA ARG A 330 -46.48 -19.45 -14.57
C ARG A 330 -47.00 -18.92 -15.90
N VAL A 331 -48.18 -18.30 -15.88
CA VAL A 331 -48.78 -17.71 -17.07
C VAL A 331 -48.95 -16.22 -16.84
N ARG A 332 -48.43 -15.42 -17.76
CA ARG A 332 -48.62 -13.98 -17.83
C ARG A 332 -49.59 -13.69 -18.96
N PHE A 333 -50.58 -12.85 -18.69
CA PHE A 333 -51.56 -12.41 -19.68
C PHE A 333 -51.23 -10.99 -20.13
N VAL A 334 -51.19 -10.76 -21.44
CA VAL A 334 -50.99 -9.43 -22.04
C VAL A 334 -52.12 -9.10 -23.03
N PRO A 335 -52.51 -7.83 -23.18
CA PRO A 335 -53.45 -7.41 -24.22
C PRO A 335 -53.00 -7.79 -25.62
N LYS A 336 -53.93 -8.29 -26.45
CA LYS A 336 -53.64 -8.65 -27.85
C LYS A 336 -53.30 -7.43 -28.72
N GLU A 337 -53.83 -6.26 -28.38
CA GLU A 337 -53.64 -5.00 -29.10
C GLU A 337 -52.31 -4.30 -28.81
N LEU A 338 -51.54 -4.78 -27.82
CA LEU A 338 -50.17 -4.30 -27.61
C LEU A 338 -49.31 -4.72 -28.81
N ALA A 339 -48.67 -3.75 -29.46
CA ALA A 339 -47.70 -4.01 -30.52
C ALA A 339 -46.61 -4.96 -29.99
N ALA A 340 -46.19 -5.93 -30.80
CA ALA A 340 -45.10 -6.83 -30.45
C ALA A 340 -43.79 -6.01 -30.36
N THR A 341 -43.55 -5.38 -29.23
CA THR A 341 -42.29 -4.71 -28.92
C THR A 341 -41.19 -5.77 -28.81
N GLU A 342 -40.00 -5.47 -29.33
CA GLU A 342 -38.86 -6.40 -29.48
C GLU A 342 -38.26 -6.95 -28.15
N LYS A 343 -38.89 -6.74 -27.00
CA LYS A 343 -38.42 -7.23 -25.70
C LYS A 343 -39.40 -8.24 -25.10
N PRO A 344 -39.02 -9.52 -24.98
CA PRO A 344 -39.79 -10.50 -24.21
C PRO A 344 -39.80 -10.12 -22.72
N PHE A 345 -40.96 -10.19 -22.04
CA PHE A 345 -41.15 -9.90 -20.61
C PHE A 345 -40.68 -8.50 -20.13
N ASP A 346 -41.54 -7.49 -20.24
CA ASP A 346 -41.34 -6.12 -19.75
C ASP A 346 -41.60 -5.91 -18.23
N GLU A 347 -41.43 -6.94 -17.38
CA GLU A 347 -41.65 -6.84 -15.92
C GLU A 347 -40.61 -5.96 -15.17
N PHE A 348 -39.62 -5.41 -15.88
CA PHE A 348 -38.66 -4.48 -15.32
C PHE A 348 -39.27 -3.07 -15.30
N ILE A 349 -39.55 -2.54 -14.10
CA ILE A 349 -39.93 -1.14 -13.90
C ILE A 349 -38.83 -0.26 -14.53
N PRO A 350 -39.14 0.68 -15.45
CA PRO A 350 -38.14 1.61 -15.98
C PRO A 350 -37.78 2.60 -14.87
N GLY A 351 -36.85 2.20 -14.03
CA GLY A 351 -36.20 3.04 -13.04
C GLY A 351 -34.79 3.31 -13.50
N ASP A 352 -34.60 4.01 -14.62
CA ASP A 352 -33.27 4.41 -15.05
C ASP A 352 -33.27 5.85 -15.55
N SER A 353 -32.57 6.73 -14.82
CA SER A 353 -32.00 7.91 -15.46
C SER A 353 -30.90 7.40 -16.40
N ASP A 354 -31.03 7.59 -17.71
CA ASP A 354 -30.01 7.21 -18.71
C ASP A 354 -28.69 8.01 -18.61
N LEU A 355 -28.44 8.67 -17.46
CA LEU A 355 -27.28 9.52 -17.16
C LEU A 355 -27.04 10.61 -18.22
N THR A 356 -28.09 11.07 -18.88
CA THR A 356 -28.03 12.10 -19.93
C THR A 356 -28.27 13.49 -19.36
N VAL A 357 -27.46 14.46 -19.80
CA VAL A 357 -27.63 15.87 -19.42
C VAL A 357 -28.83 16.47 -20.17
N LEU A 358 -29.87 16.87 -19.44
CA LEU A 358 -31.06 17.49 -20.02
C LEU A 358 -30.94 19.02 -20.15
N SER A 359 -30.21 19.66 -19.25
CA SER A 359 -30.09 21.12 -19.19
C SER A 359 -28.86 21.52 -18.37
N ASP A 360 -28.24 22.64 -18.73
CA ASP A 360 -27.10 23.23 -18.04
C ASP A 360 -27.27 24.75 -17.90
N ALA A 361 -26.65 25.35 -16.89
CA ALA A 361 -26.45 26.79 -16.79
C ALA A 361 -25.17 27.08 -16.04
N LYS A 362 -24.58 28.25 -16.27
CA LYS A 362 -23.37 28.70 -15.56
C LYS A 362 -23.48 30.16 -15.16
N VAL A 363 -22.73 30.53 -14.14
CA VAL A 363 -22.45 31.90 -13.72
C VAL A 363 -20.94 32.06 -13.75
N ASP A 364 -20.47 33.11 -14.41
CA ASP A 364 -19.07 33.48 -14.48
C ASP A 364 -18.85 34.62 -13.49
N PHE A 365 -18.10 34.36 -12.40
CA PHE A 365 -18.01 35.33 -11.30
C PHE A 365 -17.45 36.68 -11.74
N ASP A 366 -16.45 36.69 -12.61
CA ASP A 366 -15.82 37.92 -13.11
C ASP A 366 -16.76 38.67 -14.05
N ALA A 367 -17.37 37.96 -15.00
CA ALA A 367 -18.27 38.61 -15.97
C ALA A 367 -19.58 39.09 -15.33
N ASP A 368 -20.15 38.30 -14.42
CA ASP A 368 -21.45 38.58 -13.82
C ASP A 368 -21.36 39.49 -12.59
N PHE A 369 -20.26 39.42 -11.82
CA PHE A 369 -20.12 40.14 -10.54
C PHE A 369 -18.80 40.88 -10.32
N GLY A 370 -17.87 40.85 -11.29
CA GLY A 370 -16.52 41.42 -11.14
C GLY A 370 -16.51 42.89 -10.75
N SER A 371 -17.36 43.71 -11.40
CA SER A 371 -17.48 45.14 -11.10
C SER A 371 -18.08 45.42 -9.72
N LYS A 372 -18.95 44.54 -9.21
CA LYS A 372 -19.63 44.69 -7.92
C LYS A 372 -18.72 44.35 -6.74
N TYR A 373 -17.94 43.28 -6.86
CA TYR A 373 -17.09 42.78 -5.77
C TYR A 373 -15.60 43.11 -5.90
N GLY A 374 -15.17 43.68 -7.04
CA GLY A 374 -13.76 44.01 -7.27
C GLY A 374 -12.85 42.78 -7.38
N ILE A 375 -13.39 41.64 -7.81
CA ILE A 375 -12.69 40.37 -7.89
C ILE A 375 -11.89 40.22 -9.19
N THR A 376 -10.91 39.33 -9.18
CA THR A 376 -10.23 38.86 -10.40
C THR A 376 -10.05 37.35 -10.30
N LYS A 377 -10.53 36.62 -11.32
CA LYS A 377 -10.64 35.16 -11.33
C LYS A 377 -11.42 34.62 -10.13
N GLY A 378 -12.52 35.30 -9.79
CA GLY A 378 -13.41 34.91 -8.70
C GLY A 378 -12.90 35.17 -7.27
N VAL A 379 -11.73 35.79 -7.10
CA VAL A 379 -11.11 36.01 -5.77
C VAL A 379 -10.61 37.44 -5.56
N LEU A 380 -10.42 37.80 -4.29
CA LEU A 380 -9.67 38.94 -3.81
C LEU A 380 -8.30 38.47 -3.31
N THR A 381 -7.29 39.34 -3.40
CA THR A 381 -5.94 39.03 -2.93
C THR A 381 -5.42 40.12 -2.02
N ASN A 382 -4.67 39.73 -0.98
CA ASN A 382 -3.85 40.62 -0.17
C ASN A 382 -2.37 40.19 -0.32
N PRO A 383 -1.65 40.75 -1.31
CA PRO A 383 -0.28 40.34 -1.60
C PRO A 383 0.70 40.55 -0.46
N ALA A 384 0.46 41.50 0.45
CA ALA A 384 1.34 41.81 1.57
C ALA A 384 1.42 40.66 2.59
N GLU A 385 0.35 39.88 2.70
CA GLU A 385 0.25 38.75 3.62
C GLU A 385 0.15 37.39 2.90
N GLY A 386 0.11 37.39 1.57
CA GLY A 386 -0.11 36.17 0.77
C GLY A 386 -1.53 35.61 0.88
N GLU A 387 -2.51 36.42 1.29
CA GLU A 387 -3.90 35.95 1.45
C GLU A 387 -4.64 35.96 0.11
N VAL A 388 -5.48 34.94 -0.10
CA VAL A 388 -6.42 34.84 -1.22
C VAL A 388 -7.76 34.36 -0.69
N PHE A 389 -8.82 35.11 -0.95
CA PHE A 389 -10.14 34.85 -0.36
C PHE A 389 -11.27 35.29 -1.29
N ALA A 390 -12.47 34.76 -1.07
CA ALA A 390 -13.65 35.05 -1.88
C ALA A 390 -14.81 35.61 -1.01
N PRO A 391 -15.60 36.58 -1.50
CA PRO A 391 -16.79 37.03 -0.81
C PRO A 391 -17.88 35.96 -0.77
N VAL A 392 -18.39 35.62 0.42
CA VAL A 392 -19.47 34.63 0.58
C VAL A 392 -20.79 35.14 -0.05
N ALA A 393 -21.03 36.45 0.04
CA ALA A 393 -22.20 37.09 -0.58
C ALA A 393 -22.28 36.87 -2.10
N MET A 394 -21.13 36.83 -2.78
CA MET A 394 -21.07 36.54 -4.21
C MET A 394 -21.57 35.13 -4.54
N TRP A 395 -21.24 34.14 -3.69
CA TRP A 395 -21.72 32.76 -3.90
C TRP A 395 -23.22 32.62 -3.70
N LEU A 396 -23.81 33.38 -2.76
CA LEU A 396 -25.27 33.42 -2.59
C LEU A 396 -25.96 33.98 -3.83
N GLU A 397 -25.49 35.11 -4.35
CA GLU A 397 -26.03 35.71 -5.58
C GLU A 397 -25.83 34.83 -6.81
N ALA A 398 -24.69 34.14 -6.89
CA ALA A 398 -24.42 33.20 -7.98
C ALA A 398 -25.41 32.03 -7.98
N LEU A 399 -25.81 31.54 -6.80
CA LEU A 399 -26.80 30.47 -6.69
C LEU A 399 -28.18 30.92 -7.16
N ASP A 400 -28.65 32.09 -6.71
CA ASP A 400 -29.93 32.63 -7.21
C ASP A 400 -29.86 32.85 -8.74
N LEU A 401 -28.79 33.45 -9.25
CA LEU A 401 -28.63 33.75 -10.69
C LEU A 401 -28.55 32.50 -11.56
N VAL A 402 -27.87 31.44 -11.12
CA VAL A 402 -27.79 30.19 -11.92
C VAL A 402 -29.15 29.48 -11.97
N LEU A 403 -29.93 29.54 -10.89
CA LEU A 403 -31.28 28.98 -10.85
C LEU A 403 -32.26 29.82 -11.70
N ASP A 404 -32.14 31.15 -11.67
CA ASP A 404 -32.90 32.05 -12.56
C ASP A 404 -32.60 31.73 -14.04
N ARG A 405 -31.33 31.46 -14.38
CA ARG A 405 -30.91 31.06 -15.73
C ARG A 405 -31.47 29.69 -16.15
N LEU A 406 -31.57 28.72 -15.24
CA LEU A 406 -32.22 27.44 -15.50
C LEU A 406 -33.74 27.61 -15.72
N GLN A 407 -34.41 28.43 -14.91
CA GLN A 407 -35.81 28.76 -15.13
C GLN A 407 -36.04 29.43 -16.48
N ALA A 408 -35.18 30.38 -16.87
CA ALA A 408 -35.24 31.05 -18.17
C ALA A 408 -35.06 30.08 -19.35
N LYS A 409 -34.35 28.96 -19.14
CA LYS A 409 -34.22 27.85 -20.11
C LYS A 409 -35.40 26.86 -20.09
N ASN A 410 -36.44 27.10 -19.28
CA ASN A 410 -37.57 26.18 -19.05
C ASN A 410 -37.13 24.79 -18.56
N THR A 411 -36.04 24.70 -17.78
CA THR A 411 -35.60 23.45 -17.17
C THR A 411 -36.69 22.91 -16.24
N PRO A 412 -37.09 21.63 -16.33
CA PRO A 412 -38.19 21.09 -15.53
C PRO A 412 -37.75 20.77 -14.09
N LEU A 413 -37.51 21.82 -13.29
CA LEU A 413 -37.02 21.71 -11.90
C LEU A 413 -37.95 20.87 -11.00
N SER A 414 -39.25 20.81 -11.33
CA SER A 414 -40.25 19.97 -10.65
C SER A 414 -40.04 18.47 -10.82
N ARG A 415 -39.20 18.03 -11.78
CA ARG A 415 -38.84 16.61 -11.98
C ARG A 415 -37.60 16.20 -11.20
N ILE A 416 -36.87 17.14 -10.59
CA ILE A 416 -35.63 16.84 -9.86
C ILE A 416 -35.97 16.07 -8.58
N ARG A 417 -35.45 14.84 -8.49
CA ARG A 417 -35.60 13.96 -7.32
C ARG A 417 -34.44 14.07 -6.32
N GLY A 418 -33.26 14.49 -6.79
CA GLY A 418 -32.07 14.57 -5.97
C GLY A 418 -31.11 15.68 -6.38
N ILE A 419 -30.44 16.27 -5.40
CA ILE A 419 -29.36 17.24 -5.59
C ILE A 419 -28.18 16.83 -4.72
N SER A 420 -27.01 16.69 -5.35
CA SER A 420 -25.70 16.72 -4.71
C SER A 420 -24.85 17.70 -5.52
N GLY A 421 -23.59 17.90 -5.15
CA GLY A 421 -22.76 18.86 -5.85
C GLY A 421 -21.28 18.73 -5.55
N SER A 422 -20.57 19.56 -6.30
CA SER A 422 -19.13 19.64 -6.37
C SER A 422 -18.72 21.07 -6.08
N CYS A 423 -17.82 21.27 -5.13
CA CYS A 423 -17.38 22.60 -4.71
C CYS A 423 -15.86 22.64 -4.57
N GLN A 424 -15.27 23.82 -4.77
CA GLN A 424 -13.83 23.99 -4.55
C GLN A 424 -13.44 23.54 -3.14
N GLN A 425 -12.34 22.78 -3.04
CA GLN A 425 -11.89 22.22 -1.77
C GLN A 425 -11.25 23.28 -0.85
N HIS A 426 -11.14 22.91 0.42
CA HIS A 426 -10.43 23.61 1.50
C HIS A 426 -11.02 24.94 1.97
N GLY A 427 -11.73 25.67 1.10
CA GLY A 427 -12.37 26.93 1.47
C GLY A 427 -13.37 26.75 2.61
N SER A 428 -13.38 27.69 3.55
CA SER A 428 -14.21 27.63 4.76
C SER A 428 -15.14 28.82 4.90
N VAL A 429 -16.36 28.57 5.35
CA VAL A 429 -17.38 29.56 5.68
C VAL A 429 -17.67 29.51 7.18
N TYR A 430 -17.76 30.69 7.80
CA TYR A 430 -17.90 30.86 9.25
C TYR A 430 -19.30 31.40 9.56
N TRP A 431 -20.16 30.53 10.08
CA TRP A 431 -21.56 30.84 10.39
C TRP A 431 -21.69 31.53 11.75
N SER A 432 -22.55 32.53 11.83
CA SER A 432 -22.91 33.20 13.09
C SER A 432 -23.86 32.37 13.95
N HIS A 433 -24.21 32.85 15.13
CA HIS A 433 -25.20 32.20 16.00
C HIS A 433 -26.64 32.28 15.44
N GLU A 434 -26.91 33.22 14.54
CA GLU A 434 -28.21 33.45 13.91
C GLU A 434 -28.44 32.57 12.67
N ALA A 435 -27.40 31.90 12.15
CA ALA A 435 -27.41 31.19 10.88
C ALA A 435 -28.54 30.17 10.73
N GLU A 436 -28.72 29.25 11.70
CA GLU A 436 -29.77 28.22 11.65
C GLU A 436 -31.19 28.83 11.65
N ALA A 437 -31.39 29.90 12.42
CA ALA A 437 -32.68 30.59 12.47
C ALA A 437 -32.98 31.29 11.14
N LEU A 438 -31.98 31.90 10.50
CA LEU A 438 -32.13 32.57 9.22
C LEU A 438 -32.35 31.57 8.07
N LEU A 439 -31.60 30.47 8.04
CA LEU A 439 -31.73 29.41 7.02
C LEU A 439 -33.12 28.73 7.07
N SER A 440 -33.65 28.50 8.28
CA SER A 440 -34.95 27.85 8.46
C SER A 440 -36.16 28.77 8.18
N THR A 441 -35.95 30.08 8.04
CA THR A 441 -37.02 31.08 7.85
C THR A 441 -36.92 31.85 6.53
N LEU A 442 -36.19 31.31 5.55
CA LEU A 442 -36.06 31.88 4.21
C LEU A 442 -37.41 32.12 3.53
N ARG A 443 -37.59 33.32 2.98
CA ARG A 443 -38.81 33.76 2.28
C ARG A 443 -38.58 33.79 0.76
N PRO A 444 -39.49 33.21 -0.05
CA PRO A 444 -39.27 33.05 -1.48
C PRO A 444 -39.31 34.38 -2.27
N GLU A 445 -39.86 35.46 -1.71
CA GLU A 445 -39.95 36.77 -2.37
C GLU A 445 -38.64 37.55 -2.37
N ARG A 446 -37.66 37.16 -1.54
CA ARG A 446 -36.37 37.84 -1.37
C ARG A 446 -35.22 36.94 -1.81
N SER A 447 -34.11 37.53 -2.23
CA SER A 447 -32.90 36.78 -2.58
C SER A 447 -32.24 36.15 -1.34
N LEU A 448 -31.33 35.19 -1.55
CA LEU A 448 -30.53 34.60 -0.47
C LEU A 448 -29.61 35.63 0.17
N VAL A 449 -28.95 36.47 -0.64
CA VAL A 449 -27.98 37.47 -0.14
C VAL A 449 -28.66 38.50 0.78
N ASP A 450 -29.88 38.94 0.46
CA ASP A 450 -30.62 39.94 1.25
C ASP A 450 -31.10 39.41 2.61
N GLN A 451 -31.14 38.08 2.77
CA GLN A 451 -31.67 37.42 3.97
C GLN A 451 -30.55 36.88 4.86
N LEU A 452 -29.45 36.42 4.25
CA LEU A 452 -28.37 35.76 4.96
C LEU A 452 -27.16 36.67 5.20
N ASN A 453 -26.87 37.65 4.34
CA ASN A 453 -25.71 38.52 4.50
C ASN A 453 -26.10 39.89 5.09
N PRO A 454 -25.41 40.40 6.14
CA PRO A 454 -24.31 39.77 6.87
C PRO A 454 -24.75 38.84 8.02
N GLY A 455 -26.04 38.81 8.38
CA GLY A 455 -26.51 38.26 9.65
C GLY A 455 -26.18 36.79 9.92
N ALA A 456 -26.10 35.94 8.89
CA ALA A 456 -25.82 34.51 9.01
C ALA A 456 -24.32 34.17 9.10
N PHE A 457 -23.42 35.14 8.89
CA PHE A 457 -21.98 34.90 8.83
C PHE A 457 -21.23 35.75 9.84
N SER A 458 -20.34 35.13 10.60
CA SER A 458 -19.39 35.86 11.46
C SER A 458 -18.24 36.46 10.63
N HIS A 459 -17.94 35.89 9.47
CA HIS A 459 -16.92 36.37 8.55
C HIS A 459 -17.49 36.48 7.11
N PRO A 460 -17.38 37.64 6.44
CA PRO A 460 -17.95 37.82 5.09
C PRO A 460 -17.12 37.18 3.97
N TYR A 461 -15.92 36.72 4.28
CA TYR A 461 -14.98 36.14 3.31
C TYR A 461 -14.69 34.68 3.65
N ALA A 462 -14.38 33.90 2.62
CA ALA A 462 -13.91 32.54 2.75
C ALA A 462 -12.48 32.44 2.20
N PRO A 463 -11.51 31.87 2.95
CA PRO A 463 -10.18 31.57 2.42
C PRO A 463 -10.28 30.71 1.17
N ASN A 464 -9.41 30.96 0.18
CA ASN A 464 -9.40 30.21 -1.08
C ASN A 464 -8.30 29.14 -1.08
N TRP A 465 -8.43 28.12 -1.94
CA TRP A 465 -7.42 27.08 -2.10
C TRP A 465 -6.06 27.60 -2.59
N GLN A 466 -6.02 28.81 -3.15
CA GLN A 466 -4.81 29.50 -3.62
C GLN A 466 -4.05 30.25 -2.51
N ASP A 467 -4.60 30.30 -1.29
CA ASP A 467 -4.01 31.02 -0.15
C ASP A 467 -2.66 30.39 0.28
N HIS A 468 -1.69 31.24 0.61
CA HIS A 468 -0.34 30.86 1.04
C HIS A 468 0.12 31.62 2.29
N SER A 469 -0.83 32.08 3.12
CA SER A 469 -0.60 32.97 4.27
C SER A 469 -0.32 32.27 5.61
N THR A 470 -0.27 30.94 5.63
CA THR A 470 -0.31 30.09 6.84
C THR A 470 0.94 29.22 7.07
N GLN A 471 2.12 29.62 6.58
CA GLN A 471 3.34 28.81 6.71
C GLN A 471 3.66 28.50 8.19
N ALA A 472 3.50 29.47 9.08
CA ALA A 472 3.75 29.29 10.51
C ALA A 472 2.80 28.24 11.13
N GLU A 473 1.54 28.23 10.71
CA GLU A 473 0.57 27.22 11.15
C GLU A 473 0.90 25.84 10.56
N CYS A 474 1.39 25.76 9.32
CA CYS A 474 1.86 24.49 8.75
C CYS A 474 2.99 23.88 9.56
N ASP A 475 4.01 24.67 9.91
CA ASP A 475 5.16 24.22 10.71
C ASP A 475 4.71 23.70 12.09
N LEU A 476 3.70 24.35 12.68
CA LEU A 476 3.11 23.93 13.95
C LEU A 476 2.36 22.60 13.85
N PHE A 477 1.60 22.37 12.78
CA PHE A 477 0.93 21.08 12.54
C PHE A 477 1.93 19.92 12.45
N GLU A 478 3.00 20.11 11.68
CA GLU A 478 4.04 19.09 11.50
C GLU A 478 4.79 18.82 12.81
N SER A 479 5.11 19.88 13.57
CA SER A 479 5.76 19.74 14.87
C SER A 479 4.88 19.05 15.92
N ARG A 480 3.55 19.28 15.92
CA ARG A 480 2.59 18.71 16.87
C ARG A 480 2.49 17.19 16.76
N ILE A 481 2.53 16.68 15.53
CA ILE A 481 2.46 15.23 15.24
C ILE A 481 3.87 14.61 15.20
N GLY A 482 4.90 15.42 14.92
CA GLY A 482 6.32 15.09 15.07
C GLY A 482 7.10 15.00 13.76
N SER A 483 6.44 14.86 12.61
CA SER A 483 7.06 15.01 11.28
C SER A 483 5.99 15.15 10.18
N PRO A 484 6.35 15.64 8.97
CA PRO A 484 5.46 15.68 7.81
C PRO A 484 4.93 14.30 7.42
N GLU A 485 5.77 13.25 7.52
CA GLU A 485 5.39 11.87 7.18
C GLU A 485 4.31 11.35 8.13
N LYS A 486 4.47 11.57 9.44
CA LYS A 486 3.45 11.16 10.42
C LYS A 486 2.15 11.95 10.25
N LEU A 487 2.22 13.23 9.91
CA LEU A 487 1.03 14.02 9.62
C LEU A 487 0.31 13.50 8.37
N ALA A 488 1.05 13.06 7.36
CA ALA A 488 0.50 12.39 6.19
C ALA A 488 -0.09 11.01 6.54
N GLU A 489 0.56 10.22 7.40
CA GLU A 489 0.02 8.96 7.92
C GLU A 489 -1.36 9.14 8.58
N VAL A 490 -1.51 10.20 9.39
CA VAL A 490 -2.77 10.52 10.09
C VAL A 490 -3.82 11.11 9.14
N THR A 491 -3.47 12.16 8.39
CA THR A 491 -4.45 13.00 7.68
C THR A 491 -4.49 12.80 6.17
N GLY A 492 -3.67 11.90 5.65
CA GLY A 492 -3.51 11.67 4.22
C GLY A 492 -2.67 12.73 3.50
N SER A 493 -2.18 13.76 4.19
CA SER A 493 -1.36 14.84 3.60
C SER A 493 -0.40 15.44 4.64
N SER A 494 0.74 15.95 4.19
CA SER A 494 1.54 16.91 4.99
C SER A 494 0.78 18.23 5.18
N ALA A 495 1.32 19.14 5.99
CA ALA A 495 0.66 20.41 6.25
C ALA A 495 0.72 21.30 4.99
N HIS A 496 -0.42 21.88 4.62
CA HIS A 496 -0.51 22.74 3.45
C HIS A 496 -1.21 24.06 3.78
N HIS A 497 -0.74 25.14 3.16
CA HIS A 497 -1.23 26.49 3.47
C HIS A 497 -2.75 26.62 3.32
N ARG A 498 -3.27 26.04 2.24
CA ARG A 498 -4.67 26.11 1.88
C ARG A 498 -5.59 25.27 2.77
N PHE A 499 -5.06 24.28 3.49
CA PHE A 499 -5.88 23.32 4.23
C PHE A 499 -6.62 24.01 5.36
N THR A 500 -7.87 23.62 5.57
CA THR A 500 -8.80 24.40 6.39
C THR A 500 -8.35 24.54 7.84
N GLY A 501 -7.70 23.53 8.42
CA GLY A 501 -7.21 23.58 9.80
C GLY A 501 -6.20 24.69 10.06
N THR A 502 -5.25 24.90 9.14
CA THR A 502 -4.24 25.97 9.26
C THR A 502 -4.89 27.35 9.09
N GLN A 503 -5.85 27.47 8.18
CA GLN A 503 -6.65 28.69 7.99
C GLN A 503 -7.50 29.03 9.23
N ILE A 504 -8.17 28.05 9.84
CA ILE A 504 -8.93 28.24 11.09
C ILE A 504 -8.01 28.72 12.20
N MET A 505 -6.84 28.08 12.36
CA MET A 505 -5.86 28.45 13.40
C MET A 505 -5.39 29.90 13.24
N ARG A 506 -5.08 30.30 12.01
CA ARG A 506 -4.68 31.67 11.68
C ARG A 506 -5.79 32.68 11.93
N LEU A 507 -7.01 32.39 11.47
CA LEU A 507 -8.16 33.28 11.64
C LEU A 507 -8.56 33.43 13.10
N ARG A 508 -8.50 32.36 13.91
CA ARG A 508 -8.70 32.43 15.36
C ARG A 508 -7.70 33.38 16.02
N ARG A 509 -6.43 33.33 15.61
CA ARG A 509 -5.38 34.22 16.11
C ARG A 509 -5.60 35.68 15.66
N LYS A 510 -5.89 35.89 14.38
CA LYS A 510 -5.97 37.23 13.76
C LYS A 510 -7.29 37.95 14.09
N LEU A 511 -8.39 37.20 14.20
CA LEU A 511 -9.75 37.70 14.38
C LEU A 511 -10.47 36.92 15.50
N PRO A 512 -10.02 37.04 16.77
CA PRO A 512 -10.56 36.26 17.88
C PRO A 512 -12.06 36.54 18.12
N ASP A 513 -12.51 37.79 17.98
CA ASP A 513 -13.91 38.16 18.17
C ASP A 513 -14.83 37.52 17.11
N MET A 514 -14.37 37.47 15.85
CA MET A 514 -15.08 36.78 14.77
C MET A 514 -15.19 35.27 15.08
N TYR A 515 -14.09 34.65 15.50
CA TYR A 515 -14.07 33.23 15.82
C TYR A 515 -14.97 32.91 17.04
N ALA A 516 -15.01 33.79 18.03
CA ALA A 516 -15.91 33.69 19.17
C ALA A 516 -17.39 33.79 18.74
N ALA A 517 -17.71 34.71 17.82
CA ALA A 517 -19.05 34.85 17.23
C ALA A 517 -19.43 33.72 16.25
N THR A 518 -18.52 32.79 15.95
CA THR A 518 -18.75 31.69 15.03
C THR A 518 -19.40 30.50 15.74
N SER A 519 -20.58 30.09 15.28
CA SER A 519 -21.31 28.94 15.83
C SER A 519 -20.95 27.63 15.11
N ARG A 520 -20.76 27.68 13.78
CA ARG A 520 -20.48 26.55 12.91
C ARG A 520 -19.44 26.94 11.84
N ILE A 521 -18.63 25.99 11.40
CA ILE A 521 -17.68 26.15 10.29
C ILE A 521 -18.00 25.09 9.24
N SER A 522 -18.20 25.52 8.00
CA SER A 522 -18.48 24.63 6.86
C SER A 522 -17.36 24.72 5.83
N LEU A 523 -17.14 23.63 5.08
CA LEU A 523 -16.44 23.71 3.80
C LEU A 523 -17.39 24.29 2.75
N VAL A 524 -16.88 24.77 1.61
CA VAL A 524 -17.74 25.30 0.53
C VAL A 524 -18.79 24.28 0.07
N SER A 525 -18.44 22.99 0.07
CA SER A 525 -19.33 21.86 -0.23
C SER A 525 -20.52 21.77 0.74
N SER A 526 -20.24 21.69 2.05
CA SER A 526 -21.30 21.63 3.06
C SER A 526 -22.04 22.96 3.22
N PHE A 527 -21.40 24.11 2.92
CA PHE A 527 -22.06 25.41 2.82
C PHE A 527 -23.15 25.40 1.73
N LEU A 528 -22.83 24.98 0.51
CA LEU A 528 -23.81 24.94 -0.57
C LEU A 528 -24.95 23.94 -0.29
N ALA A 529 -24.62 22.77 0.28
CA ALA A 529 -25.62 21.83 0.75
C ALA A 529 -26.55 22.44 1.81
N SER A 530 -26.00 23.26 2.71
CA SER A 530 -26.76 23.93 3.78
C SER A 530 -27.81 24.89 3.21
N LEU A 531 -27.46 25.62 2.14
CA LEU A 531 -28.40 26.52 1.47
C LEU A 531 -29.61 25.73 0.96
N PHE A 532 -29.39 24.65 0.20
CA PHE A 532 -30.46 23.81 -0.32
C PHE A 532 -31.30 23.12 0.76
N LEU A 533 -30.70 22.75 1.88
CA LEU A 533 -31.42 22.14 3.02
C LEU A 533 -32.23 23.16 3.83
N GLY A 534 -31.77 24.41 3.94
CA GLY A 534 -32.32 25.37 4.89
C GLY A 534 -31.90 25.10 6.35
N SER A 535 -30.77 24.41 6.54
CA SER A 535 -30.11 24.16 7.82
C SER A 535 -28.63 23.85 7.61
N VAL A 536 -27.78 23.95 8.63
CA VAL A 536 -26.34 23.71 8.45
C VAL A 536 -26.05 22.21 8.23
N ALA A 537 -25.55 21.87 7.04
CA ALA A 537 -25.26 20.51 6.62
C ALA A 537 -23.94 19.97 7.22
N PRO A 538 -23.84 18.66 7.51
CA PRO A 538 -22.58 18.03 7.85
C PRO A 538 -21.62 17.98 6.66
N MET A 539 -20.32 17.82 6.94
CA MET A 539 -19.30 17.63 5.91
C MET A 539 -19.30 16.20 5.40
N ASP A 540 -18.95 16.02 4.13
CA ASP A 540 -18.64 14.74 3.51
C ASP A 540 -17.24 14.25 3.95
N ILE A 541 -17.10 12.94 4.09
CA ILE A 541 -15.86 12.32 4.55
C ILE A 541 -14.65 12.59 3.64
N SER A 542 -14.86 12.69 2.33
CA SER A 542 -13.78 12.93 1.37
C SER A 542 -13.23 14.35 1.51
N ASP A 543 -14.12 15.34 1.54
CA ASP A 543 -13.74 16.76 1.59
C ASP A 543 -13.17 17.16 2.97
N ALA A 544 -13.62 16.49 4.04
CA ALA A 544 -13.05 16.65 5.39
C ALA A 544 -11.56 16.27 5.46
N CYS A 545 -11.08 15.38 4.58
CA CYS A 545 -9.65 15.05 4.48
C CYS A 545 -8.80 16.24 4.04
N GLY A 546 -9.38 17.20 3.30
CA GLY A 546 -8.72 18.43 2.85
C GLY A 546 -8.48 19.48 3.94
N MET A 547 -8.60 19.10 5.22
CA MET A 547 -8.54 20.02 6.36
C MET A 547 -7.28 19.87 7.22
N ASN A 548 -6.50 18.79 7.06
CA ASN A 548 -5.45 18.35 8.00
C ASN A 548 -5.98 18.17 9.44
N LEU A 549 -7.28 17.88 9.62
CA LEU A 549 -7.89 17.65 10.93
C LEU A 549 -8.53 16.27 11.06
N TRP A 550 -8.85 15.63 9.93
CA TRP A 550 -9.44 14.31 9.88
C TRP A 550 -8.36 13.23 9.95
N ASP A 551 -8.49 12.32 10.90
CA ASP A 551 -7.69 11.10 10.99
C ASP A 551 -8.35 10.02 10.13
N ILE A 552 -7.74 9.77 8.96
CA ILE A 552 -8.28 8.88 7.94
C ILE A 552 -8.33 7.42 8.44
N PRO A 553 -7.27 6.84 9.06
CA PRO A 553 -7.32 5.47 9.55
C PRO A 553 -8.43 5.22 10.59
N SER A 554 -8.68 6.19 11.47
CA SER A 554 -9.71 6.06 12.51
C SER A 554 -11.11 6.55 12.08
N ASN A 555 -11.22 7.22 10.93
CA ASN A 555 -12.43 7.91 10.47
C ASN A 555 -13.01 8.83 11.56
N SER A 556 -12.15 9.65 12.17
CA SER A 556 -12.54 10.58 13.24
C SER A 556 -11.72 11.87 13.23
N TRP A 557 -12.15 12.90 13.94
CA TRP A 557 -11.33 14.11 14.12
C TRP A 557 -10.08 13.81 14.98
N SER A 558 -8.91 14.25 14.53
CA SER A 558 -7.66 14.08 15.26
C SER A 558 -7.60 14.99 16.49
N ALA A 559 -7.73 14.39 17.68
CA ALA A 559 -7.65 15.11 18.96
C ALA A 559 -6.41 16.03 19.12
N PRO A 560 -5.16 15.57 18.84
CA PRO A 560 -3.99 16.44 19.00
C PRO A 560 -3.97 17.64 18.04
N LEU A 561 -4.55 17.50 16.85
CA LEU A 561 -4.64 18.59 15.86
C LEU A 561 -5.76 19.57 16.19
N LEU A 562 -6.90 19.07 16.70
CA LEU A 562 -7.96 19.94 17.21
C LEU A 562 -7.48 20.78 18.39
N ASP A 563 -6.78 20.18 19.35
CA ASP A 563 -6.17 20.90 20.48
C ASP A 563 -5.18 21.99 20.01
N LEU A 564 -4.35 21.68 19.01
CA LEU A 564 -3.44 22.66 18.42
C LEU A 564 -4.19 23.85 17.82
N VAL A 565 -5.17 23.59 16.95
CA VAL A 565 -5.95 24.66 16.28
C VAL A 565 -6.74 25.48 17.29
N ALA A 566 -7.26 24.84 18.33
CA ALA A 566 -7.96 25.45 19.45
C ALA A 566 -7.06 26.37 20.31
N GLY A 567 -5.74 26.18 20.25
CA GLY A 567 -4.75 27.09 20.81
C GLY A 567 -3.71 26.49 21.74
N GLY A 568 -3.75 25.17 21.98
CA GLY A 568 -2.79 24.42 22.78
C GLY A 568 -2.81 24.80 24.28
N GLY A 569 -3.11 23.84 25.15
CA GLY A 569 -2.96 24.01 26.60
C GLY A 569 -4.20 24.49 27.37
N GLY A 570 -5.38 24.48 26.76
CA GLY A 570 -6.66 24.84 27.39
C GLY A 570 -7.43 23.67 28.04
N GLY A 571 -6.91 22.44 27.99
CA GLY A 571 -7.63 21.23 28.38
C GLY A 571 -8.62 20.74 27.30
N ASP A 572 -9.30 19.61 27.56
CA ASP A 572 -10.21 18.96 26.60
C ASP A 572 -11.36 19.87 26.13
N ASP A 573 -11.75 20.86 26.93
CA ASP A 573 -12.91 21.74 26.69
C ASP A 573 -12.79 22.60 25.42
N VAL A 574 -11.60 23.11 25.08
CA VAL A 574 -11.42 23.99 23.90
C VAL A 574 -11.36 23.18 22.60
N ALA A 575 -10.79 21.97 22.64
CA ALA A 575 -10.83 21.04 21.51
C ALA A 575 -12.27 20.54 21.25
N ILE A 576 -13.05 20.33 22.31
CA ILE A 576 -14.49 20.01 22.23
C ILE A 576 -15.26 21.17 21.59
N GLU A 577 -14.93 22.43 21.91
CA GLU A 577 -15.58 23.59 21.28
C GLU A 577 -15.32 23.64 19.77
N LEU A 578 -14.07 23.50 19.33
CA LEU A 578 -13.74 23.46 17.89
C LEU A 578 -14.43 22.28 17.21
N LYS A 579 -14.43 21.09 17.81
CA LYS A 579 -15.18 19.94 17.30
C LYS A 579 -16.67 20.24 17.15
N ARG A 580 -17.28 20.96 18.10
CA ARG A 580 -18.68 21.41 18.03
C ARG A 580 -18.91 22.41 16.90
N LYS A 581 -17.97 23.32 16.62
CA LYS A 581 -18.05 24.25 15.48
C LYS A 581 -17.94 23.51 14.14
N LEU A 582 -17.08 22.50 14.04
CA LEU A 582 -16.92 21.66 12.83
C LEU A 582 -18.11 20.70 12.61
N GLY A 583 -18.56 20.06 13.69
CA GLY A 583 -19.65 19.07 13.70
C GLY A 583 -19.19 17.69 13.28
N ASP A 584 -20.18 16.81 13.13
CA ASP A 584 -19.93 15.44 12.72
C ASP A 584 -19.72 15.37 11.20
N VAL A 585 -18.81 14.47 10.81
CA VAL A 585 -18.53 14.15 9.42
C VAL A 585 -19.41 12.97 9.02
N ARG A 586 -20.10 13.12 7.89
CA ARG A 586 -20.93 12.06 7.35
C ARG A 586 -20.04 11.02 6.66
N GLN A 587 -19.95 9.85 7.27
CA GLN A 587 -19.13 8.74 6.77
C GLN A 587 -19.76 8.04 5.55
N ASP A 588 -21.09 7.96 5.50
CA ASP A 588 -21.80 7.44 4.34
C ASP A 588 -22.04 8.55 3.32
N GLY A 589 -21.32 8.48 2.21
CA GLY A 589 -21.45 9.42 1.09
C GLY A 589 -22.80 9.34 0.35
N GLY A 590 -23.65 8.34 0.66
CA GLY A 590 -24.97 8.18 0.08
C GLY A 590 -26.13 8.49 1.04
N GLY A 591 -27.35 8.18 0.59
CA GLY A 591 -28.59 8.50 1.30
C GLY A 591 -28.95 9.98 1.29
N SER A 592 -30.20 10.27 1.67
CA SER A 592 -30.68 11.65 1.84
C SER A 592 -30.16 12.28 3.15
N MET A 593 -29.87 13.58 3.12
CA MET A 593 -29.66 14.44 4.30
C MET A 593 -30.94 15.17 4.72
N GLY A 594 -31.96 15.19 3.86
CA GLY A 594 -33.19 15.92 4.08
C GLY A 594 -33.85 16.32 2.76
N SER A 595 -35.11 16.77 2.84
CA SER A 595 -35.80 17.33 1.68
C SER A 595 -35.31 18.74 1.39
N ILE A 596 -35.38 19.17 0.13
CA ILE A 596 -35.03 20.54 -0.26
C ILE A 596 -35.88 21.57 0.51
N SER A 597 -35.28 22.70 0.89
CA SER A 597 -35.94 23.79 1.58
C SER A 597 -37.16 24.29 0.81
N THR A 598 -38.23 24.65 1.54
CA THR A 598 -39.47 25.21 0.98
C THR A 598 -39.22 26.49 0.20
N TYR A 599 -38.13 27.22 0.50
CA TYR A 599 -37.68 28.37 -0.29
C TYR A 599 -37.53 28.01 -1.78
N PHE A 600 -36.79 26.96 -2.12
CA PHE A 600 -36.56 26.55 -3.51
C PHE A 600 -37.80 25.90 -4.14
N GLN A 601 -38.65 25.25 -3.33
CA GLN A 601 -39.93 24.73 -3.80
C GLN A 601 -40.83 25.86 -4.28
N SER A 602 -41.01 26.91 -3.46
CA SER A 602 -41.91 28.02 -3.74
C SER A 602 -41.34 29.02 -4.75
N ARG A 603 -40.05 29.36 -4.66
CA ARG A 603 -39.41 30.33 -5.56
C ARG A 603 -39.08 29.72 -6.92
N TYR A 604 -38.53 28.51 -6.93
CA TYR A 604 -37.95 27.90 -8.12
C TYR A 604 -38.78 26.75 -8.72
N GLY A 605 -39.76 26.21 -7.98
CA GLY A 605 -40.64 25.14 -8.46
C GLY A 605 -40.04 23.73 -8.34
N PHE A 606 -39.09 23.52 -7.44
CA PHE A 606 -38.54 22.18 -7.15
C PHE A 606 -39.59 21.23 -6.57
N SER A 607 -39.44 19.93 -6.84
CA SER A 607 -40.32 18.90 -6.26
C SER A 607 -40.25 18.86 -4.74
N LYS A 608 -41.38 18.62 -4.08
CA LYS A 608 -41.43 18.33 -2.64
C LYS A 608 -40.72 17.02 -2.28
N GLU A 609 -40.59 16.11 -3.23
CA GLU A 609 -39.88 14.85 -3.06
C GLU A 609 -38.37 15.00 -3.29
N CYS A 610 -37.90 16.17 -3.72
CA CYS A 610 -36.48 16.41 -3.98
C CYS A 610 -35.67 16.28 -2.69
N GLN A 611 -34.69 15.38 -2.70
CA GLN A 611 -33.80 15.10 -1.58
C GLN A 611 -32.42 15.70 -1.80
N ILE A 612 -31.79 16.18 -0.73
CA ILE A 612 -30.41 16.68 -0.77
C ILE A 612 -29.48 15.57 -0.30
N ALA A 613 -28.56 15.19 -1.18
CA ALA A 613 -27.50 14.22 -0.89
C ALA A 613 -26.19 14.95 -0.55
N PRO A 614 -25.23 14.30 0.12
CA PRO A 614 -23.98 14.94 0.55
C PRO A 614 -23.20 15.53 -0.62
N PHE A 615 -22.84 16.80 -0.52
CA PHE A 615 -21.94 17.48 -1.47
C PHE A 615 -20.50 17.10 -1.14
N THR A 616 -19.58 17.21 -2.10
CA THR A 616 -18.16 16.90 -1.89
C THR A 616 -17.26 17.88 -2.64
N GLY A 617 -15.96 17.71 -2.46
CA GLY A 617 -14.94 18.49 -3.15
C GLY A 617 -14.97 18.30 -4.67
N ASP A 618 -14.36 19.22 -5.41
CA ASP A 618 -14.25 19.17 -6.87
C ASP A 618 -13.46 17.96 -7.39
N ASN A 619 -12.30 17.66 -6.80
CA ASN A 619 -11.53 16.48 -7.19
C ASN A 619 -12.22 15.16 -6.82
N PRO A 620 -12.77 14.98 -5.59
CA PRO A 620 -13.61 13.81 -5.28
C PRO A 620 -14.78 13.64 -6.26
N ALA A 621 -15.48 14.73 -6.59
CA ALA A 621 -16.57 14.68 -7.57
C ALA A 621 -16.07 14.32 -8.99
N THR A 622 -14.89 14.79 -9.40
CA THR A 622 -14.30 14.45 -10.70
C THR A 622 -14.11 12.95 -10.86
N ILE A 623 -13.70 12.25 -9.80
CA ILE A 623 -13.57 10.79 -9.83
C ILE A 623 -14.92 10.11 -10.02
N LEU A 624 -15.99 10.66 -9.45
CA LEU A 624 -17.35 10.16 -9.60
C LEU A 624 -17.98 10.46 -10.97
N ALA A 625 -17.31 11.20 -11.86
CA ALA A 625 -17.79 11.41 -13.23
C ALA A 625 -17.74 10.11 -14.07
N LEU A 626 -17.07 9.07 -13.57
CA LEU A 626 -16.96 7.76 -14.18
C LEU A 626 -17.11 6.68 -13.10
N PRO A 627 -17.60 5.48 -13.46
CA PRO A 627 -17.55 4.31 -12.58
C PRO A 627 -16.14 3.71 -12.56
N LEU A 628 -15.17 4.50 -12.08
CA LEU A 628 -13.76 4.12 -12.05
C LEU A 628 -13.54 2.96 -11.07
N ARG A 629 -12.76 1.97 -11.48
CA ARG A 629 -12.38 0.85 -10.62
C ARG A 629 -11.06 1.11 -9.91
N PRO A 630 -10.77 0.41 -8.81
CA PRO A 630 -9.42 0.34 -8.23
C PRO A 630 -8.34 0.13 -9.29
N GLY A 631 -7.33 1.00 -9.28
CA GLY A 631 -6.22 0.98 -10.25
C GLY A 631 -6.47 1.81 -11.52
N ASP A 632 -7.66 2.36 -11.73
CA ASP A 632 -7.90 3.35 -12.78
C ASP A 632 -7.34 4.72 -12.37
N ALA A 633 -6.72 5.40 -13.33
CA ALA A 633 -6.13 6.72 -13.13
C ALA A 633 -6.72 7.74 -14.12
N ILE A 634 -6.92 8.97 -13.67
CA ILE A 634 -7.25 10.13 -14.51
C ILE A 634 -6.07 11.11 -14.48
N VAL A 635 -5.57 11.47 -15.66
CA VAL A 635 -4.57 12.52 -15.86
C VAL A 635 -5.23 13.72 -16.52
N SER A 636 -5.44 14.77 -15.74
CA SER A 636 -5.96 16.05 -16.22
C SER A 636 -4.84 16.93 -16.73
N LEU A 637 -4.76 17.10 -18.05
CA LEU A 637 -3.72 17.84 -18.76
C LEU A 637 -4.20 19.25 -19.11
N GLY A 638 -4.36 20.10 -18.08
CA GLY A 638 -4.68 21.52 -18.22
C GLY A 638 -3.45 22.43 -18.12
N THR A 639 -3.69 23.71 -17.79
CA THR A 639 -2.65 24.70 -17.44
C THR A 639 -1.74 24.17 -16.34
N SER A 640 -2.35 23.64 -15.26
CA SER A 640 -1.76 22.72 -14.29
C SER A 640 -2.07 21.28 -14.68
N THR A 641 -1.36 20.32 -14.10
CA THR A 641 -1.63 18.90 -14.32
C THR A 641 -2.01 18.23 -13.03
N THR A 642 -3.15 17.53 -13.02
CA THR A 642 -3.63 16.78 -11.85
C THR A 642 -3.67 15.31 -12.20
N PHE A 643 -3.12 14.46 -11.34
CA PHE A 643 -3.21 13.01 -11.45
C PHE A 643 -4.06 12.49 -10.30
N LEU A 644 -5.15 11.80 -10.64
CA LEU A 644 -6.11 11.22 -9.73
C LEU A 644 -6.12 9.70 -9.91
N MET A 645 -6.21 8.95 -8.82
CA MET A 645 -6.31 7.48 -8.89
C MET A 645 -7.16 6.98 -7.73
N ILE A 646 -7.97 5.94 -7.98
CA ILE A 646 -8.62 5.19 -6.91
C ILE A 646 -7.74 4.02 -6.52
N THR A 647 -7.52 3.85 -5.21
CA THR A 647 -6.79 2.71 -4.68
C THR A 647 -7.37 2.26 -3.33
N PRO A 648 -7.42 0.95 -3.06
CA PRO A 648 -7.69 0.43 -1.72
C PRO A 648 -6.44 0.50 -0.81
N ILE A 649 -5.27 0.80 -1.37
CA ILE A 649 -4.00 0.83 -0.65
C ILE A 649 -3.82 2.20 -0.01
N TYR A 650 -3.88 2.26 1.32
CA TYR A 650 -3.52 3.47 2.07
C TYR A 650 -2.00 3.53 2.31
N LYS A 651 -1.28 4.28 1.48
CA LYS A 651 0.15 4.59 1.66
C LYS A 651 0.39 6.09 1.49
N PRO A 652 0.08 6.90 2.51
CA PRO A 652 0.29 8.34 2.46
C PRO A 652 1.78 8.72 2.47
N ASP A 653 2.10 9.90 1.93
CA ASP A 653 3.44 10.46 1.84
C ASP A 653 3.32 11.99 1.79
N PRO A 654 4.30 12.75 2.32
CA PRO A 654 4.27 14.22 2.27
C PRO A 654 4.19 14.81 0.86
N SER A 655 4.53 14.04 -0.19
CA SER A 655 4.54 14.49 -1.57
C SER A 655 3.22 14.34 -2.32
N TYR A 656 2.13 13.90 -1.68
CA TYR A 656 0.82 13.78 -2.31
C TYR A 656 -0.34 13.78 -1.30
N HIS A 657 -1.57 13.74 -1.82
CA HIS A 657 -2.79 13.79 -1.02
C HIS A 657 -3.57 12.48 -1.12
N TYR A 658 -4.02 12.00 0.04
CA TYR A 658 -5.00 10.93 0.21
C TYR A 658 -6.26 11.49 0.81
N PHE A 659 -7.39 11.28 0.13
CA PHE A 659 -8.72 11.51 0.70
C PHE A 659 -9.49 10.20 0.75
N ASN A 660 -10.38 10.03 1.72
CA ASN A 660 -11.36 8.94 1.70
C ASN A 660 -12.15 8.98 0.37
N HIS A 661 -12.47 7.83 -0.23
CA HIS A 661 -13.33 7.81 -1.41
C HIS A 661 -14.73 8.37 -1.05
N PRO A 662 -15.32 9.25 -1.88
CA PRO A 662 -16.58 9.93 -1.53
C PRO A 662 -17.81 9.02 -1.50
N THR A 663 -17.73 7.78 -1.99
CA THR A 663 -18.88 6.85 -2.06
C THR A 663 -18.55 5.41 -1.66
N THR A 664 -17.27 5.03 -1.52
CA THR A 664 -16.85 3.63 -1.37
C THR A 664 -15.96 3.47 -0.14
N PRO A 665 -16.51 3.06 1.02
CA PRO A 665 -15.73 2.86 2.24
C PRO A 665 -14.54 1.92 2.02
N GLY A 666 -13.39 2.25 2.61
CA GLY A 666 -12.16 1.47 2.48
C GLY A 666 -11.37 1.70 1.19
N GLN A 667 -11.89 2.49 0.26
CA GLN A 667 -11.12 3.01 -0.87
C GLN A 667 -10.69 4.46 -0.62
N TYR A 668 -9.64 4.87 -1.33
CA TYR A 668 -9.06 6.20 -1.22
C TYR A 668 -8.89 6.81 -2.61
N MET A 669 -9.03 8.13 -2.65
CA MET A 669 -8.56 8.95 -3.75
C MET A 669 -7.12 9.36 -3.47
N PHE A 670 -6.22 8.96 -4.36
CA PHE A 670 -4.87 9.49 -4.47
C PHE A 670 -4.85 10.69 -5.43
N MET A 671 -4.19 11.77 -5.04
CA MET A 671 -4.10 13.00 -5.82
C MET A 671 -2.69 13.59 -5.82
N LEU A 672 -2.23 13.98 -7.02
CA LEU A 672 -1.06 14.81 -7.26
C LEU A 672 -1.47 16.07 -8.03
N CYS A 673 -0.97 17.22 -7.60
CA CYS A 673 -1.20 18.49 -8.28
C CYS A 673 0.14 19.12 -8.67
N TYR A 674 0.35 19.29 -9.98
CA TYR A 674 1.50 19.95 -10.57
C TYR A 674 1.12 21.32 -11.09
N LYS A 675 1.80 22.36 -10.63
CA LYS A 675 1.64 23.73 -11.13
C LYS A 675 2.22 23.86 -12.54
N ASN A 676 3.34 23.19 -12.82
CA ASN A 676 4.00 23.21 -14.12
C ASN A 676 3.45 22.12 -15.05
N GLY A 677 2.19 22.29 -15.50
CA GLY A 677 1.51 21.38 -16.43
C GLY A 677 1.66 21.77 -17.89
N GLY A 678 0.54 22.15 -18.52
CA GLY A 678 0.47 22.58 -19.92
C GLY A 678 1.29 23.83 -20.23
N LEU A 679 1.35 24.81 -19.32
CA LEU A 679 2.18 26.02 -19.51
C LEU A 679 3.66 25.69 -19.68
N ALA A 680 4.16 24.68 -18.97
CA ALA A 680 5.54 24.25 -19.10
C ALA A 680 5.79 23.59 -20.47
N ARG A 681 4.84 22.77 -20.94
CA ARG A 681 4.88 22.16 -22.29
C ARG A 681 4.79 23.21 -23.39
N GLU A 682 3.95 24.23 -23.23
CA GLU A 682 3.86 25.37 -24.15
C GLU A 682 5.17 26.15 -24.23
N LYS A 683 5.83 26.41 -23.09
CA LYS A 683 7.15 27.07 -23.09
C LYS A 683 8.22 26.27 -23.82
N VAL A 684 8.21 24.93 -23.71
CA VAL A 684 9.11 24.07 -24.48
C VAL A 684 8.74 24.09 -25.97
N ARG A 685 7.45 24.02 -26.31
CA ARG A 685 6.97 24.14 -27.70
C ARG A 685 7.41 25.46 -28.33
N ASP A 686 7.29 26.57 -27.62
CA ASP A 686 7.49 27.92 -28.15
C ASP A 686 8.96 28.24 -28.48
N VAL A 687 9.91 27.47 -27.93
CA VAL A 687 11.34 27.59 -28.25
C VAL A 687 11.79 26.69 -29.40
N LEU A 688 10.92 25.81 -29.92
CA LEU A 688 11.25 24.93 -31.05
C LEU A 688 11.33 25.72 -32.37
N PRO A 689 12.13 25.26 -33.34
CA PRO A 689 12.19 25.87 -34.67
C PRO A 689 10.82 25.93 -35.35
N LYS A 690 10.46 27.08 -35.92
CA LYS A 690 9.24 27.22 -36.72
C LYS A 690 9.46 26.55 -38.08
N ALA A 691 8.45 25.89 -38.63
CA ALA A 691 8.56 25.20 -39.92
C ALA A 691 8.96 26.17 -41.04
N ASP A 692 9.95 25.79 -41.84
CA ASP A 692 10.44 26.59 -42.98
C ASP A 692 9.41 26.60 -44.12
N GLY A 693 8.75 27.74 -44.31
CA GLY A 693 7.97 28.04 -45.51
C GLY A 693 6.50 28.39 -45.28
N GLY A 694 6.22 29.70 -45.19
CA GLY A 694 4.91 30.28 -45.55
C GLY A 694 3.95 30.61 -44.41
N GLY A 695 3.88 31.90 -44.06
CA GLY A 695 2.67 32.58 -43.57
C GLY A 695 1.98 32.02 -42.32
N GLY A 696 2.44 32.40 -41.13
CA GLY A 696 1.60 32.73 -39.96
C GLY A 696 0.51 31.77 -39.44
N GLY A 697 0.41 30.52 -39.89
CA GLY A 697 -0.75 29.66 -39.59
C GLY A 697 -0.50 28.16 -39.43
N GLY A 698 0.74 27.68 -39.34
CA GLY A 698 1.02 26.27 -39.02
C GLY A 698 0.78 25.95 -37.54
N ASP A 699 0.23 24.78 -37.22
CA ASP A 699 0.01 24.33 -35.84
C ASP A 699 1.35 24.15 -35.12
N ALA A 700 1.64 25.02 -34.15
CA ALA A 700 2.88 24.96 -33.35
C ALA A 700 3.06 23.61 -32.62
N TRP A 701 1.97 22.88 -32.37
CA TRP A 701 2.03 21.54 -31.81
C TRP A 701 2.50 20.48 -32.80
N GLU A 702 2.44 20.72 -34.11
CA GLU A 702 2.90 19.77 -35.13
C GLU A 702 4.41 19.56 -35.04
N THR A 703 5.19 20.64 -34.92
CA THR A 703 6.65 20.54 -34.69
C THR A 703 6.95 19.83 -33.37
N PHE A 704 6.25 20.19 -32.29
CA PHE A 704 6.39 19.53 -30.99
C PHE A 704 6.15 18.03 -31.11
N ASN A 705 5.08 17.62 -31.79
CA ASN A 705 4.75 16.21 -31.99
C ASN A 705 5.83 15.48 -32.79
N LYS A 706 6.37 16.10 -33.85
CA LYS A 706 7.48 15.53 -34.62
C LYS A 706 8.72 15.34 -33.75
N CYS A 707 9.09 16.34 -32.95
CA CYS A 707 10.22 16.22 -32.02
C CYS A 707 10.00 15.13 -30.97
N VAL A 708 8.79 15.03 -30.40
CA VAL A 708 8.41 13.96 -29.44
C VAL A 708 8.49 12.57 -30.07
N MET A 709 8.05 12.41 -31.32
CA MET A 709 8.03 11.08 -31.95
C MET A 709 9.39 10.69 -32.55
N ASN A 710 10.23 11.66 -32.93
CA ASN A 710 11.56 11.41 -33.49
C ASN A 710 12.64 11.17 -32.42
N THR A 711 12.41 11.64 -31.18
CA THR A 711 13.34 11.40 -30.07
C THR A 711 13.02 10.03 -29.46
N PRO A 712 14.00 9.11 -29.28
CA PRO A 712 13.74 7.80 -28.67
C PRO A 712 13.49 7.89 -27.14
N PRO A 713 12.90 6.85 -26.50
CA PRO A 713 12.82 6.65 -25.04
C PRO A 713 14.06 7.14 -24.28
N LEU A 714 13.91 8.15 -23.40
CA LEU A 714 14.99 8.76 -22.62
C LEU A 714 16.17 9.29 -23.47
N ASP A 715 15.97 9.51 -24.76
CA ASP A 715 17.01 9.80 -25.78
C ASP A 715 18.11 8.72 -25.84
N VAL A 716 17.71 7.44 -25.70
CA VAL A 716 18.59 6.26 -25.75
C VAL A 716 18.28 5.42 -27.00
N GLU A 717 19.27 5.21 -27.86
CA GLU A 717 19.17 4.27 -28.98
C GLU A 717 19.78 2.91 -28.60
N ASP A 718 20.94 2.91 -27.95
CA ASP A 718 21.62 1.71 -27.44
C ASP A 718 21.82 1.80 -25.91
N PRO A 719 21.03 1.05 -25.11
CA PRO A 719 21.14 1.06 -23.65
C PRO A 719 22.51 0.63 -23.08
N GLY A 720 23.34 -0.06 -23.86
CA GLY A 720 24.68 -0.47 -23.46
C GLY A 720 25.75 0.61 -23.64
N ARG A 721 25.46 1.65 -24.43
CA ARG A 721 26.41 2.71 -24.80
C ARG A 721 25.94 4.11 -24.41
N ASP A 722 24.65 4.38 -24.52
CA ASP A 722 24.07 5.71 -24.35
C ASP A 722 23.67 5.97 -22.89
N LYS A 723 23.76 7.23 -22.47
CA LYS A 723 23.22 7.69 -21.18
C LYS A 723 21.77 8.12 -21.36
N ALA A 724 20.89 7.67 -20.48
CA ALA A 724 19.51 8.13 -20.38
C ALA A 724 19.46 9.58 -19.90
N LYS A 725 18.65 10.40 -20.58
CA LYS A 725 18.47 11.83 -20.26
C LYS A 725 17.20 12.05 -19.46
N LEU A 726 17.29 12.93 -18.47
CA LEU A 726 16.19 13.29 -17.57
C LEU A 726 16.15 14.82 -17.40
N GLY A 727 15.02 15.44 -17.71
CA GLY A 727 14.81 16.87 -17.52
C GLY A 727 13.85 17.17 -16.37
N LEU A 728 14.04 18.30 -15.67
CA LEU A 728 13.08 18.89 -14.75
C LEU A 728 12.75 20.30 -15.25
N TYR A 729 11.47 20.61 -15.47
CA TYR A 729 11.03 21.85 -16.14
C TYR A 729 10.04 22.65 -15.28
N PHE A 730 10.56 23.32 -14.24
CA PHE A 730 9.75 24.09 -13.29
C PHE A 730 9.83 25.59 -13.60
N TYR A 731 9.05 26.08 -14.56
CA TYR A 731 9.06 27.51 -14.89
C TYR A 731 8.37 28.40 -13.84
N LEU A 732 7.60 27.79 -12.95
CA LEU A 732 7.00 28.38 -11.76
C LEU A 732 7.45 27.56 -10.54
N PRO A 733 7.47 28.14 -9.33
CA PRO A 733 7.66 27.36 -8.11
C PRO A 733 6.66 26.21 -8.05
N GLU A 734 7.14 24.98 -7.91
CA GLU A 734 6.33 23.76 -7.97
C GLU A 734 5.75 23.41 -6.59
N ILE A 735 4.61 22.72 -6.59
CA ILE A 735 3.94 22.23 -5.38
C ILE A 735 4.51 20.87 -4.99
N VAL A 736 4.67 19.97 -5.97
CA VAL A 736 5.13 18.60 -5.76
C VAL A 736 6.28 18.26 -6.74
N PRO A 737 7.53 18.16 -6.27
CA PRO A 737 8.03 18.56 -4.95
C PRO A 737 8.00 20.10 -4.79
N ASN A 738 8.03 20.59 -3.54
CA ASN A 738 8.16 22.01 -3.27
C ASN A 738 9.58 22.49 -3.66
N ILE A 739 9.73 22.94 -4.90
CA ILE A 739 11.00 23.39 -5.47
C ILE A 739 10.83 24.75 -6.15
N LYS A 740 11.87 25.57 -6.07
CA LYS A 740 11.93 26.86 -6.76
C LYS A 740 11.81 26.68 -8.28
N ALA A 741 11.45 27.75 -8.96
CA ALA A 741 11.48 27.76 -10.42
C ALA A 741 12.93 27.52 -10.94
N GLY A 742 13.07 26.68 -11.96
CA GLY A 742 14.30 26.37 -12.65
C GLY A 742 14.13 25.23 -13.66
N THR A 743 15.12 25.06 -14.53
CA THR A 743 15.21 23.91 -15.44
C THR A 743 16.53 23.19 -15.16
N TRP A 744 16.46 21.90 -14.90
CA TRP A 744 17.63 21.05 -14.63
C TRP A 744 17.66 19.88 -15.59
N ARG A 745 18.87 19.45 -15.93
CA ARG A 745 19.12 18.39 -16.91
C ARG A 745 20.11 17.41 -16.32
N TYR A 746 19.75 16.13 -16.35
CA TYR A 746 20.55 15.05 -15.80
C TYR A 746 20.76 13.96 -16.83
N ALA A 747 21.87 13.24 -16.69
CA ALA A 747 22.17 12.03 -17.45
C ALA A 747 22.52 10.90 -16.47
N CYS A 748 22.04 9.69 -16.74
CA CYS A 748 22.37 8.48 -15.97
C CYS A 748 22.59 7.29 -16.91
N ASN A 749 23.16 6.20 -16.39
CA ASN A 749 23.31 4.96 -17.13
C ASN A 749 21.93 4.39 -17.50
N ALA A 750 21.69 4.11 -18.78
CA ALA A 750 20.39 3.66 -19.27
C ALA A 750 20.01 2.24 -18.80
N SER A 751 20.98 1.41 -18.47
CA SER A 751 20.80 -0.01 -18.11
C SER A 751 20.33 -0.22 -16.67
N ASP A 752 20.80 0.60 -15.73
CA ASP A 752 20.55 0.41 -14.28
C ASP A 752 20.19 1.71 -13.54
N GLY A 753 20.18 2.85 -14.24
CA GLY A 753 19.88 4.14 -13.65
C GLY A 753 20.97 4.73 -12.74
N SER A 754 22.14 4.11 -12.70
CA SER A 754 23.26 4.57 -11.87
C SER A 754 24.01 5.76 -12.50
N GLY A 755 24.91 6.39 -11.74
CA GLY A 755 25.78 7.45 -12.27
C GLY A 755 25.04 8.71 -12.71
N LEU A 756 24.02 9.12 -11.95
CA LEU A 756 23.30 10.37 -12.20
C LEU A 756 24.24 11.57 -12.05
N GLU A 757 24.35 12.34 -13.13
CA GLU A 757 25.17 13.54 -13.22
C GLU A 757 24.35 14.69 -13.80
N GLU A 758 24.51 15.89 -13.26
CA GLU A 758 23.91 17.10 -13.83
C GLU A 758 24.70 17.53 -15.07
N VAL A 759 23.98 17.90 -16.14
CA VAL A 759 24.55 18.30 -17.43
C VAL A 759 24.49 19.82 -17.54
N GLU A 760 25.64 20.49 -17.39
CA GLU A 760 25.74 21.97 -17.42
C GLU A 760 25.52 22.54 -18.83
N GLU A 761 26.16 21.95 -19.85
CA GLU A 761 25.93 22.28 -21.25
C GLU A 761 24.67 21.54 -21.72
N GLY A 762 23.50 22.16 -21.57
CA GLY A 762 22.22 21.57 -21.93
C GLY A 762 22.18 20.95 -23.34
N TRP A 763 21.27 20.01 -23.57
CA TRP A 763 21.11 19.37 -24.88
C TRP A 763 20.25 20.18 -25.86
N ALA A 764 20.25 19.75 -27.13
CA ALA A 764 19.43 20.34 -28.19
C ALA A 764 17.96 20.48 -27.78
N VAL A 765 17.35 21.65 -28.07
CA VAL A 765 16.01 22.04 -27.59
C VAL A 765 14.90 21.11 -28.11
N GLU A 766 15.13 20.46 -29.24
CA GLU A 766 14.22 19.47 -29.83
C GLU A 766 14.03 18.26 -28.91
N LYS A 767 15.06 17.89 -28.13
CA LYS A 767 15.00 16.78 -27.18
C LYS A 767 14.13 17.10 -25.99
N ASP A 768 14.07 18.37 -25.57
CA ASP A 768 13.24 18.81 -24.45
C ASP A 768 11.75 18.56 -24.70
N ALA A 769 11.31 18.52 -25.97
CA ALA A 769 9.91 18.27 -26.33
C ALA A 769 9.42 16.93 -25.78
N ARG A 770 10.23 15.87 -25.87
CA ARG A 770 9.90 14.54 -25.33
C ARG A 770 10.16 14.46 -23.83
N LEU A 771 11.32 14.95 -23.40
CA LEU A 771 11.79 14.86 -22.02
C LEU A 771 10.87 15.57 -21.03
N ILE A 772 10.21 16.67 -21.41
CA ILE A 772 9.22 17.31 -20.54
C ILE A 772 8.01 16.41 -20.28
N VAL A 773 7.51 15.72 -21.30
CA VAL A 773 6.36 14.81 -21.16
C VAL A 773 6.75 13.58 -20.35
N GLU A 774 7.94 13.01 -20.62
CA GLU A 774 8.50 11.91 -19.84
C GLU A 774 8.70 12.30 -18.38
N SER A 775 9.26 13.48 -18.10
CA SER A 775 9.52 13.94 -16.73
C SER A 775 8.23 14.05 -15.90
N GLN A 776 7.17 14.59 -16.50
CA GLN A 776 5.87 14.72 -15.86
C GLN A 776 5.25 13.33 -15.60
N ALA A 777 5.30 12.44 -16.59
CA ALA A 777 4.78 11.07 -16.46
C ALA A 777 5.60 10.22 -15.46
N LEU A 778 6.93 10.35 -15.46
CA LEU A 778 7.83 9.67 -14.53
C LEU A 778 7.58 10.14 -13.10
N SER A 779 7.36 11.44 -12.90
CA SER A 779 7.01 12.00 -11.59
C SER A 779 5.69 11.43 -11.05
N MET A 780 4.70 11.23 -11.91
CA MET A 780 3.44 10.56 -11.57
C MET A 780 3.68 9.09 -11.22
N ARG A 781 4.35 8.33 -12.10
CA ARG A 781 4.66 6.90 -11.87
C ARG A 781 5.45 6.69 -10.59
N LEU A 782 6.46 7.51 -10.32
CA LEU A 782 7.29 7.41 -9.13
C LEU A 782 6.47 7.43 -7.84
N ARG A 783 5.41 8.24 -7.81
CA ARG A 783 4.55 8.45 -6.64
C ARG A 783 3.38 7.48 -6.60
N SER A 784 2.88 7.03 -7.75
CA SER A 784 1.78 6.07 -7.83
C SER A 784 2.22 4.60 -7.82
N GLN A 785 3.48 4.26 -8.11
CA GLN A 785 3.96 2.88 -8.25
C GLN A 785 3.75 1.99 -7.03
N LYS A 786 3.66 2.57 -5.82
CA LYS A 786 3.43 1.82 -4.57
C LYS A 786 1.94 1.47 -4.36
N LEU A 787 1.07 2.03 -5.20
CA LEU A 787 -0.40 2.05 -5.08
C LEU A 787 -1.09 1.20 -6.15
N VAL A 788 -0.31 0.68 -7.10
CA VAL A 788 -0.73 -0.23 -8.15
C VAL A 788 -0.32 -1.65 -7.78
N GLU A 789 -1.14 -2.62 -8.19
CA GLU A 789 -0.89 -4.04 -7.97
C GLU A 789 -0.70 -4.76 -9.32
N LYS A 790 -0.25 -6.01 -9.30
CA LYS A 790 -0.22 -6.84 -10.50
C LYS A 790 -1.65 -7.29 -10.83
N HIS A 791 -2.15 -6.87 -11.98
CA HIS A 791 -3.48 -7.29 -12.47
C HIS A 791 -3.47 -8.67 -13.12
N ASP A 792 -2.33 -9.08 -13.70
CA ASP A 792 -2.09 -10.38 -14.34
C ASP A 792 -0.72 -10.92 -13.88
N SER A 793 -0.50 -12.24 -13.86
CA SER A 793 0.76 -12.86 -13.40
C SER A 793 1.97 -12.40 -14.21
N ASP A 794 1.73 -12.10 -15.49
CA ASP A 794 2.77 -11.86 -16.49
C ASP A 794 3.06 -10.37 -16.71
N LEU A 795 2.24 -9.47 -16.14
CA LEU A 795 2.40 -8.02 -16.26
C LEU A 795 2.99 -7.39 -15.00
N PRO A 796 3.86 -6.37 -15.13
CA PRO A 796 4.33 -5.61 -13.97
C PRO A 796 3.19 -4.78 -13.36
N ALA A 797 3.34 -4.41 -12.09
CA ALA A 797 2.36 -3.59 -11.38
C ALA A 797 2.27 -2.19 -12.03
N GLN A 798 1.07 -1.82 -12.46
CA GLN A 798 0.79 -0.61 -13.23
C GLN A 798 -0.72 -0.28 -13.14
N PRO A 799 -1.15 0.94 -13.51
CA PRO A 799 -2.57 1.26 -13.59
C PRO A 799 -3.32 0.32 -14.54
N ARG A 800 -4.59 0.06 -14.24
CA ARG A 800 -5.46 -0.74 -15.12
C ARG A 800 -5.81 0.04 -16.39
N ARG A 801 -6.37 1.24 -16.22
CA ARG A 801 -6.69 2.20 -17.29
C ARG A 801 -6.13 3.58 -16.96
N VAL A 802 -5.65 4.29 -17.98
CA VAL A 802 -5.22 5.68 -17.86
C VAL A 802 -6.13 6.56 -18.71
N TYR A 803 -6.94 7.38 -18.07
CA TYR A 803 -7.84 8.33 -18.71
C TYR A 803 -7.17 9.70 -18.84
N LEU A 804 -7.05 10.23 -20.05
CA LEU A 804 -6.51 11.55 -20.33
C LEU A 804 -7.65 12.55 -20.59
N VAL A 805 -7.64 13.65 -19.85
CA VAL A 805 -8.59 14.77 -20.00
C VAL A 805 -7.87 16.11 -20.15
N GLY A 806 -8.61 17.16 -20.56
CA GLY A 806 -8.07 18.51 -20.74
C GLY A 806 -7.41 18.75 -22.10
N GLY A 807 -7.01 19.99 -22.38
CA GLY A 807 -6.50 20.38 -23.70
C GLY A 807 -5.30 19.56 -24.18
N GLY A 808 -4.44 19.12 -23.25
CA GLY A 808 -3.29 18.26 -23.58
C GLY A 808 -3.65 16.84 -24.00
N SER A 809 -4.86 16.33 -23.69
CA SER A 809 -5.28 14.98 -24.09
C SER A 809 -5.60 14.87 -25.58
N LEU A 810 -5.77 16.01 -26.27
CA LEU A 810 -5.98 16.07 -27.73
C LEU A 810 -4.71 15.76 -28.51
N ASN A 811 -3.54 15.81 -27.86
CA ASN A 811 -2.25 15.63 -28.50
C ASN A 811 -1.84 14.14 -28.48
N PRO A 812 -1.77 13.47 -29.64
CA PRO A 812 -1.47 12.04 -29.71
C PRO A 812 -0.05 11.69 -29.25
N ALA A 813 0.92 12.60 -29.45
CA ALA A 813 2.30 12.39 -29.02
C ALA A 813 2.43 12.43 -27.49
N ILE A 814 1.68 13.34 -26.84
CA ILE A 814 1.59 13.38 -25.37
C ILE A 814 0.92 12.12 -24.84
N ALA A 815 -0.20 11.71 -25.43
CA ALA A 815 -0.91 10.50 -25.04
C ALA A 815 -0.04 9.24 -25.16
N ARG A 816 0.76 9.17 -26.23
CA ARG A 816 1.71 8.09 -26.46
C ARG A 816 2.75 7.98 -25.35
N VAL A 817 3.44 9.08 -25.04
CA VAL A 817 4.49 9.10 -23.99
C VAL A 817 3.89 8.81 -22.61
N MET A 818 2.68 9.30 -22.32
CA MET A 818 1.97 8.97 -21.09
C MET A 818 1.72 7.46 -20.97
N GLY A 819 1.29 6.80 -22.06
CA GLY A 819 1.13 5.34 -22.11
C GLY A 819 2.45 4.58 -21.95
N ASP A 820 3.50 5.00 -22.66
CA ASP A 820 4.83 4.39 -22.58
C ASP A 820 5.38 4.40 -21.13
N VAL A 821 5.16 5.50 -20.39
CA VAL A 821 5.69 5.68 -19.04
C VAL A 821 4.76 5.13 -17.96
N LEU A 822 3.48 5.49 -17.96
CA LEU A 822 2.51 5.09 -16.93
C LEU A 822 2.00 3.66 -17.13
N GLY A 823 2.05 3.15 -18.35
CA GLY A 823 1.47 1.87 -18.71
C GLY A 823 -0.04 1.96 -18.92
N GLY A 824 -0.76 0.98 -18.40
CA GLY A 824 -2.19 0.80 -18.62
C GLY A 824 -2.44 -0.58 -19.20
N VAL A 825 -2.93 -1.51 -18.36
CA VAL A 825 -3.20 -2.90 -18.74
C VAL A 825 -4.24 -2.99 -19.86
N ASP A 826 -5.35 -2.26 -19.73
CA ASP A 826 -6.41 -2.23 -20.74
C ASP A 826 -6.11 -1.17 -21.82
N GLY A 827 -5.33 -0.13 -21.46
CA GLY A 827 -4.81 0.90 -22.33
C GLY A 827 -4.99 2.34 -21.82
N VAL A 828 -4.72 3.28 -22.71
CA VAL A 828 -4.85 4.73 -22.48
C VAL A 828 -6.06 5.24 -23.27
N TYR A 829 -6.93 5.96 -22.58
CA TYR A 829 -8.20 6.41 -23.08
C TYR A 829 -8.28 7.91 -23.01
N LYS A 830 -8.71 8.56 -24.09
CA LYS A 830 -9.22 9.91 -24.03
C LYS A 830 -10.65 9.85 -23.54
N LEU A 831 -10.98 10.68 -22.57
CA LEU A 831 -12.33 10.81 -22.04
C LEU A 831 -13.01 12.04 -22.65
N ASP A 832 -14.19 11.84 -23.20
CA ASP A 832 -15.05 12.89 -23.76
C ASP A 832 -16.44 12.82 -23.12
N VAL A 833 -16.50 13.17 -21.83
CA VAL A 833 -17.74 13.09 -21.03
C VAL A 833 -18.71 14.25 -21.25
N GLY A 834 -18.52 15.07 -22.30
CA GLY A 834 -19.46 16.13 -22.67
C GLY A 834 -19.77 17.10 -21.52
N GLY A 835 -18.94 18.13 -21.34
CA GLY A 835 -19.18 19.19 -20.35
C GLY A 835 -18.35 19.05 -19.06
N ASN A 836 -18.85 19.62 -17.95
CA ASN A 836 -18.13 19.78 -16.68
C ASN A 836 -18.17 18.49 -15.83
N ALA A 837 -17.08 17.72 -15.86
CA ALA A 837 -16.95 16.44 -15.13
C ALA A 837 -17.25 16.55 -13.63
N CYS A 838 -16.85 17.64 -12.97
CA CYS A 838 -17.13 17.86 -11.56
C CYS A 838 -18.64 17.94 -11.28
N ALA A 839 -19.39 18.63 -12.15
CA ALA A 839 -20.84 18.74 -12.03
C ALA A 839 -21.55 17.40 -12.31
N LEU A 840 -21.06 16.64 -13.30
CA LEU A 840 -21.57 15.30 -13.60
C LEU A 840 -21.36 14.33 -12.43
N GLY A 841 -20.18 14.33 -11.81
CA GLY A 841 -19.93 13.49 -10.64
C GLY A 841 -20.83 13.85 -9.45
N GLY A 842 -21.15 15.13 -9.25
CA GLY A 842 -22.18 15.55 -8.30
C GLY A 842 -23.57 14.99 -8.65
N ALA A 843 -23.97 15.05 -9.92
CA ALA A 843 -25.25 14.49 -10.38
C ALA A 843 -25.29 12.96 -10.20
N TYR A 844 -24.23 12.24 -10.54
CA TYR A 844 -24.16 10.78 -10.37
C TYR A 844 -24.12 10.39 -8.89
N LYS A 845 -23.47 11.18 -8.04
CA LYS A 845 -23.54 11.00 -6.58
C LYS A 845 -24.99 11.14 -6.09
N ALA A 846 -25.77 12.08 -6.61
CA ALA A 846 -27.18 12.23 -6.27
C ALA A 846 -28.02 11.01 -6.72
N VAL A 847 -27.80 10.51 -7.95
CA VAL A 847 -28.46 9.30 -8.46
C VAL A 847 -28.15 8.11 -7.55
N TRP A 848 -26.87 7.85 -7.28
CA TRP A 848 -26.48 6.77 -6.38
C TRP A 848 -27.01 6.93 -4.96
N ALA A 849 -26.95 8.13 -4.40
CA ALA A 849 -27.43 8.37 -3.03
C ALA A 849 -28.93 8.05 -2.86
N LEU A 850 -29.74 8.24 -3.90
CA LEU A 850 -31.20 8.08 -3.83
C LEU A 850 -31.73 6.77 -4.39
N GLU A 851 -31.03 6.16 -5.35
CA GLU A 851 -31.52 4.97 -6.05
C GLU A 851 -30.78 3.69 -5.70
N ARG A 852 -29.66 3.75 -4.98
CA ARG A 852 -28.89 2.55 -4.62
C ARG A 852 -29.73 1.54 -3.83
N GLY A 853 -29.59 0.27 -4.18
CA GLY A 853 -30.05 -0.85 -3.36
C GLY A 853 -29.28 -0.98 -2.04
N ALA A 854 -29.77 -1.82 -1.14
CA ALA A 854 -29.09 -2.09 0.12
C ALA A 854 -27.70 -2.72 -0.14
N GLY A 855 -26.64 -1.99 0.18
CA GLY A 855 -25.24 -2.41 -0.04
C GLY A 855 -24.73 -2.25 -1.47
N GLU A 856 -25.52 -1.69 -2.38
CA GLU A 856 -25.09 -1.45 -3.76
C GLU A 856 -24.10 -0.29 -3.83
N THR A 857 -22.93 -0.56 -4.40
CA THR A 857 -21.84 0.40 -4.55
C THR A 857 -22.11 1.40 -5.68
N PHE A 858 -21.37 2.51 -5.67
CA PHE A 858 -21.46 3.52 -6.72
C PHE A 858 -21.16 2.93 -8.10
N ASP A 859 -20.07 2.16 -8.20
CA ASP A 859 -19.61 1.58 -9.46
C ASP A 859 -20.59 0.53 -10.01
N GLU A 860 -21.29 -0.19 -9.12
CA GLU A 860 -22.33 -1.14 -9.53
C GLU A 860 -23.56 -0.45 -10.10
N LEU A 861 -24.08 0.59 -9.45
CA LEU A 861 -25.28 1.29 -9.94
C LEU A 861 -24.97 2.12 -11.19
N ILE A 862 -23.96 2.97 -11.11
CA ILE A 862 -23.60 3.88 -12.21
C ILE A 862 -23.04 3.08 -13.37
N GLY A 863 -22.23 2.04 -13.12
CA GLY A 863 -21.68 1.18 -14.17
C GLY A 863 -22.72 0.39 -14.98
N LYS A 864 -23.92 0.15 -14.43
CA LYS A 864 -25.03 -0.46 -15.20
C LYS A 864 -25.63 0.48 -16.24
N ARG A 865 -25.59 1.78 -15.98
CA ARG A 865 -26.26 2.82 -16.78
C ARG A 865 -25.30 3.61 -17.65
N TRP A 866 -24.04 3.71 -17.21
CA TRP A 866 -22.99 4.41 -17.93
C TRP A 866 -22.53 3.59 -19.13
N LYS A 867 -22.55 4.22 -20.31
CA LYS A 867 -22.16 3.57 -21.57
C LYS A 867 -20.76 4.02 -21.95
N GLU A 868 -19.86 3.06 -22.19
CA GLU A 868 -18.50 3.37 -22.61
C GLU A 868 -18.48 3.92 -24.04
N GLU A 869 -19.36 3.39 -24.91
CA GLU A 869 -19.43 3.75 -26.32
C GLU A 869 -19.75 5.23 -26.53
N GLY A 870 -18.80 5.96 -27.12
CA GLY A 870 -18.94 7.39 -27.42
C GLY A 870 -18.48 8.32 -26.29
N ALA A 871 -18.30 7.83 -25.06
CA ALA A 871 -17.80 8.60 -23.92
C ALA A 871 -16.28 8.46 -23.73
N ILE A 872 -15.72 7.31 -24.14
CA ILE A 872 -14.26 7.06 -24.12
C ILE A 872 -13.76 6.64 -25.49
N GLN A 873 -12.55 7.07 -25.81
CA GLN A 873 -11.83 6.67 -27.02
C GLN A 873 -10.48 6.11 -26.61
N LYS A 874 -10.21 4.84 -26.94
CA LYS A 874 -8.85 4.29 -26.78
C LYS A 874 -7.91 5.04 -27.73
N VAL A 875 -6.88 5.68 -27.19
CA VAL A 875 -5.90 6.47 -27.96
C VAL A 875 -4.52 5.85 -27.99
N ASP A 876 -4.21 4.95 -27.07
CA ASP A 876 -2.98 4.16 -27.07
C ASP A 876 -3.17 2.84 -26.29
N ASP A 877 -2.38 1.82 -26.61
CA ASP A 877 -2.42 0.52 -25.91
C ASP A 877 -1.81 0.55 -24.51
N GLY A 878 -1.13 1.62 -24.12
CA GLY A 878 -0.52 1.76 -22.79
C GLY A 878 0.74 0.92 -22.67
N TYR A 879 0.66 -0.19 -21.93
CA TYR A 879 1.80 -1.04 -21.60
C TYR A 879 2.54 -1.56 -22.85
N ARG A 880 3.87 -1.45 -22.84
CA ARG A 880 4.77 -2.03 -23.85
C ARG A 880 5.94 -2.71 -23.18
N GLN A 881 6.06 -4.01 -23.46
CA GLN A 881 7.15 -4.82 -22.95
C GLN A 881 8.53 -4.27 -23.36
N GLY A 882 9.46 -4.26 -22.43
CA GLY A 882 10.80 -3.68 -22.57
C GLY A 882 10.82 -2.18 -22.30
N MET A 883 9.86 -1.43 -22.85
CA MET A 883 9.81 0.03 -22.71
C MET A 883 9.32 0.46 -21.32
N PHE A 884 8.27 -0.17 -20.80
CA PHE A 884 7.75 0.12 -19.47
C PHE A 884 8.79 -0.21 -18.38
N GLU A 885 9.55 -1.29 -18.56
CA GLU A 885 10.65 -1.71 -17.70
C GLU A 885 11.82 -0.72 -17.74
N GLN A 886 12.20 -0.23 -18.93
CA GLN A 886 13.26 0.77 -19.10
C GLN A 886 12.98 2.04 -18.30
N TYR A 887 11.75 2.55 -18.36
CA TYR A 887 11.34 3.67 -17.50
C TYR A 887 11.31 3.27 -16.03
N GLY A 888 10.89 2.04 -15.69
CA GLY A 888 10.92 1.54 -14.31
C GLY A 888 12.31 1.56 -13.68
N THR A 889 13.33 1.11 -14.41
CA THR A 889 14.73 1.18 -13.98
C THR A 889 15.19 2.63 -13.81
N SER A 890 14.75 3.53 -14.69
CA SER A 890 15.08 4.95 -14.62
C SER A 890 14.34 5.69 -13.49
N VAL A 891 13.16 5.22 -13.08
CA VAL A 891 12.47 5.67 -11.85
C VAL A 891 13.22 5.20 -10.61
N CYS A 892 13.91 4.06 -10.68
CA CYS A 892 14.82 3.58 -9.63
C CYS A 892 16.16 4.34 -9.57
N CYS A 893 16.44 5.24 -10.51
CA CYS A 893 17.49 6.25 -10.31
C CYS A 893 17.17 7.03 -9.04
N ASN A 894 18.05 6.94 -8.04
CA ASN A 894 17.96 7.60 -6.73
C ASN A 894 17.93 9.15 -6.77
N ALA A 895 17.64 9.75 -7.93
CA ALA A 895 17.55 11.19 -8.19
C ALA A 895 16.28 11.85 -7.64
N VAL A 896 15.16 11.11 -7.52
CA VAL A 896 13.86 11.68 -7.11
C VAL A 896 13.28 11.01 -5.86
N GLN A 897 13.95 9.97 -5.33
CA GLN A 897 13.60 9.35 -4.05
C GLN A 897 14.55 9.80 -2.93
N SER A 898 14.16 10.84 -2.21
CA SER A 898 14.61 10.95 -0.82
C SER A 898 14.01 9.81 0.02
N HIS A 899 14.78 8.71 0.13
CA HIS A 899 15.12 7.98 1.36
C HIS A 899 13.99 7.26 2.15
N SER A 900 14.06 5.90 2.20
CA SER A 900 14.49 5.17 3.43
C SER A 900 13.85 3.80 3.79
N THR A 901 13.14 3.02 2.96
CA THR A 901 12.51 1.78 3.53
C THR A 901 12.45 0.49 2.69
N GLN A 902 12.69 0.49 1.38
CA GLN A 902 12.48 -0.72 0.56
C GLN A 902 13.73 -1.60 0.36
N ASN A 903 14.92 -1.14 0.76
CA ASN A 903 16.20 -1.82 0.49
C ASN A 903 16.59 -2.96 1.46
N THR A 904 15.86 -3.20 2.55
CA THR A 904 16.33 -4.12 3.61
C THR A 904 16.10 -5.58 3.30
N VAL A 905 14.97 -5.95 2.69
CA VAL A 905 14.66 -7.34 2.37
C VAL A 905 15.51 -7.85 1.20
N VAL A 906 15.64 -7.06 0.14
CA VAL A 906 16.47 -7.40 -1.03
C VAL A 906 17.95 -7.50 -0.65
N TYR A 907 18.44 -6.61 0.21
CA TYR A 907 19.81 -6.71 0.71
C TYR A 907 20.00 -7.99 1.53
N ALA A 908 19.14 -8.27 2.51
CA ALA A 908 19.32 -9.39 3.43
C ALA A 908 19.19 -10.78 2.76
N VAL A 909 18.28 -10.93 1.80
CA VAL A 909 17.95 -12.22 1.18
C VAL A 909 18.76 -12.50 -0.09
N ILE A 910 19.15 -11.45 -0.83
CA ILE A 910 19.75 -11.61 -2.17
C ILE A 910 21.16 -11.03 -2.23
N GLN A 911 21.33 -9.72 -1.97
CA GLN A 911 22.62 -9.06 -2.20
C GLN A 911 23.69 -9.47 -1.18
N LEU A 912 23.32 -9.63 0.09
CA LEU A 912 24.23 -10.03 1.16
C LEU A 912 24.74 -11.47 0.94
N PRO A 913 23.88 -12.49 0.69
CA PRO A 913 24.36 -13.84 0.39
C PRO A 913 25.19 -13.92 -0.89
N LEU A 914 24.73 -13.31 -1.99
CA LEU A 914 25.44 -13.36 -3.28
C LEU A 914 26.78 -12.63 -3.21
N GLY A 915 26.84 -11.44 -2.60
CA GLY A 915 28.08 -10.68 -2.45
C GLY A 915 29.08 -11.36 -1.52
N PHE A 916 28.60 -12.00 -0.46
CA PHE A 916 29.43 -12.79 0.46
C PHE A 916 30.02 -14.02 -0.24
N ILE A 917 29.20 -14.77 -0.97
CA ILE A 917 29.64 -15.95 -1.75
C ILE A 917 30.59 -15.53 -2.87
N TYR A 918 30.28 -14.48 -3.62
CA TYR A 918 31.10 -14.00 -4.73
C TYR A 918 32.52 -13.60 -4.28
N GLU A 919 32.64 -12.77 -3.25
CA GLU A 919 33.95 -12.31 -2.77
C GLU A 919 34.78 -13.42 -2.14
N ARG A 920 34.14 -14.41 -1.49
CA ARG A 920 34.86 -15.50 -0.81
C ARG A 920 35.14 -16.72 -1.67
N ALA A 921 34.23 -17.10 -2.57
CA ALA A 921 34.36 -18.31 -3.37
C ALA A 921 34.94 -18.06 -4.77
N PHE A 922 34.72 -16.88 -5.36
CA PHE A 922 35.06 -16.62 -6.77
C PHE A 922 36.18 -15.59 -6.97
N LEU A 923 36.37 -14.63 -6.06
CA LEU A 923 37.46 -13.66 -6.14
C LEU A 923 38.79 -14.22 -5.60
N ARG A 924 39.87 -14.07 -6.39
CA ARG A 924 41.23 -14.41 -5.94
C ARG A 924 41.63 -13.52 -4.75
N LYS A 925 42.37 -14.08 -3.78
CA LYS A 925 42.77 -13.40 -2.52
C LYS A 925 43.34 -11.98 -2.70
N LYS A 926 44.08 -11.72 -3.78
CA LYS A 926 44.65 -10.39 -4.08
C LYS A 926 43.63 -9.30 -4.45
N HIS A 927 42.39 -9.69 -4.81
CA HIS A 927 41.31 -8.79 -5.19
C HIS A 927 40.22 -8.67 -4.12
N GLN A 928 40.34 -9.39 -3.01
CA GLN A 928 39.46 -9.25 -1.86
C GLN A 928 39.81 -7.97 -1.08
N SER A 929 38.83 -7.38 -0.40
CA SER A 929 39.12 -6.24 0.48
C SER A 929 40.15 -6.60 1.57
N PRO A 930 41.01 -5.65 2.00
CA PRO A 930 42.04 -5.91 3.01
C PRO A 930 41.52 -6.52 4.31
N PHE A 931 40.29 -6.17 4.74
CA PHE A 931 39.63 -6.80 5.87
C PHE A 931 39.25 -8.27 5.60
N VAL A 932 38.58 -8.56 4.47
CA VAL A 932 38.14 -9.92 4.09
C VAL A 932 39.31 -10.90 3.95
N GLN A 933 40.48 -10.43 3.50
CA GLN A 933 41.69 -11.25 3.38
C GLN A 933 42.15 -11.86 4.72
N ARG A 934 41.73 -11.28 5.85
CA ARG A 934 42.13 -11.66 7.21
C ARG A 934 40.95 -12.08 8.10
N ALA A 935 39.74 -11.62 7.79
CA ALA A 935 38.55 -11.87 8.58
C ALA A 935 38.01 -13.30 8.42
N SER A 936 37.53 -13.88 9.52
CA SER A 936 36.75 -15.13 9.48
C SER A 936 35.43 -14.95 8.72
N LEU A 937 34.79 -16.05 8.33
CA LEU A 937 33.48 -16.03 7.68
C LEU A 937 32.44 -15.25 8.51
N PHE A 938 32.46 -15.48 9.82
CA PHE A 938 31.55 -14.81 10.76
C PHE A 938 31.84 -13.30 10.85
N GLU A 939 33.11 -12.92 11.01
CA GLU A 939 33.51 -11.51 11.13
C GLU A 939 33.12 -10.68 9.89
N ASP A 940 33.34 -11.22 8.69
CA ASP A 940 32.93 -10.56 7.43
C ASP A 940 31.42 -10.47 7.28
N PHE A 941 30.69 -11.54 7.58
CA PHE A 941 29.23 -11.51 7.53
C PHE A 941 28.66 -10.44 8.47
N VAL A 942 29.13 -10.39 9.72
CA VAL A 942 28.67 -9.41 10.70
C VAL A 942 29.02 -7.99 10.26
N ILE A 943 30.24 -7.74 9.77
CA ILE A 943 30.63 -6.40 9.30
C ILE A 943 29.81 -5.94 8.09
N ARG A 944 29.42 -6.83 7.18
CA ARG A 944 28.49 -6.48 6.08
C ARG A 944 27.12 -6.08 6.62
N CYS A 945 26.59 -6.83 7.59
CA CYS A 945 25.34 -6.47 8.27
C CYS A 945 25.44 -5.12 9.00
N VAL A 946 26.54 -4.87 9.71
CA VAL A 946 26.79 -3.60 10.41
C VAL A 946 26.92 -2.45 9.42
N ARG A 947 27.69 -2.60 8.33
CA ARG A 947 27.79 -1.60 7.26
C ARG A 947 26.42 -1.27 6.69
N TYR A 948 25.61 -2.29 6.42
CA TYR A 948 24.25 -2.09 5.94
C TYR A 948 23.40 -1.33 6.94
N ALA A 949 23.46 -1.73 8.22
CA ALA A 949 22.74 -1.10 9.31
C ALA A 949 23.10 0.39 9.44
N PHE A 950 24.39 0.74 9.46
CA PHE A 950 24.86 2.13 9.56
C PHE A 950 24.50 2.98 8.35
N ALA A 951 24.39 2.39 7.16
CA ALA A 951 24.02 3.12 5.94
C ALA A 951 22.51 3.27 5.74
N ASN A 952 21.67 2.39 6.31
CA ASN A 952 20.25 2.30 5.97
C ASN A 952 19.27 2.37 7.15
N ILE A 953 19.70 2.05 8.38
CA ILE A 953 18.83 2.09 9.55
C ILE A 953 18.79 3.50 10.11
N LYS A 954 17.59 4.03 10.36
CA LYS A 954 17.40 5.35 10.96
C LYS A 954 18.04 5.40 12.36
N PRO A 955 18.69 6.51 12.75
CA PRO A 955 19.35 6.65 14.06
C PRO A 955 18.45 6.32 15.25
N ASN A 956 17.16 6.68 15.18
CA ASN A 956 16.20 6.40 16.26
C ASN A 956 16.03 4.89 16.53
N ILE A 957 16.14 4.05 15.50
CA ILE A 957 16.11 2.59 15.65
C ILE A 957 17.46 2.11 16.22
N GLY A 958 18.57 2.66 15.73
CA GLY A 958 19.91 2.37 16.27
C GLY A 958 20.03 2.69 17.77
N ARG A 959 19.44 3.82 18.22
CA ARG A 959 19.36 4.21 19.63
C ARG A 959 18.66 3.16 20.49
N VAL A 960 17.60 2.52 19.99
CA VAL A 960 16.91 1.45 20.73
C VAL A 960 17.84 0.25 20.93
N PHE A 961 18.57 -0.17 19.89
CA PHE A 961 19.51 -1.29 20.01
C PHE A 961 20.67 -1.01 20.98
N LEU A 962 21.14 0.23 21.05
CA LEU A 962 22.25 0.65 21.91
C LEU A 962 21.80 1.19 23.29
N SER A 963 20.49 1.22 23.54
CA SER A 963 19.88 1.68 24.79
C SER A 963 20.27 0.82 26.00
N LYS A 964 20.16 1.41 27.18
CA LYS A 964 20.35 0.73 28.47
C LYS A 964 19.56 -0.57 28.57
N GLU A 965 18.28 -0.53 28.21
CA GLU A 965 17.33 -1.63 28.36
C GLU A 965 17.74 -2.85 27.55
N VAL A 966 18.26 -2.64 26.33
CA VAL A 966 18.71 -3.72 25.43
C VAL A 966 20.12 -4.16 25.80
N ALA A 967 21.05 -3.22 25.98
CA ALA A 967 22.45 -3.51 26.25
C ALA A 967 22.64 -4.31 27.55
N LEU A 968 21.96 -3.94 28.64
CA LEU A 968 22.08 -4.64 29.92
C LEU A 968 21.50 -6.06 29.88
N ARG A 969 20.40 -6.28 29.17
CA ARG A 969 19.83 -7.63 28.99
C ARG A 969 20.77 -8.53 28.20
N PHE A 970 21.36 -7.99 27.13
CA PHE A 970 22.31 -8.74 26.31
C PHE A 970 23.61 -9.06 27.08
N LEU A 971 24.12 -8.11 27.87
CA LEU A 971 25.25 -8.33 28.76
C LEU A 971 24.95 -9.40 29.80
N SER A 972 23.78 -9.32 30.45
CA SER A 972 23.34 -10.29 31.47
C SER A 972 23.21 -11.71 30.89
N TRP A 973 22.64 -11.85 29.70
CA TRP A 973 22.56 -13.13 29.00
C TRP A 973 23.94 -13.70 28.67
N ARG A 974 24.88 -12.87 28.18
CA ARG A 974 26.24 -13.32 27.87
C ARG A 974 27.00 -13.73 29.14
N MET A 975 26.89 -12.95 30.20
CA MET A 975 27.47 -13.28 31.51
C MET A 975 26.94 -14.62 32.02
N PHE A 976 25.63 -14.83 31.99
CA PHE A 976 24.98 -16.08 32.42
C PHE A 976 25.50 -17.30 31.63
N ARG A 977 25.59 -17.19 30.30
CA ARG A 977 26.13 -18.24 29.43
C ARG A 977 27.59 -18.61 29.76
N HIS A 978 28.36 -17.68 30.33
CA HIS A 978 29.73 -17.90 30.80
C HIS A 978 29.84 -18.17 32.31
N GLY A 979 28.72 -18.42 32.99
CA GLY A 979 28.68 -18.81 34.40
C GLY A 979 28.74 -17.65 35.41
N TYR A 980 28.61 -16.40 34.97
CA TYR A 980 28.59 -15.22 35.84
C TYR A 980 27.14 -14.84 36.19
N LEU A 981 26.77 -14.95 37.48
CA LEU A 981 25.47 -14.52 38.00
C LEU A 981 25.45 -13.03 38.37
N HIS A 982 26.61 -12.47 38.70
CA HIS A 982 26.80 -11.07 39.08
C HIS A 982 28.01 -10.47 38.34
N PRO A 983 28.03 -9.15 38.08
CA PRO A 983 29.15 -8.51 37.40
C PRO A 983 30.45 -8.71 38.17
N PRO A 984 31.54 -9.18 37.53
CA PRO A 984 32.83 -9.34 38.20
C PRO A 984 33.46 -8.01 38.65
N ILE A 985 32.99 -6.89 38.12
CA ILE A 985 33.46 -5.54 38.45
C ILE A 985 32.24 -4.73 38.88
N TYR A 986 32.35 -4.07 40.03
CA TYR A 986 31.30 -3.22 40.54
C TYR A 986 31.15 -1.98 39.67
N TRP A 987 29.91 -1.69 39.27
CA TRP A 987 29.57 -0.47 38.57
C TRP A 987 28.26 0.11 39.08
N HIS A 988 28.12 1.43 38.98
CA HIS A 988 26.90 2.14 39.34
C HIS A 988 26.68 3.36 38.45
N GLU A 989 25.41 3.74 38.31
CA GLU A 989 25.02 4.95 37.59
C GLU A 989 25.24 6.18 38.47
N TYR A 990 25.76 7.23 37.86
CA TYR A 990 25.90 8.55 38.45
C TYR A 990 24.97 9.52 37.71
N HIS A 991 24.18 10.26 38.47
CA HIS A 991 23.33 11.30 37.96
C HIS A 991 23.46 12.53 38.86
N ASP A 992 23.91 13.63 38.26
CA ASP A 992 23.95 14.92 38.93
C ASP A 992 22.65 15.67 38.63
N ALA A 993 21.74 15.70 39.61
CA ALA A 993 20.45 16.37 39.47
C ALA A 993 20.58 17.91 39.39
N GLU A 994 21.67 18.48 39.88
CA GLU A 994 21.88 19.93 39.90
C GLU A 994 22.63 20.40 38.64
N ASP A 995 23.65 19.67 38.22
CA ASP A 995 24.51 20.03 37.09
C ASP A 995 24.13 19.33 35.77
N SER A 996 23.07 18.50 35.76
CA SER A 996 22.43 17.95 34.55
C SER A 996 23.35 17.13 33.64
N PHE A 997 24.21 16.26 34.20
CA PHE A 997 24.97 15.27 33.43
C PHE A 997 24.86 13.87 34.05
N ARG A 998 25.12 12.84 33.22
CA ARG A 998 24.98 11.43 33.60
C ARG A 998 26.21 10.62 33.18
N GLY A 999 26.44 9.51 33.85
CA GLY A 999 27.50 8.58 33.48
C GLY A 999 27.50 7.31 34.32
N ILE A 1000 28.48 6.45 34.07
CA ILE A 1000 28.63 5.16 34.75
C ILE A 1000 30.03 5.09 35.37
N TRP A 1001 30.09 4.79 36.66
CA TRP A 1001 31.33 4.45 37.34
C TRP A 1001 31.56 2.95 37.32
N LEU A 1002 32.75 2.54 36.92
CA LEU A 1002 33.29 1.21 37.17
C LEU A 1002 34.46 1.37 38.15
N VAL A 1003 34.43 0.64 39.26
CA VAL A 1003 35.48 0.70 40.28
C VAL A 1003 35.65 -0.67 40.92
N LYS A 1004 36.89 -1.07 41.18
CA LYS A 1004 37.17 -2.35 41.85
C LYS A 1004 36.68 -2.35 43.29
N ASN A 1005 37.00 -1.30 44.06
CA ASN A 1005 36.50 -1.12 45.41
C ASN A 1005 36.05 0.33 45.66
N PRO A 1006 34.74 0.60 45.83
CA PRO A 1006 34.22 1.95 46.04
C PRO A 1006 34.65 2.59 47.37
N MET A 1007 35.21 1.81 48.31
CA MET A 1007 35.65 2.31 49.62
C MET A 1007 37.02 2.99 49.58
N TYR A 1008 37.81 2.78 48.53
CA TYR A 1008 39.14 3.35 48.37
C TYR A 1008 39.18 4.36 47.23
N LYS A 1009 40.00 5.41 47.36
CA LYS A 1009 40.24 6.33 46.25
C LYS A 1009 40.90 5.61 45.07
N PRO A 1010 40.58 5.99 43.83
CA PRO A 1010 41.21 5.40 42.66
C PRO A 1010 42.66 5.87 42.51
N ASP A 1011 43.55 4.97 42.09
CA ASP A 1011 44.95 5.27 41.76
C ASP A 1011 45.13 5.72 40.29
N LEU A 1012 44.11 5.48 39.47
CA LEU A 1012 44.00 5.93 38.08
C LEU A 1012 42.52 6.08 37.73
N VAL A 1013 42.12 7.16 37.05
CA VAL A 1013 40.78 7.27 36.47
C VAL A 1013 40.85 7.41 34.95
N ILE A 1014 40.18 6.50 34.22
CA ILE A 1014 39.90 6.69 32.80
C ILE A 1014 38.59 7.47 32.67
N TYR A 1015 38.64 8.67 32.12
CA TYR A 1015 37.44 9.43 31.75
C TYR A 1015 37.08 9.13 30.29
N TYR A 1016 36.00 8.38 30.07
CA TYR A 1016 35.64 7.82 28.77
C TYR A 1016 34.38 8.48 28.20
N ALA A 1017 34.39 8.90 26.92
CA ALA A 1017 33.17 9.23 26.17
C ALA A 1017 32.97 8.26 25.00
N HIS A 1018 31.75 7.74 24.87
CA HIS A 1018 31.42 6.75 23.85
C HIS A 1018 31.27 7.36 22.44
N GLY A 1019 31.49 6.54 21.42
CA GLY A 1019 31.23 6.85 20.02
C GLY A 1019 29.74 6.81 19.64
N GLY A 1020 29.44 6.44 18.40
CA GLY A 1020 28.06 6.42 17.87
C GLY A 1020 27.66 7.68 17.10
N GLY A 1021 28.64 8.43 16.58
CA GLY A 1021 28.44 9.56 15.66
C GLY A 1021 27.61 10.70 16.25
N PHE A 1022 27.66 10.95 17.56
CA PHE A 1022 26.80 11.86 18.31
C PHE A 1022 25.30 11.52 18.33
N SER A 1023 24.83 10.55 17.54
CA SER A 1023 23.41 10.35 17.30
C SER A 1023 22.84 9.08 17.94
N MET A 1024 23.66 8.06 18.22
CA MET A 1024 23.11 6.73 18.57
C MET A 1024 23.91 5.93 19.62
N GLY A 1025 24.99 6.46 20.19
CA GLY A 1025 25.81 5.74 21.18
C GLY A 1025 25.25 5.76 22.61
N SER A 1026 25.69 4.83 23.46
CA SER A 1026 25.41 4.81 24.90
C SER A 1026 26.52 4.05 25.65
N SER A 1027 26.85 4.49 26.87
CA SER A 1027 27.88 3.89 27.72
C SER A 1027 27.55 2.45 28.13
N TYR A 1028 26.27 2.11 28.20
CA TYR A 1028 25.80 0.76 28.57
C TYR A 1028 26.24 -0.30 27.55
N PHE A 1029 26.28 0.06 26.26
CA PHE A 1029 26.77 -0.83 25.21
C PHE A 1029 28.27 -1.15 25.38
N TYR A 1030 29.04 -0.20 25.89
CA TYR A 1030 30.49 -0.33 26.08
C TYR A 1030 30.88 -1.02 27.40
N LEU A 1031 29.93 -1.37 28.28
CA LEU A 1031 30.26 -1.93 29.61
C LEU A 1031 31.21 -3.13 29.56
N GLU A 1032 31.03 -4.06 28.62
CA GLU A 1032 31.92 -5.22 28.48
C GLU A 1032 33.34 -4.82 28.06
N PHE A 1033 33.46 -3.83 27.18
CA PHE A 1033 34.74 -3.24 26.77
C PHE A 1033 35.42 -2.55 27.94
N LEU A 1034 34.70 -1.73 28.70
CA LEU A 1034 35.23 -1.01 29.85
C LEU A 1034 35.63 -1.98 30.99
N MET A 1035 34.85 -3.03 31.23
CA MET A 1035 35.19 -4.08 32.21
C MET A 1035 36.44 -4.86 31.81
N SER A 1036 36.58 -5.19 30.52
CA SER A 1036 37.77 -5.86 30.00
C SER A 1036 39.01 -4.97 30.14
N TRP A 1037 38.85 -3.66 29.88
CA TRP A 1037 39.92 -2.69 30.08
C TRP A 1037 40.32 -2.55 31.55
N MET A 1038 39.34 -2.44 32.45
CA MET A 1038 39.57 -2.41 33.89
C MET A 1038 40.35 -3.64 34.37
N SER A 1039 39.98 -4.83 33.90
CA SER A 1039 40.67 -6.08 34.23
C SER A 1039 42.13 -6.10 33.76
N LEU A 1040 42.40 -5.54 32.57
CA LEU A 1040 43.77 -5.39 32.06
C LEU A 1040 44.58 -4.38 32.87
N LEU A 1041 44.00 -3.24 33.25
CA LEU A 1041 44.67 -2.26 34.13
C LEU A 1041 45.05 -2.90 35.48
N MET A 1042 44.15 -3.68 36.08
CA MET A 1042 44.46 -4.43 37.31
C MET A 1042 45.59 -5.43 37.09
N SER A 1043 45.61 -6.11 35.95
CA SER A 1043 46.67 -7.06 35.58
C SER A 1043 48.02 -6.39 35.32
N SER A 1044 48.02 -5.10 34.92
CA SER A 1044 49.22 -4.29 34.73
C SER A 1044 49.75 -3.65 36.02
N GLY A 1045 49.13 -3.93 37.18
CA GLY A 1045 49.65 -3.54 38.49
C GLY A 1045 48.96 -2.35 39.15
N TYR A 1046 47.84 -1.85 38.61
CA TYR A 1046 47.01 -0.85 39.30
C TYR A 1046 46.17 -1.51 40.39
N LEU A 1047 46.19 -0.94 41.60
CA LEU A 1047 45.56 -1.51 42.79
C LEU A 1047 44.04 -1.30 42.81
N ASN A 1048 43.59 -0.08 42.47
CA ASN A 1048 42.17 0.30 42.48
C ASN A 1048 41.83 1.26 41.32
N PRO A 1049 42.05 0.86 40.05
CA PRO A 1049 41.70 1.72 38.92
C PRO A 1049 40.19 1.96 38.88
N ALA A 1050 39.79 3.10 38.30
CA ALA A 1050 38.40 3.45 38.04
C ALA A 1050 38.19 3.92 36.60
N ILE A 1051 36.99 3.71 36.08
CA ILE A 1051 36.56 4.24 34.78
C ILE A 1051 35.26 4.99 34.99
N PHE A 1052 35.20 6.25 34.54
CA PHE A 1052 33.97 7.01 34.46
C PHE A 1052 33.58 7.17 32.99
N ALA A 1053 32.50 6.53 32.56
CA ALA A 1053 31.96 6.64 31.22
C ALA A 1053 30.84 7.69 31.18
N LEU A 1054 31.04 8.75 30.40
CA LEU A 1054 30.09 9.83 30.22
C LEU A 1054 28.93 9.40 29.32
N GLU A 1055 27.71 9.63 29.79
CA GLU A 1055 26.49 9.52 28.99
C GLU A 1055 26.05 10.93 28.58
N TYR A 1056 26.45 11.37 27.39
CA TYR A 1056 26.15 12.70 26.86
C TYR A 1056 24.88 12.71 26.00
N THR A 1057 24.24 13.88 25.89
CA THR A 1057 23.00 14.04 25.13
C THR A 1057 23.24 13.93 23.63
N LEU A 1058 22.43 13.13 22.92
CA LEU A 1058 22.62 12.80 21.51
C LEU A 1058 21.90 13.77 20.57
N VAL A 1059 22.39 13.93 19.33
CA VAL A 1059 21.68 14.67 18.27
C VAL A 1059 20.57 13.81 17.66
N PRO A 1060 19.36 14.35 17.43
CA PRO A 1060 19.03 15.78 17.41
C PRO A 1060 18.51 16.38 18.73
N ASP A 1061 18.47 15.63 19.83
CA ASP A 1061 17.85 16.07 21.10
C ASP A 1061 18.55 17.31 21.67
N ALA A 1062 19.87 17.37 21.54
CA ALA A 1062 20.65 18.58 21.75
C ALA A 1062 21.78 18.67 20.73
N SER A 1063 22.18 19.90 20.38
CA SER A 1063 23.37 20.19 19.56
C SER A 1063 24.41 20.94 20.40
N PHE A 1064 25.58 21.18 19.79
CA PHE A 1064 26.62 22.01 20.38
C PHE A 1064 26.05 23.34 20.90
N PRO A 1065 26.44 23.78 22.12
CA PRO A 1065 27.55 23.30 22.96
C PRO A 1065 27.18 22.28 24.05
N THR A 1066 25.96 21.72 24.05
CA THR A 1066 25.43 20.94 25.20
C THR A 1066 26.34 19.77 25.59
N GLN A 1067 26.73 18.93 24.63
CA GLN A 1067 27.59 17.76 24.87
C GLN A 1067 28.96 18.14 25.43
N VAL A 1068 29.49 19.29 25.00
CA VAL A 1068 30.78 19.80 25.47
C VAL A 1068 30.65 20.25 26.92
N HIS A 1069 29.55 20.91 27.29
CA HIS A 1069 29.29 21.29 28.68
C HIS A 1069 29.16 20.07 29.60
N GLU A 1070 28.43 19.03 29.17
CA GLU A 1070 28.33 17.76 29.90
C GLU A 1070 29.70 17.09 30.06
N THR A 1071 30.54 17.16 29.03
CA THR A 1071 31.92 16.64 29.06
C THR A 1071 32.80 17.39 30.06
N ILE A 1072 32.71 18.73 30.09
CA ILE A 1072 33.47 19.54 31.06
C ILE A 1072 33.02 19.25 32.49
N LYS A 1073 31.71 19.14 32.73
CA LYS A 1073 31.14 18.82 34.05
C LYS A 1073 31.55 17.43 34.53
N GLY A 1074 31.47 16.43 33.64
CA GLY A 1074 31.93 15.07 33.94
C GLY A 1074 33.42 15.01 34.26
N TYR A 1075 34.26 15.76 33.53
CA TYR A 1075 35.69 15.86 33.83
C TYR A 1075 35.97 16.53 35.18
N ALA A 1076 35.26 17.62 35.50
CA ALA A 1076 35.36 18.29 36.79
C ALA A 1076 35.00 17.35 37.96
N HIS A 1077 33.96 16.54 37.78
CA HIS A 1077 33.57 15.51 38.75
C HIS A 1077 34.67 14.46 38.94
N VAL A 1078 35.23 13.93 37.85
CA VAL A 1078 36.33 12.96 37.90
C VAL A 1078 37.53 13.52 38.67
N ILE A 1079 37.93 14.78 38.39
CA ILE A 1079 39.02 15.44 39.14
C ILE A 1079 38.68 15.53 40.64
N SER A 1080 37.43 15.84 40.99
CA SER A 1080 37.02 15.92 42.40
C SER A 1080 37.16 14.59 43.15
N VAL A 1081 37.04 13.47 42.44
CA VAL A 1081 37.15 12.11 43.00
C VAL A 1081 38.62 11.70 43.19
N ILE A 1082 39.47 11.87 42.18
CA ILE A 1082 40.89 11.46 42.25
C ILE A 1082 41.78 12.50 42.96
N GLY A 1083 41.40 13.77 42.93
CA GLY A 1083 42.11 14.89 43.57
C GLY A 1083 43.26 15.50 42.75
N ASP A 1084 43.84 14.77 41.80
CA ASP A 1084 44.91 15.25 40.92
C ASP A 1084 44.62 14.92 39.44
N SER A 1085 44.62 15.93 38.57
CA SER A 1085 44.37 15.76 37.13
C SER A 1085 45.46 14.92 36.44
N ALA A 1086 46.68 14.85 36.98
CA ALA A 1086 47.74 13.98 36.48
C ALA A 1086 47.41 12.49 36.61
N GLY A 1087 46.47 12.13 37.50
CA GLY A 1087 45.94 10.77 37.66
C GLY A 1087 44.81 10.41 36.68
N VAL A 1088 44.41 11.34 35.81
CA VAL A 1088 43.30 11.13 34.85
C VAL A 1088 43.84 10.85 33.45
N VAL A 1089 43.27 9.84 32.80
CA VAL A 1089 43.46 9.57 31.37
C VAL A 1089 42.14 9.84 30.66
N VAL A 1090 42.12 10.84 29.78
CA VAL A 1090 40.93 11.10 28.96
C VAL A 1090 40.92 10.17 27.75
N SER A 1091 39.77 9.60 27.44
CA SER A 1091 39.62 8.61 26.39
C SER A 1091 38.25 8.67 25.73
N GLY A 1092 38.20 8.19 24.49
CA GLY A 1092 36.95 8.01 23.77
C GLY A 1092 37.18 7.39 22.40
N ASP A 1093 36.10 6.91 21.79
CA ASP A 1093 36.10 6.41 20.43
C ASP A 1093 35.28 7.30 19.49
N SER A 1094 35.73 7.47 18.25
CA SER A 1094 34.97 8.16 17.20
C SER A 1094 34.54 9.58 17.63
N ALA A 1095 33.23 9.84 17.70
CA ALA A 1095 32.62 11.08 18.20
C ALA A 1095 32.96 11.41 19.68
N GLY A 1096 33.08 10.40 20.54
CA GLY A 1096 33.48 10.61 21.94
C GLY A 1096 34.92 11.09 22.05
N ALA A 1097 35.81 10.60 21.17
CA ALA A 1097 37.18 11.11 21.07
C ALA A 1097 37.22 12.58 20.59
N THR A 1098 36.28 13.00 19.75
CA THR A 1098 36.11 14.40 19.36
C THR A 1098 35.80 15.26 20.58
N LEU A 1099 34.90 14.83 21.47
CA LEU A 1099 34.59 15.55 22.71
C LEU A 1099 35.82 15.68 23.62
N MET A 1100 36.66 14.64 23.70
CA MET A 1100 37.92 14.71 24.47
C MET A 1100 38.92 15.71 23.88
N LEU A 1101 39.03 15.79 22.55
CA LEU A 1101 39.85 16.79 21.88
C LEU A 1101 39.33 18.21 22.12
N ILE A 1102 38.00 18.41 22.07
CA ILE A 1102 37.36 19.70 22.36
C ILE A 1102 37.60 20.09 23.84
N LEU A 1103 37.48 19.13 24.77
CA LEU A 1103 37.76 19.35 26.19
C LEU A 1103 39.19 19.86 26.41
N LEU A 1104 40.19 19.21 25.81
CA LEU A 1104 41.59 19.63 25.85
C LEU A 1104 41.77 21.08 25.36
N LEU A 1105 41.21 21.41 24.19
CA LEU A 1105 41.30 22.77 23.64
C LEU A 1105 40.62 23.81 24.55
N ARG A 1106 39.46 23.48 25.12
CA ARG A 1106 38.70 24.36 26.03
C ARG A 1106 39.42 24.61 27.35
N ILE A 1107 40.10 23.60 27.93
CA ILE A 1107 40.89 23.77 29.15
C ILE A 1107 42.04 24.77 28.91
N ALA A 1108 42.68 24.71 27.74
CA ALA A 1108 43.80 25.60 27.40
C ALA A 1108 43.41 27.01 26.96
N ASP A 1109 42.19 27.21 26.45
CA ASP A 1109 41.69 28.51 25.98
C ASP A 1109 41.43 29.50 27.14
N GLY A 1110 41.24 28.99 28.36
CA GLY A 1110 41.11 29.83 29.57
C GLY A 1110 39.90 30.78 29.58
N SER A 1111 38.96 30.65 28.63
CA SER A 1111 37.79 31.51 28.51
C SER A 1111 36.88 31.43 29.74
N ALA A 1112 36.35 32.57 30.17
CA ALA A 1112 35.53 32.72 31.38
C ALA A 1112 34.27 31.83 31.40
N GLU A 1113 33.87 31.28 30.26
CA GLU A 1113 32.75 30.33 30.12
C GLU A 1113 33.09 28.90 30.56
N ALA A 1114 34.32 28.41 30.37
CA ALA A 1114 34.71 27.07 30.83
C ALA A 1114 34.69 26.95 32.37
N ASN A 1115 34.77 28.08 33.07
CA ASN A 1115 34.69 28.19 34.53
C ASN A 1115 33.34 28.70 35.06
N LYS A 1116 32.41 29.14 34.20
CA LYS A 1116 31.07 29.60 34.60
C LYS A 1116 30.16 28.39 34.84
N GLY A 1117 29.90 28.10 36.11
CA GLY A 1117 28.99 27.02 36.53
C GLY A 1117 29.60 26.08 37.57
N LEU A 1118 30.93 26.11 37.77
CA LEU A 1118 31.57 25.32 38.83
C LEU A 1118 31.30 25.97 40.19
N LYS A 1119 30.50 25.30 41.04
CA LYS A 1119 30.10 25.79 42.38
C LYS A 1119 31.27 26.10 43.32
N ASN A 1120 32.48 25.59 43.03
CA ASN A 1120 33.69 25.87 43.79
C ASN A 1120 34.67 26.76 43.00
N ARG A 1121 34.84 28.03 43.43
CA ARG A 1121 35.78 29.02 42.87
C ARG A 1121 37.28 28.66 43.05
N HIS A 1122 37.61 27.43 43.48
CA HIS A 1122 38.97 26.98 43.79
C HIS A 1122 39.49 25.80 42.94
N CYS A 1123 38.68 25.20 42.06
CA CYS A 1123 39.15 24.17 41.12
C CYS A 1123 39.41 24.77 39.73
N ARG A 1124 40.66 25.10 39.40
CA ARG A 1124 41.07 25.20 37.99
C ARG A 1124 41.09 23.79 37.41
N LEU A 1125 40.42 23.57 36.27
CA LEU A 1125 40.54 22.34 35.52
C LEU A 1125 41.99 22.22 35.02
N GLY A 1126 42.76 21.28 35.60
CA GLY A 1126 44.11 20.97 35.16
C GLY A 1126 44.08 20.09 33.90
N ASN A 1127 45.17 20.08 33.12
CA ASN A 1127 45.30 19.13 32.01
C ASN A 1127 45.34 17.69 32.56
N PRO A 1128 44.75 16.72 31.85
CA PRO A 1128 44.86 15.32 32.23
C PRO A 1128 46.31 14.83 32.09
N GLY A 1129 46.62 13.73 32.77
CA GLY A 1129 47.94 13.11 32.70
C GLY A 1129 48.25 12.56 31.30
N MET A 1130 47.27 11.97 30.62
CA MET A 1130 47.42 11.38 29.28
C MET A 1130 46.10 11.42 28.50
N ALA A 1131 46.16 11.37 27.17
CA ALA A 1131 44.99 11.17 26.31
C ALA A 1131 45.15 9.89 25.46
N VAL A 1132 44.11 9.06 25.44
CA VAL A 1132 44.04 7.84 24.62
C VAL A 1132 42.86 7.95 23.68
N LEU A 1133 43.09 8.00 22.37
CA LEU A 1133 42.04 8.21 21.38
C LEU A 1133 41.91 6.98 20.49
N ILE A 1134 40.67 6.50 20.32
CA ILE A 1134 40.35 5.37 19.45
C ILE A 1134 39.64 5.91 18.21
N SER A 1135 40.26 5.81 17.04
CA SER A 1135 39.67 6.24 15.76
C SER A 1135 39.02 7.63 15.83
N PRO A 1136 39.73 8.69 16.28
CA PRO A 1136 39.08 9.96 16.58
C PRO A 1136 38.51 10.64 15.34
N TRP A 1137 37.28 11.14 15.44
CA TRP A 1137 36.68 11.92 14.37
C TRP A 1137 37.08 13.40 14.48
N THR A 1138 38.25 13.71 13.95
CA THR A 1138 38.93 15.00 14.19
C THR A 1138 38.30 16.17 13.44
N THR A 1139 37.77 15.94 12.23
CA THR A 1139 37.17 16.97 11.37
C THR A 1139 35.74 16.57 10.99
N LEU A 1140 34.72 17.34 11.37
CA LEU A 1140 33.31 16.94 11.18
C LEU A 1140 32.95 16.68 9.72
N THR A 1141 33.36 17.57 8.81
CA THR A 1141 33.20 17.37 7.36
C THR A 1141 34.54 17.60 6.66
N SER A 1142 35.12 16.56 6.08
CA SER A 1142 36.34 16.65 5.27
C SER A 1142 36.15 16.00 3.89
N TRP A 1143 36.75 16.59 2.88
CA TRP A 1143 36.88 16.03 1.53
C TRP A 1143 37.80 14.79 1.51
N ARG A 1144 38.62 14.60 2.54
CA ARG A 1144 39.50 13.43 2.70
C ARG A 1144 38.78 12.19 3.20
N HIS A 1145 37.58 12.33 3.76
CA HIS A 1145 36.75 11.19 4.14
C HIS A 1145 36.29 10.45 2.88
N LYS A 1146 36.70 9.17 2.74
CA LYS A 1146 36.34 8.33 1.60
C LYS A 1146 35.83 6.98 2.09
N ASN A 1147 34.69 6.53 1.56
CA ASN A 1147 34.19 5.19 1.81
C ASN A 1147 35.23 4.16 1.32
N THR A 1148 35.53 3.18 2.16
CA THR A 1148 36.43 2.07 1.80
C THR A 1148 35.65 0.78 1.67
N SER A 1149 36.23 -0.23 0.99
CA SER A 1149 35.62 -1.55 0.87
C SER A 1149 35.65 -2.36 2.17
N SER A 1150 36.44 -1.92 3.16
CA SER A 1150 36.65 -2.60 4.44
C SER A 1150 35.83 -2.01 5.59
N ASP A 1151 35.69 -0.68 5.65
CA ASP A 1151 35.05 0.00 6.78
C ASP A 1151 33.51 -0.07 6.78
N TYR A 1152 32.88 0.09 7.93
CA TYR A 1152 31.40 0.09 8.06
C TYR A 1152 30.80 1.50 8.15
N LEU A 1153 31.63 2.55 8.23
CA LEU A 1153 31.17 3.93 8.17
C LEU A 1153 30.75 4.34 6.75
N ASN A 1154 29.78 5.25 6.68
CA ASN A 1154 29.34 5.89 5.45
C ASN A 1154 29.57 7.40 5.53
N VAL A 1155 30.35 7.97 4.60
CA VAL A 1155 30.71 9.40 4.58
C VAL A 1155 29.49 10.32 4.60
N LYS A 1156 28.41 9.97 3.90
CA LYS A 1156 27.21 10.80 3.82
C LYS A 1156 26.52 10.91 5.18
N GLU A 1157 26.30 9.77 5.84
CA GLU A 1157 25.68 9.72 7.16
C GLU A 1157 26.58 10.35 8.22
N LEU A 1158 27.90 10.11 8.13
CA LEU A 1158 28.91 10.72 8.98
C LEU A 1158 28.82 12.27 8.89
N HIS A 1159 28.88 12.85 7.69
CA HIS A 1159 28.77 14.30 7.53
C HIS A 1159 27.43 14.85 8.01
N ARG A 1160 26.32 14.11 7.81
CA ARG A 1160 25.00 14.49 8.31
C ARG A 1160 24.99 14.63 9.83
N TYR A 1161 25.51 13.64 10.55
CA TYR A 1161 25.58 13.71 12.02
C TYR A 1161 26.51 14.82 12.50
N GLY A 1162 27.62 15.06 11.80
CA GLY A 1162 28.56 16.12 12.14
C GLY A 1162 27.92 17.51 12.03
N LEU A 1163 27.10 17.73 10.99
CA LEU A 1163 26.34 18.97 10.83
C LEU A 1163 25.24 19.12 11.89
N GLN A 1164 24.57 18.03 12.27
CA GLN A 1164 23.58 18.07 13.36
C GLN A 1164 24.23 18.39 14.71
N PHE A 1165 25.42 17.86 14.97
CA PHE A 1165 26.20 18.19 16.17
C PHE A 1165 26.61 19.66 16.19
N ALA A 1166 27.15 20.19 15.08
CA ALA A 1166 27.53 21.61 15.00
C ALA A 1166 26.31 22.56 15.16
N GLY A 1167 25.14 22.16 14.67
CA GLY A 1167 23.95 23.02 14.65
C GLY A 1167 24.14 24.23 13.73
N ASN A 1168 23.29 25.25 13.89
CA ASN A 1168 23.29 26.44 13.02
C ASN A 1168 24.11 27.61 13.59
N ASN A 1169 24.58 27.52 14.83
CA ASN A 1169 25.10 28.66 15.59
C ASN A 1169 26.62 28.80 15.54
N ILE A 1170 27.34 27.80 15.02
CA ILE A 1170 28.79 27.80 14.94
C ILE A 1170 29.24 27.21 13.60
N SER A 1171 30.33 27.75 13.06
CA SER A 1171 30.92 27.23 11.83
C SER A 1171 31.41 25.81 12.05
N LYS A 1172 31.05 24.88 11.16
CA LYS A 1172 31.57 23.50 11.16
C LYS A 1172 33.10 23.40 11.08
N ASN A 1173 33.77 24.47 10.64
CA ASN A 1173 35.22 24.54 10.54
C ASN A 1173 35.89 25.10 11.80
N ASP A 1174 35.11 25.55 12.79
CA ASP A 1174 35.64 26.10 14.03
C ASP A 1174 36.39 25.00 14.82
N PRO A 1175 37.61 25.28 15.33
CA PRO A 1175 38.39 24.35 16.15
C PRO A 1175 37.64 23.73 17.35
N LEU A 1176 36.63 24.42 17.89
CA LEU A 1176 35.87 23.98 19.06
C LEU A 1176 34.71 23.02 18.72
N VAL A 1177 34.46 22.76 17.43
CA VAL A 1177 33.57 21.68 16.96
C VAL A 1177 34.29 20.68 16.05
N SER A 1178 35.32 21.12 15.34
CA SER A 1178 36.19 20.29 14.50
C SER A 1178 37.66 20.50 14.91
N PRO A 1179 38.15 19.85 15.98
CA PRO A 1179 39.51 20.02 16.50
C PRO A 1179 40.62 19.82 15.47
N GLY A 1180 40.41 18.97 14.47
CA GLY A 1180 41.34 18.73 13.36
C GLY A 1180 41.63 19.98 12.51
N ASN A 1181 40.75 20.99 12.55
CA ASN A 1181 40.96 22.28 11.89
C ASN A 1181 41.78 23.28 12.73
N CYS A 1182 42.12 22.96 13.98
CA CYS A 1182 42.98 23.79 14.80
C CYS A 1182 44.41 23.77 14.27
N LYS A 1183 44.85 24.89 13.68
CA LYS A 1183 46.21 25.08 13.14
C LYS A 1183 47.15 25.81 14.11
N ASP A 1184 46.64 26.25 15.26
CA ASP A 1184 47.43 26.93 16.28
C ASP A 1184 48.26 25.90 17.07
N LEU A 1185 49.57 25.86 16.78
CA LEU A 1185 50.50 24.93 17.39
C LEU A 1185 50.73 25.25 18.88
N ASP A 1186 50.70 26.52 19.26
CA ASP A 1186 50.89 26.93 20.65
C ASP A 1186 49.67 26.55 21.49
N TRP A 1187 48.46 26.66 20.91
CA TRP A 1187 47.24 26.20 21.56
C TRP A 1187 47.27 24.68 21.77
N TRP A 1188 47.66 23.89 20.77
CA TRP A 1188 47.85 22.45 20.96
C TRP A 1188 48.91 22.12 21.99
N SER A 1189 50.04 22.86 22.01
CA SER A 1189 51.08 22.68 23.01
C SER A 1189 50.55 22.90 24.43
N ARG A 1190 49.75 23.96 24.65
CA ARG A 1190 49.10 24.26 25.95
C ARG A 1190 47.99 23.27 26.31
N ALA A 1191 47.22 22.79 25.34
CA ALA A 1191 46.09 21.87 25.51
C ALA A 1191 46.52 20.43 25.78
N SER A 1192 47.76 20.09 25.45
CA SER A 1192 48.20 18.70 25.47
C SER A 1192 48.46 18.15 26.88
N PRO A 1193 48.13 16.87 27.14
CA PRO A 1193 48.48 16.17 28.37
C PRO A 1193 49.99 16.08 28.60
N SER A 1194 50.44 16.11 29.86
CA SER A 1194 51.87 16.09 30.19
C SER A 1194 52.58 14.79 29.80
N ARG A 1195 51.86 13.66 29.70
CA ARG A 1195 52.39 12.36 29.24
C ARG A 1195 51.99 12.02 27.79
N GLY A 1196 51.47 13.02 27.06
CA GLY A 1196 51.21 12.92 25.63
C GLY A 1196 49.95 12.14 25.24
N PHE A 1197 49.86 11.82 23.94
CA PHE A 1197 48.77 11.09 23.33
C PHE A 1197 49.18 9.67 22.91
N PHE A 1198 48.21 8.76 22.97
CA PHE A 1198 48.22 7.49 22.24
C PHE A 1198 46.98 7.40 21.34
N VAL A 1199 47.17 7.18 20.04
CA VAL A 1199 46.08 7.13 19.05
C VAL A 1199 46.03 5.77 18.36
N ALA A 1200 44.97 5.00 18.58
CA ALA A 1200 44.76 3.70 17.93
C ALA A 1200 43.69 3.82 16.84
N TYR A 1201 43.97 3.41 15.61
CA TYR A 1201 43.05 3.56 14.48
C TYR A 1201 43.25 2.45 13.43
N GLY A 1202 42.26 2.24 12.56
CA GLY A 1202 42.32 1.29 11.46
C GLY A 1202 42.85 1.96 10.19
N LYS A 1203 43.78 1.35 9.46
CA LYS A 1203 44.30 2.00 8.23
C LYS A 1203 43.30 2.04 7.08
N GLU A 1204 42.27 1.22 7.12
CA GLU A 1204 41.22 1.19 6.09
C GLU A 1204 39.97 1.97 6.51
N GLU A 1205 40.00 2.67 7.64
CA GLU A 1205 38.83 3.42 8.12
C GLU A 1205 38.67 4.78 7.42
N VAL A 1206 37.42 5.25 7.32
CA VAL A 1206 37.06 6.52 6.65
C VAL A 1206 37.79 7.73 7.25
N LEU A 1207 38.10 7.68 8.55
CA LEU A 1207 38.72 8.77 9.31
C LEU A 1207 40.26 8.78 9.27
N ALA A 1208 40.90 7.69 8.82
CA ALA A 1208 42.36 7.53 8.87
C ALA A 1208 43.15 8.73 8.31
N PRO A 1209 42.80 9.33 7.16
CA PRO A 1209 43.56 10.45 6.61
C PRO A 1209 43.55 11.72 7.47
N GLU A 1210 42.48 11.95 8.23
CA GLU A 1210 42.34 13.10 9.14
C GLU A 1210 42.97 12.81 10.51
N ILE A 1211 42.98 11.54 10.94
CA ILE A 1211 43.71 11.09 12.13
C ILE A 1211 45.21 11.28 11.92
N GLU A 1212 45.74 10.84 10.79
CA GLU A 1212 47.15 11.00 10.42
C GLU A 1212 47.56 12.48 10.33
N ASN A 1213 46.65 13.32 9.82
CA ASN A 1213 46.87 14.77 9.80
C ASN A 1213 46.96 15.36 11.22
N LEU A 1214 46.04 14.99 12.13
CA LEU A 1214 46.11 15.44 13.52
C LEU A 1214 47.41 15.01 14.21
N VAL A 1215 47.84 13.76 14.02
CA VAL A 1215 49.10 13.24 14.60
C VAL A 1215 50.29 14.09 14.12
N GLN A 1216 50.33 14.46 12.84
CA GLN A 1216 51.38 15.34 12.31
C GLN A 1216 51.32 16.75 12.91
N VAL A 1217 50.12 17.30 13.12
CA VAL A 1217 49.95 18.62 13.75
C VAL A 1217 50.45 18.60 15.20
N LEU A 1218 50.09 17.58 15.98
CA LEU A 1218 50.52 17.43 17.37
C LEU A 1218 52.05 17.25 17.47
N GLN A 1219 52.66 16.46 16.59
CA GLN A 1219 54.11 16.30 16.52
C GLN A 1219 54.82 17.64 16.19
N LYS A 1220 54.26 18.43 15.27
CA LYS A 1220 54.77 19.78 14.94
C LYS A 1220 54.63 20.76 16.10
N ALA A 1221 53.62 20.59 16.96
CA ALA A 1221 53.43 21.38 18.18
C ALA A 1221 54.38 20.96 19.34
N GLY A 1222 55.29 20.01 19.11
CA GLY A 1222 56.23 19.52 20.13
C GLY A 1222 55.61 18.57 21.15
N VAL A 1223 54.43 18.01 20.85
CA VAL A 1223 53.69 17.12 21.75
C VAL A 1223 54.13 15.68 21.55
N VAL A 1224 54.30 14.93 22.65
CA VAL A 1224 54.59 13.49 22.60
C VAL A 1224 53.35 12.75 22.11
N VAL A 1225 53.43 12.15 20.92
CA VAL A 1225 52.32 11.37 20.31
C VAL A 1225 52.86 10.05 19.78
N GLU A 1226 52.18 8.96 20.15
CA GLU A 1226 52.35 7.65 19.52
C GLU A 1226 51.04 7.23 18.86
N SER A 1227 51.13 6.70 17.64
CA SER A 1227 49.96 6.28 16.88
C SER A 1227 50.11 4.84 16.38
N LYS A 1228 49.08 4.03 16.53
CA LYS A 1228 49.01 2.64 16.07
C LYS A 1228 47.92 2.47 15.02
N GLY A 1229 48.31 2.49 13.75
CA GLY A 1229 47.45 2.20 12.61
C GLY A 1229 47.47 0.71 12.25
N GLU A 1230 46.39 -0.02 12.52
CA GLU A 1230 46.30 -1.46 12.22
C GLU A 1230 46.06 -1.69 10.71
N PRO A 1231 46.96 -2.41 10.00
CA PRO A 1231 46.78 -2.72 8.58
C PRO A 1231 45.55 -3.58 8.35
N GLY A 1232 44.65 -3.18 7.43
CA GLY A 1232 43.36 -3.86 7.23
C GLY A 1232 42.33 -3.62 8.34
N GLY A 1233 42.66 -2.80 9.35
CA GLY A 1233 41.76 -2.45 10.44
C GLY A 1233 40.66 -1.49 9.98
N ILE A 1234 39.45 -1.72 10.51
CA ILE A 1234 38.22 -0.94 10.29
C ILE A 1234 38.04 0.13 11.38
N HIS A 1235 37.01 0.96 11.28
CA HIS A 1235 36.71 1.99 12.28
C HIS A 1235 36.57 1.40 13.68
N ALA A 1236 37.20 2.04 14.66
CA ALA A 1236 37.22 1.64 16.07
C ALA A 1236 37.57 0.15 16.28
N TRP A 1237 38.54 -0.38 15.51
CA TRP A 1237 38.93 -1.79 15.59
C TRP A 1237 39.21 -2.33 17.00
N PRO A 1238 39.80 -1.58 17.98
CA PRO A 1238 39.99 -2.11 19.32
C PRO A 1238 38.68 -2.46 20.03
N VAL A 1239 37.61 -1.71 19.75
CA VAL A 1239 36.26 -1.97 20.27
C VAL A 1239 35.58 -3.06 19.45
N ALA A 1240 35.64 -2.96 18.12
CA ALA A 1240 35.00 -3.93 17.22
C ALA A 1240 35.56 -5.36 17.39
N SER A 1241 36.87 -5.51 17.48
CA SER A 1241 37.54 -6.81 17.66
C SER A 1241 37.11 -7.50 18.95
N LEU A 1242 36.85 -6.77 20.05
CA LEU A 1242 36.39 -7.36 21.30
C LEU A 1242 35.07 -8.14 21.11
N PHE A 1243 34.14 -7.58 20.34
CA PHE A 1243 32.83 -8.18 20.11
C PHE A 1243 32.82 -9.21 18.98
N LEU A 1244 33.67 -9.04 17.96
CA LEU A 1244 33.58 -9.78 16.70
C LEU A 1244 34.61 -10.90 16.58
N SER A 1245 35.82 -10.72 17.11
CA SER A 1245 36.92 -11.63 16.84
C SER A 1245 36.66 -13.04 17.40
N SER A 1246 37.09 -14.05 16.65
CA SER A 1246 36.90 -15.45 17.02
C SER A 1246 37.84 -15.95 18.13
N THR A 1247 39.01 -15.34 18.29
CA THR A 1247 40.03 -15.75 19.27
C THR A 1247 40.20 -14.77 20.42
N HIS A 1248 40.54 -15.28 21.60
CA HIS A 1248 40.75 -14.47 22.80
C HIS A 1248 41.88 -13.44 22.65
N ASP A 1249 42.98 -13.80 21.98
CA ASP A 1249 44.11 -12.89 21.80
C ASP A 1249 43.80 -11.75 20.82
N GLU A 1250 43.08 -12.01 19.72
CA GLU A 1250 42.69 -10.94 18.79
C GLU A 1250 41.65 -10.00 19.43
N ARG A 1251 40.72 -10.52 20.24
CA ARG A 1251 39.75 -9.68 20.99
C ARG A 1251 40.43 -8.64 21.88
N LEU A 1252 41.52 -9.02 22.55
CA LEU A 1252 42.20 -8.18 23.53
C LEU A 1252 43.40 -7.41 22.96
N LYS A 1253 43.85 -7.70 21.74
CA LYS A 1253 45.03 -7.11 21.12
C LYS A 1253 45.06 -5.58 21.17
N GLY A 1254 43.94 -4.93 20.83
CA GLY A 1254 43.83 -3.47 20.85
C GLY A 1254 43.88 -2.90 22.27
N LEU A 1255 43.10 -3.48 23.18
CA LEU A 1255 43.05 -3.09 24.59
C LEU A 1255 44.37 -3.32 25.33
N ARG A 1256 45.09 -4.41 25.06
CA ARG A 1256 46.43 -4.68 25.61
C ARG A 1256 47.40 -3.59 25.20
N ALA A 1257 47.45 -3.22 23.92
CA ALA A 1257 48.32 -2.15 23.43
C ALA A 1257 48.01 -0.79 24.07
N ILE A 1258 46.73 -0.48 24.29
CA ILE A 1258 46.29 0.72 25.01
C ILE A 1258 46.76 0.68 26.47
N THR A 1259 46.53 -0.45 27.16
CA THR A 1259 46.85 -0.62 28.59
C THR A 1259 48.36 -0.61 28.83
N GLU A 1260 49.15 -1.23 27.95
CA GLU A 1260 50.62 -1.20 27.98
C GLU A 1260 51.14 0.24 27.87
N ASN A 1261 50.60 1.03 26.93
CA ASN A 1261 50.98 2.43 26.75
C ASN A 1261 50.65 3.29 27.99
N ILE A 1262 49.47 3.08 28.59
CA ILE A 1262 49.11 3.75 29.85
C ILE A 1262 50.10 3.36 30.95
N SER A 1263 50.35 2.07 31.14
CA SER A 1263 51.20 1.57 32.23
C SER A 1263 52.64 2.07 32.10
N GLN A 1264 53.17 2.18 30.88
CA GLN A 1264 54.53 2.69 30.62
C GLN A 1264 54.67 4.19 30.92
N ARG A 1265 53.64 5.00 30.63
CA ARG A 1265 53.75 6.47 30.67
C ARG A 1265 53.18 7.09 31.95
N VAL A 1266 52.11 6.51 32.48
CA VAL A 1266 51.46 6.95 33.71
C VAL A 1266 52.13 6.31 34.94
N GLY A 1267 52.71 5.12 34.77
CA GLY A 1267 53.31 4.31 35.82
C GLY A 1267 52.22 3.65 36.68
N SER A 1268 52.42 2.40 37.10
CA SER A 1268 51.80 1.93 38.33
C SER A 1268 52.55 2.62 39.48
N LEU A 1269 51.85 3.11 40.50
CA LEU A 1269 52.51 3.57 41.72
C LEU A 1269 53.33 2.39 42.25
N GLY A 1270 54.63 2.40 41.96
CA GLY A 1270 55.55 1.37 42.41
C GLY A 1270 55.51 1.30 43.92
N LEU A 1271 55.46 0.07 44.43
CA LEU A 1271 55.86 -0.36 45.76
C LEU A 1271 56.43 0.77 46.65
N ARG A 1272 55.58 1.28 47.55
CA ARG A 1272 55.97 1.66 48.89
C ARG A 1272 55.08 0.95 49.89
#